data_AF-A0A3M1IHV8-F1
#
_entry.id   AF-A0A3M1IHV8-F1
#
_cell.length_a   1.000
_cell.length_b   1.000
_cell.length_c   1.000
_cell.angle_alpha   90.00
_cell.angle_beta   90.00
_cell.angle_gamma   90.00
#
_symmetry.space_group_name_H-M   'P 1'
#
loop_
_entity.id
_entity.type
_entity.pdbx_description
1 polymer ?
#
loop_
_entity_poly.entity_id
_entity_poly.type
_entity_poly.pdbx_seq_one_letter_code
_entity_poly.pdbx_strand_id
1 'polypeptide(L)'
;MSPTPCQSNHQLVPRPGRVSRSAKLFGRAAGGADRRRVEAAAWCPAFSFNQGGNAACQTAPGPEARRWYGAGRSGGPNPTHNRGNNPSIMKHKLTHWFVGAAGAAFLWQAALLPARAAGTVNLLAYWNFDDNSNPAITVDSVYGLRGTLENGAVYSAPGEGNTGNPADLAMDFGPDNAGQLVRVNPAAWLNIAAERDQLTITFWQKLREVASSSTFWIESPSSSGTSRGAQAHVPWGNNTIYFDTSGCCTVPNQRLNQNASDVDFTTYHHFAFVKDGPDKRVYIDGVLFMENTGADPLKTDLKQLTIGAAFNENNSIRGWVDDFAVFAGALDETAISQLASGLAPTDLPGIEIIPAVAPVITSQPQDATAVAGFSATFSVEVDPAAFPAPYFQWEKNGTPIEGATSPTLTIDRADLADDGAQITCRVFNGGGEVVSEAATLTVVPDTVAPTLDYATGSFSFTQVKAVFSEPLDPATAENPANYALSGGVTVTEAKLAAPAGTPGDHIVLLTTSQQTPGTTLTLTVNNVTDVAGNPVAPDSSIEFGTFKWQEGVVLHEFWENVSGGLDGFKNDPRYPNEPSWTGLEPRMEYPRDGANDGGSNYGNKLSCWVVPKQNGKYVFFVSSDDPSELYLSPDADPANAVLIARQQGWTNPRIWRSAGGGASDPFEMNSYDALYTTGISQWPDIMGIQLQAGQRYYLYAIHTEGGGGDNLAVTMVTEDEFFAGKPQDGDPPTLEGDLVGTYIDPNTQLRMVQQPTDQVAVLASEGVEILSEDFDTSDGGYTVVNTDPAPPGPWAYDAANGQWVAEGSEDACSGPYNSQLNSPPITLPQAGAVTLSFRHRYSFEGDLWDAGMVRVSVNGGEFTPVPAENFTANGYAEGAIIGHGIANGLRGFNGDSPGYDAGEFITSKALLGTFQQNDTIVVQFVGAWDECATGKHPNWVIDAVSLQLLPMVIADFADGDGGYTVVNSDPAPPGPWAYDADNGQWVAANGNIDCADPNYSILTSPTYVAPVSDEVTVTIQHRYAFEGDLWDGGQLRMSVNGGEFVTVPREAFQANGYAEGVLQGHGILNGQPAFNGKSAGYDAGEFITTKATLGTFNEGDTIALQFVCNWDECATGTVPNWVIKRVELAFGKSAQPVTFSAEAEAILAGDPVPVNYQWQRNDGAGFQDIVGATKPSYTFYPVAADFNAMFRLLVTVPTDPSKSLTSDEVKLLTAPQGPPTIAISAAGGTITIEYTGTLQSADEVTGPYTDVPGASSPYTAPADAPAKFYRSVR
;
A
#
# COMPACT_ATOMS: atom_id res chain seq x y z
N MET A 1 59.86 -1.51 -24.62
CA MET A 1 60.46 -1.86 -25.93
C MET A 1 59.73 -3.08 -26.50
N SER A 2 59.89 -3.37 -27.80
CA SER A 2 59.27 -4.46 -28.56
C SER A 2 59.79 -5.87 -28.15
N PRO A 3 59.33 -7.05 -28.68
CA PRO A 3 59.18 -7.37 -30.12
C PRO A 3 58.02 -8.32 -30.58
N THR A 4 57.93 -8.51 -31.91
CA THR A 4 57.04 -9.41 -32.69
C THR A 4 57.69 -10.79 -32.96
N PRO A 5 56.92 -11.83 -33.40
CA PRO A 5 56.78 -12.16 -34.85
C PRO A 5 55.39 -12.78 -35.23
N CYS A 6 55.24 -13.58 -36.30
CA CYS A 6 54.94 -13.13 -37.69
C CYS A 6 54.38 -14.27 -38.60
N GLN A 7 53.57 -13.89 -39.63
CA GLN A 7 53.22 -14.62 -40.88
C GLN A 7 52.29 -15.87 -40.83
N SER A 8 51.44 -16.16 -41.83
CA SER A 8 50.93 -15.42 -43.04
C SER A 8 49.67 -16.16 -43.56
N ASN A 9 48.98 -15.94 -44.69
CA ASN A 9 49.08 -15.14 -45.94
C ASN A 9 47.63 -15.12 -46.57
N HIS A 10 47.20 -14.64 -47.75
CA HIS A 10 47.52 -13.79 -48.94
C HIS A 10 46.12 -13.64 -49.67
N GLN A 11 45.74 -12.80 -50.65
CA GLN A 11 46.15 -11.61 -51.44
C GLN A 11 44.82 -11.15 -52.14
N LEU A 12 44.50 -9.97 -52.71
CA LEU A 12 45.11 -8.70 -53.18
C LEU A 12 44.29 -7.52 -52.55
N VAL A 13 44.53 -6.19 -52.63
CA VAL A 13 45.21 -5.22 -53.54
C VAL A 13 44.36 -4.82 -54.78
N PRO A 14 44.17 -3.52 -55.15
CA PRO A 14 44.92 -2.32 -54.75
C PRO A 14 44.13 -1.17 -54.04
N ARG A 15 44.87 -0.07 -53.76
CA ARG A 15 44.54 1.17 -52.98
C ARG A 15 44.64 2.43 -53.94
N PRO A 16 44.81 3.75 -53.55
CA PRO A 16 45.02 4.40 -52.22
C PRO A 16 44.56 5.88 -51.91
N GLY A 17 44.39 6.22 -50.61
CA GLY A 17 44.79 7.52 -49.99
C GLY A 17 43.82 8.19 -48.96
N ARG A 18 44.17 9.27 -48.21
CA ARG A 18 45.48 9.77 -47.69
C ARG A 18 45.40 10.98 -46.67
N VAL A 19 46.09 10.87 -45.51
CA VAL A 19 46.86 11.93 -44.75
C VAL A 19 46.18 13.06 -43.89
N SER A 20 45.98 12.78 -42.59
CA SER A 20 46.43 13.46 -41.32
C SER A 20 46.41 14.99 -40.97
N ARG A 21 46.37 15.26 -39.63
CA ARG A 21 46.75 16.48 -38.80
C ARG A 21 45.57 17.30 -38.21
N SER A 22 45.66 18.06 -37.09
CA SER A 22 46.57 18.10 -35.91
C SER A 22 45.98 19.01 -34.78
N ALA A 23 46.47 18.87 -33.53
CA ALA A 23 45.96 19.50 -32.29
C ALA A 23 46.40 20.96 -31.99
N LYS A 24 45.93 21.50 -30.82
CA LYS A 24 46.30 22.74 -30.05
C LYS A 24 45.45 24.01 -30.27
N LEU A 25 45.40 25.03 -29.38
CA LEU A 25 45.43 25.18 -27.88
C LEU A 25 45.32 26.71 -27.55
N PHE A 26 44.71 27.11 -26.42
CA PHE A 26 44.47 28.51 -25.95
C PHE A 26 43.46 29.36 -26.77
N GLY A 27 42.76 30.36 -26.22
CA GLY A 27 42.55 30.74 -24.81
C GLY A 27 42.47 32.27 -24.53
N ARG A 28 41.73 32.68 -23.48
CA ARG A 28 41.62 34.03 -22.84
C ARG A 28 41.15 35.22 -23.73
N ALA A 29 40.45 36.27 -23.29
CA ALA A 29 39.80 36.73 -22.06
C ALA A 29 39.33 38.20 -22.29
N ALA A 30 38.48 38.74 -21.39
CA ALA A 30 38.11 40.18 -21.22
C ALA A 30 37.35 40.86 -22.38
N GLY A 31 36.46 41.84 -22.15
CA GLY A 31 35.91 42.48 -20.93
C GLY A 31 34.97 43.63 -21.36
N GLY A 32 34.24 44.38 -20.52
CA GLY A 32 34.08 44.44 -19.06
C GLY A 32 33.59 45.85 -18.63
N ALA A 33 32.95 46.00 -17.45
CA ALA A 33 32.33 47.24 -16.92
C ALA A 33 31.08 47.73 -17.74
N ASP A 34 30.23 48.69 -17.34
CA ASP A 34 30.16 49.67 -16.22
C ASP A 34 28.69 50.23 -16.15
N ARG A 35 28.01 50.68 -15.07
CA ARG A 35 28.21 50.75 -13.60
C ARG A 35 26.87 51.07 -12.89
N ARG A 36 26.84 50.92 -11.55
CA ARG A 36 26.03 51.64 -10.50
C ARG A 36 24.68 51.08 -10.01
N ARG A 37 24.63 50.93 -8.67
CA ARG A 37 23.44 50.73 -7.79
C ARG A 37 22.59 52.01 -7.67
N VAL A 38 21.31 51.85 -7.32
CA VAL A 38 20.59 52.69 -6.33
C VAL A 38 19.80 51.77 -5.38
N GLU A 39 19.52 52.26 -4.18
CA GLU A 39 19.08 51.53 -2.98
C GLU A 39 17.60 51.13 -2.92
N ALA A 40 17.33 50.28 -1.93
CA ALA A 40 16.05 49.72 -1.53
C ALA A 40 14.92 50.71 -1.21
N ALA A 41 13.68 50.20 -1.28
CA ALA A 41 12.65 50.42 -0.26
C ALA A 41 11.61 49.29 -0.31
N ALA A 42 11.11 48.86 0.85
CA ALA A 42 9.90 48.04 0.98
C ALA A 42 8.72 48.94 1.37
N TRP A 43 7.47 48.54 1.06
CA TRP A 43 6.29 48.66 1.94
C TRP A 43 4.98 48.25 1.24
N CYS A 44 4.01 47.81 2.04
CA CYS A 44 2.58 47.75 1.66
C CYS A 44 2.03 49.17 1.39
N PRO A 45 0.92 49.28 0.65
CA PRO A 45 -0.32 49.66 1.33
C PRO A 45 -1.57 48.91 0.85
N ALA A 46 -2.66 49.06 1.60
CA ALA A 46 -3.95 48.39 1.39
C ALA A 46 -4.98 49.27 0.61
N PHE A 47 -6.26 48.87 0.68
CA PHE A 47 -7.51 49.55 0.26
C PHE A 47 -8.03 49.38 -1.19
N SER A 48 -8.86 48.34 -1.35
CA SER A 48 -10.28 48.39 -1.78
C SER A 48 -10.77 49.35 -2.89
N PHE A 49 -11.38 48.77 -3.94
CA PHE A 49 -12.66 49.16 -4.60
C PHE A 49 -13.05 47.95 -5.47
N ASN A 50 -14.24 47.31 -5.45
CA ASN A 50 -15.66 47.68 -5.24
C ASN A 50 -16.35 48.34 -6.45
N GLN A 51 -17.45 47.70 -6.89
CA GLN A 51 -18.38 48.01 -8.00
C GLN A 51 -17.82 47.82 -9.43
N GLY A 52 -18.59 47.29 -10.38
CA GLY A 52 -19.96 46.71 -10.30
C GLY A 52 -20.57 46.47 -11.70
N GLY A 53 -21.56 45.56 -11.82
CA GLY A 53 -22.00 45.09 -13.16
C GLY A 53 -23.36 44.37 -13.33
N ASN A 54 -24.31 44.50 -12.39
CA ASN A 54 -25.75 44.17 -12.50
C ASN A 54 -26.32 43.19 -13.59
N ALA A 55 -27.06 42.19 -13.07
CA ALA A 55 -28.39 41.73 -13.56
C ALA A 55 -28.51 40.84 -14.82
N ALA A 56 -29.54 39.98 -14.97
CA ALA A 56 -30.43 39.31 -13.98
C ALA A 56 -31.37 38.26 -14.64
N CYS A 57 -31.93 37.37 -13.80
CA CYS A 57 -33.30 36.82 -13.85
C CYS A 57 -33.63 35.60 -14.73
N GLN A 58 -34.65 34.84 -14.26
CA GLN A 58 -35.45 33.78 -14.91
C GLN A 58 -34.79 32.38 -15.07
N THR A 59 -35.47 31.24 -14.82
CA THR A 59 -36.73 30.92 -14.09
C THR A 59 -36.79 29.42 -13.76
N ALA A 60 -37.38 29.02 -12.62
CA ALA A 60 -37.88 27.66 -12.38
C ALA A 60 -39.32 27.49 -12.92
N PRO A 61 -39.83 26.25 -13.11
CA PRO A 61 -40.66 25.64 -12.04
C PRO A 61 -40.61 24.08 -11.94
N GLY A 62 -41.20 23.54 -10.85
CA GLY A 62 -41.65 22.12 -10.73
C GLY A 62 -43.08 21.94 -11.29
N PRO A 63 -44.00 21.11 -10.69
CA PRO A 63 -43.95 20.45 -9.36
C PRO A 63 -44.64 19.05 -9.27
N GLU A 64 -44.98 18.62 -8.04
CA GLU A 64 -45.96 17.57 -7.61
C GLU A 64 -45.65 16.08 -7.92
N ALA A 65 -45.58 15.11 -7.00
CA ALA A 65 -46.13 14.83 -5.65
C ALA A 65 -47.52 14.14 -5.57
N ARG A 66 -47.60 12.99 -4.86
CA ARG A 66 -48.84 12.38 -4.35
C ARG A 66 -48.60 11.49 -3.11
N ARG A 67 -49.64 11.32 -2.29
CA ARG A 67 -49.66 10.65 -0.97
C ARG A 67 -50.16 9.20 -1.08
N TRP A 68 -50.07 8.41 0.01
CA TRP A 68 -51.24 7.88 0.73
C TRP A 68 -50.88 7.46 2.18
N TYR A 69 -51.88 7.13 3.00
CA TYR A 69 -51.78 6.84 4.45
C TYR A 69 -52.36 5.43 4.73
N GLY A 70 -51.87 4.71 5.74
CA GLY A 70 -52.57 3.53 6.28
C GLY A 70 -51.74 2.68 7.26
N ALA A 71 -52.22 2.48 8.49
CA ALA A 71 -51.54 1.69 9.52
C ALA A 71 -52.37 0.48 9.97
N GLY A 72 -51.70 -0.60 10.39
CA GLY A 72 -52.29 -1.82 10.97
C GLY A 72 -51.34 -2.47 11.97
N ARG A 73 -51.85 -3.15 13.01
CA ARG A 73 -51.07 -3.61 14.18
C ARG A 73 -51.09 -5.13 14.41
N SER A 74 -50.04 -5.57 15.12
CA SER A 74 -50.00 -6.61 16.19
C SER A 74 -50.06 -8.11 15.86
N GLY A 75 -49.18 -8.88 16.52
CA GLY A 75 -49.42 -10.29 16.87
C GLY A 75 -48.20 -11.23 16.96
N GLY A 76 -47.54 -11.34 18.11
CA GLY A 76 -46.78 -12.56 18.51
C GLY A 76 -47.66 -13.51 19.36
N PRO A 77 -47.15 -14.61 19.97
CA PRO A 77 -45.73 -14.97 20.17
C PRO A 77 -45.32 -16.48 20.00
N ASN A 78 -44.01 -16.75 20.10
CA ASN A 78 -43.25 -17.86 20.74
C ASN A 78 -43.98 -19.06 21.44
N PRO A 79 -43.30 -20.18 21.82
CA PRO A 79 -42.16 -20.96 21.22
C PRO A 79 -42.36 -22.51 21.30
N THR A 80 -41.43 -23.37 20.79
CA THR A 80 -41.00 -24.63 21.52
C THR A 80 -39.74 -25.37 21.00
N HIS A 81 -38.65 -25.23 21.77
CA HIS A 81 -37.59 -26.18 22.15
C HIS A 81 -37.76 -27.71 21.88
N ASN A 82 -36.77 -28.40 21.27
CA ASN A 82 -35.98 -29.48 21.93
C ASN A 82 -34.69 -29.94 21.18
N ARG A 83 -33.90 -30.85 21.81
CA ARG A 83 -32.49 -31.22 21.50
C ARG A 83 -32.31 -32.62 20.87
N GLY A 84 -31.16 -32.86 20.23
CA GLY A 84 -30.64 -34.20 19.86
C GLY A 84 -29.12 -34.20 19.57
N ASN A 85 -28.39 -35.26 19.95
CA ASN A 85 -26.91 -35.30 19.91
C ASN A 85 -26.33 -36.23 18.81
N ASN A 86 -25.22 -35.79 18.18
CA ASN A 86 -23.88 -36.44 17.96
C ASN A 86 -23.68 -37.98 18.14
N PRO A 87 -22.58 -38.61 17.62
CA PRO A 87 -21.54 -38.18 16.64
C PRO A 87 -21.11 -39.28 15.60
N SER A 88 -20.10 -39.02 14.73
CA SER A 88 -18.83 -39.84 14.57
C SER A 88 -18.20 -39.97 13.15
N ILE A 89 -16.89 -39.62 13.03
CA ILE A 89 -15.79 -40.35 12.32
C ILE A 89 -15.85 -40.42 10.75
N MET A 90 -14.79 -40.27 9.93
CA MET A 90 -13.30 -40.15 10.04
C MET A 90 -12.84 -38.79 9.45
N LYS A 91 -11.69 -38.14 9.69
CA LYS A 91 -10.26 -38.53 9.92
C LYS A 91 -9.47 -39.10 8.72
N HIS A 92 -8.66 -38.23 8.10
CA HIS A 92 -7.34 -38.60 7.57
C HIS A 92 -6.31 -37.50 7.93
N LYS A 93 -5.04 -37.86 8.10
CA LYS A 93 -3.93 -36.94 8.41
C LYS A 93 -3.00 -36.78 7.21
N LEU A 94 -2.42 -35.60 7.05
CA LEU A 94 -1.00 -35.43 6.73
C LEU A 94 -0.39 -34.43 7.74
N THR A 95 0.90 -34.55 8.02
CA THR A 95 1.62 -33.71 8.99
C THR A 95 3.06 -33.50 8.54
N HIS A 96 3.50 -32.26 8.41
CA HIS A 96 4.90 -31.86 8.46
C HIS A 96 5.04 -30.52 9.16
N TRP A 97 6.27 -30.21 9.60
CA TRP A 97 6.58 -29.13 10.53
C TRP A 97 7.00 -27.86 9.79
N PHE A 98 6.71 -26.71 10.37
CA PHE A 98 7.39 -25.45 10.12
C PHE A 98 7.66 -24.74 11.46
N VAL A 99 8.77 -24.00 11.51
CA VAL A 99 9.19 -23.17 12.65
C VAL A 99 9.58 -21.80 12.09
N GLY A 100 9.15 -20.72 12.74
CA GLY A 100 9.77 -19.39 12.63
C GLY A 100 9.64 -18.67 11.28
N ALA A 101 8.48 -18.05 11.01
CA ALA A 101 8.34 -16.95 10.05
C ALA A 101 7.08 -16.10 10.36
N ALA A 102 7.04 -15.47 11.55
CA ALA A 102 5.90 -14.66 11.99
C ALA A 102 5.92 -13.24 11.39
N GLY A 103 5.99 -13.14 10.05
CA GLY A 103 6.01 -11.89 9.28
C GLY A 103 4.67 -11.51 8.67
N ALA A 104 3.55 -11.78 9.35
CA ALA A 104 2.22 -11.57 8.80
C ALA A 104 1.86 -10.07 8.73
N ALA A 105 2.01 -9.48 7.53
CA ALA A 105 1.40 -8.19 7.22
C ALA A 105 -0.13 -8.33 7.23
N PHE A 106 -0.75 -8.01 8.37
CA PHE A 106 -2.20 -8.06 8.55
C PHE A 106 -2.88 -6.97 7.73
N LEU A 107 -3.21 -7.30 6.48
CA LEU A 107 -4.18 -6.57 5.68
C LEU A 107 -5.54 -6.61 6.39
N TRP A 108 -5.88 -5.53 7.08
CA TRP A 108 -7.26 -5.23 7.44
C TRP A 108 -8.05 -5.02 6.15
N GLN A 109 -8.64 -6.09 5.63
CA GLN A 109 -9.77 -5.95 4.73
C GLN A 109 -10.92 -5.34 5.54
N ALA A 110 -11.17 -4.05 5.34
CA ALA A 110 -12.37 -3.41 5.84
C ALA A 110 -13.58 -4.25 5.40
N ALA A 111 -14.35 -4.75 6.38
CA ALA A 111 -15.47 -5.63 6.09
C ALA A 111 -16.46 -4.90 5.18
N LEU A 112 -16.90 -5.57 4.11
CA LEU A 112 -17.74 -5.00 3.05
C LEU A 112 -19.12 -4.57 3.55
N LEU A 113 -19.19 -3.39 4.18
CA LEU A 113 -20.41 -2.60 4.24
C LEU A 113 -20.68 -2.06 2.83
N PRO A 114 -21.82 -2.39 2.20
CA PRO A 114 -22.13 -1.88 0.87
C PRO A 114 -22.28 -0.35 0.92
N ALA A 115 -21.77 0.33 -0.10
CA ALA A 115 -21.98 1.77 -0.27
C ALA A 115 -23.49 2.07 -0.36
N ARG A 116 -24.02 2.74 0.67
CA ARG A 116 -25.46 3.06 0.81
C ARG A 116 -25.69 4.57 0.78
N ALA A 117 -26.95 4.94 0.57
CA ALA A 117 -27.32 6.25 0.04
C ALA A 117 -26.90 7.45 0.92
N ALA A 118 -26.50 8.52 0.23
CA ALA A 118 -26.27 9.83 0.85
C ALA A 118 -27.55 10.31 1.58
N GLY A 119 -27.37 10.81 2.81
CA GLY A 119 -28.46 11.25 3.69
C GLY A 119 -28.82 10.28 4.84
N THR A 120 -28.03 9.23 5.08
CA THR A 120 -28.17 8.35 6.25
C THR A 120 -27.37 8.88 7.45
N VAL A 121 -27.99 8.94 8.64
CA VAL A 121 -27.31 9.38 9.87
C VAL A 121 -26.69 8.17 10.57
N ASN A 122 -25.36 8.09 10.55
CA ASN A 122 -24.61 6.92 11.03
C ASN A 122 -24.04 7.20 12.43
N LEU A 123 -24.80 6.87 13.49
CA LEU A 123 -24.36 7.08 14.88
C LEU A 123 -23.33 6.00 15.29
N LEU A 124 -22.15 6.45 15.73
CA LEU A 124 -21.05 5.58 16.18
C LEU A 124 -21.00 5.38 17.69
N ALA A 125 -21.35 6.39 18.49
CA ALA A 125 -21.35 6.32 19.95
C ALA A 125 -22.19 7.46 20.55
N TYR A 126 -22.77 7.25 21.73
CA TYR A 126 -23.49 8.27 22.49
C TYR A 126 -23.42 8.03 24.01
N TRP A 127 -22.67 8.87 24.71
CA TRP A 127 -22.61 8.94 26.17
C TRP A 127 -23.52 10.07 26.68
N ASN A 128 -24.68 9.71 27.21
CA ASN A 128 -25.60 10.61 27.93
C ASN A 128 -25.21 10.84 29.41
N PHE A 129 -24.22 10.10 29.92
CA PHE A 129 -23.73 10.19 31.31
C PHE A 129 -24.77 10.02 32.44
N ASP A 130 -26.00 9.54 32.19
CA ASP A 130 -27.01 9.32 33.24
C ASP A 130 -26.76 8.08 34.11
N ASP A 131 -26.18 7.01 33.56
CA ASP A 131 -25.94 5.77 34.31
C ASP A 131 -24.63 5.85 35.10
N ASN A 132 -24.75 6.18 36.38
CA ASN A 132 -23.65 6.21 37.36
C ASN A 132 -23.51 4.92 38.20
N SER A 133 -24.13 3.80 37.78
CA SER A 133 -24.15 2.54 38.54
C SER A 133 -22.76 1.93 38.78
N ASN A 134 -21.77 2.26 37.96
CA ASN A 134 -20.35 2.02 38.23
C ASN A 134 -19.55 3.34 38.14
N PRO A 135 -19.16 3.97 39.26
CA PRO A 135 -18.53 5.29 39.26
C PRO A 135 -17.08 5.33 38.75
N ALA A 136 -16.53 4.21 38.25
CA ALA A 136 -15.18 4.13 37.68
C ALA A 136 -15.15 4.10 36.14
N ILE A 137 -16.30 3.89 35.48
CA ILE A 137 -16.42 3.87 34.02
C ILE A 137 -17.68 4.59 33.59
N THR A 138 -17.71 5.04 32.33
CA THR A 138 -18.93 5.36 31.60
C THR A 138 -19.09 4.38 30.43
N VAL A 139 -20.31 4.26 29.92
CA VAL A 139 -20.70 3.27 28.91
C VAL A 139 -21.57 3.98 27.88
N ASP A 140 -21.24 3.84 26.60
CA ASP A 140 -22.02 4.43 25.52
C ASP A 140 -23.34 3.64 25.32
N SER A 141 -24.41 4.34 25.00
CA SER A 141 -25.77 3.80 24.91
C SER A 141 -26.08 3.12 23.58
N VAL A 142 -25.22 3.24 22.57
CA VAL A 142 -25.40 2.66 21.23
C VAL A 142 -24.77 1.27 21.15
N TYR A 143 -23.51 1.13 21.56
CA TYR A 143 -22.74 -0.12 21.46
C TYR A 143 -22.06 -0.53 22.76
N GLY A 144 -22.33 0.10 23.90
CA GLY A 144 -21.71 -0.29 25.17
C GLY A 144 -20.21 0.01 25.28
N LEU A 145 -19.69 0.92 24.45
CA LEU A 145 -18.27 1.31 24.44
C LEU A 145 -17.89 1.93 25.78
N ARG A 146 -16.87 1.36 26.44
CA ARG A 146 -16.45 1.77 27.78
C ARG A 146 -15.45 2.92 27.71
N GLY A 147 -15.70 3.96 28.51
CA GLY A 147 -14.71 4.99 28.84
C GLY A 147 -14.31 4.88 30.30
N THR A 148 -13.01 4.86 30.61
CA THR A 148 -12.51 4.88 31.99
C THR A 148 -12.52 6.30 32.54
N LEU A 149 -13.00 6.52 33.77
CA LEU A 149 -12.92 7.81 34.46
C LEU A 149 -11.56 7.94 35.15
N GLU A 150 -10.77 8.93 34.75
CA GLU A 150 -9.38 9.10 35.19
C GLU A 150 -9.16 10.41 35.98
N ASN A 151 -8.14 10.41 36.83
CA ASN A 151 -7.62 11.56 37.60
C ASN A 151 -8.63 12.36 38.45
N GLY A 152 -9.85 11.84 38.64
CA GLY A 152 -10.90 12.48 39.43
C GLY A 152 -12.06 13.06 38.61
N ALA A 153 -12.18 12.74 37.33
CA ALA A 153 -13.45 12.88 36.62
C ALA A 153 -14.55 12.04 37.32
N VAL A 154 -15.75 12.60 37.47
CA VAL A 154 -16.87 11.96 38.18
C VAL A 154 -18.21 12.32 37.54
N TYR A 155 -19.24 11.52 37.81
CA TYR A 155 -20.63 11.90 37.53
C TYR A 155 -21.07 13.09 38.41
N SER A 156 -21.79 14.04 37.81
CA SER A 156 -22.28 15.26 38.48
C SER A 156 -23.35 15.00 39.54
N ALA A 157 -23.81 16.06 40.23
CA ALA A 157 -24.98 15.94 41.10
C ALA A 157 -26.29 15.83 40.28
N PRO A 158 -27.34 15.17 40.82
CA PRO A 158 -28.65 15.06 40.18
C PRO A 158 -29.27 16.42 39.77
N GLY A 159 -29.50 16.62 38.48
CA GLY A 159 -30.00 17.88 37.91
C GLY A 159 -28.93 18.93 37.61
N GLU A 160 -27.66 18.53 37.53
CA GLU A 160 -26.59 19.37 36.97
C GLU A 160 -26.33 19.13 35.46
N GLY A 161 -27.03 18.17 34.84
CA GLY A 161 -27.09 17.96 33.39
C GLY A 161 -27.84 19.04 32.61
N ASN A 162 -27.90 18.92 31.28
CA ASN A 162 -28.27 20.01 30.38
C ASN A 162 -29.75 20.43 30.49
N THR A 163 -30.65 19.52 30.85
CA THR A 163 -32.08 19.83 31.00
C THR A 163 -32.43 20.37 32.39
N GLY A 164 -31.55 20.16 33.38
CA GLY A 164 -31.77 20.48 34.79
C GLY A 164 -32.80 19.56 35.47
N ASN A 165 -33.10 18.40 34.89
CA ASN A 165 -34.02 17.41 35.44
C ASN A 165 -33.28 16.56 36.50
N PRO A 166 -33.83 16.30 37.71
CA PRO A 166 -33.16 15.50 38.74
C PRO A 166 -32.80 14.04 38.40
N ALA A 167 -33.13 13.55 37.19
CA ALA A 167 -32.68 12.27 36.66
C ALA A 167 -31.58 12.40 35.59
N ASP A 168 -31.20 13.62 35.24
CA ASP A 168 -30.28 14.02 34.18
C ASP A 168 -28.96 14.51 34.80
N LEU A 169 -27.86 13.90 34.39
CA LEU A 169 -26.51 14.07 34.93
C LEU A 169 -25.58 14.67 33.87
N ALA A 170 -24.30 14.77 34.18
CA ALA A 170 -23.23 15.12 33.25
C ALA A 170 -21.91 14.52 33.74
N MET A 171 -20.90 14.46 32.87
CA MET A 171 -19.53 14.17 33.30
C MET A 171 -18.87 15.44 33.81
N ASP A 172 -18.49 15.45 35.08
CA ASP A 172 -17.81 16.55 35.77
C ASP A 172 -16.29 16.29 35.84
N PHE A 173 -15.53 17.14 35.17
CA PHE A 173 -14.06 17.08 35.10
C PHE A 173 -13.39 17.98 36.17
N GLY A 174 -14.16 18.53 37.09
CA GLY A 174 -13.64 19.22 38.27
C GLY A 174 -13.24 20.68 38.08
N PRO A 175 -12.51 21.26 39.05
CA PRO A 175 -12.30 22.71 39.15
C PRO A 175 -10.92 23.19 38.66
N ASP A 176 -10.01 22.30 38.28
CA ASP A 176 -8.60 22.63 38.00
C ASP A 176 -8.07 21.84 36.78
N ASN A 177 -6.74 21.82 36.59
CA ASN A 177 -6.09 21.07 35.52
C ASN A 177 -5.21 19.99 36.17
N ALA A 178 -5.83 18.88 36.57
CA ALA A 178 -5.16 17.71 37.12
C ALA A 178 -5.24 16.48 36.19
N GLY A 179 -5.71 16.67 34.95
CA GLY A 179 -5.78 15.62 33.94
C GLY A 179 -7.05 14.78 34.00
N GLN A 180 -8.11 15.30 34.63
CA GLN A 180 -9.44 14.69 34.68
C GLN A 180 -9.95 14.44 33.26
N LEU A 181 -10.26 13.20 32.93
CA LEU A 181 -10.75 12.82 31.60
C LEU A 181 -11.57 11.52 31.62
N VAL A 182 -12.29 11.28 30.54
CA VAL A 182 -12.82 9.97 30.18
C VAL A 182 -11.96 9.42 29.05
N ARG A 183 -11.35 8.23 29.24
CA ARG A 183 -10.51 7.57 28.24
C ARG A 183 -11.24 6.41 27.58
N VAL A 184 -11.53 6.55 26.29
CA VAL A 184 -12.02 5.46 25.44
C VAL A 184 -10.83 4.93 24.63
N ASN A 185 -10.25 3.82 25.11
CA ASN A 185 -9.05 3.21 24.55
C ASN A 185 -9.22 1.69 24.39
N PRO A 186 -9.01 1.12 23.19
CA PRO A 186 -8.79 1.82 21.93
C PRO A 186 -10.10 2.40 21.36
N ALA A 187 -9.97 3.21 20.32
CA ALA A 187 -11.06 3.87 19.62
C ALA A 187 -11.03 3.63 18.10
N ALA A 188 -10.50 2.48 17.66
CA ALA A 188 -10.35 2.15 16.24
C ALA A 188 -11.69 2.09 15.44
N TRP A 189 -12.83 2.00 16.14
CA TRP A 189 -14.16 2.17 15.56
C TRP A 189 -14.40 3.56 14.95
N LEU A 190 -13.61 4.57 15.32
CA LEU A 190 -13.63 5.90 14.70
C LEU A 190 -13.15 5.88 13.24
N ASN A 191 -12.39 4.87 12.80
CA ASN A 191 -11.86 4.84 11.44
C ASN A 191 -12.98 4.70 10.38
N ILE A 192 -14.18 4.25 10.75
CA ILE A 192 -15.38 4.25 9.90
C ILE A 192 -15.74 5.69 9.47
N ALA A 193 -15.46 6.71 10.31
CA ALA A 193 -15.61 8.11 9.96
C ALA A 193 -14.46 8.62 9.09
N ALA A 194 -13.24 8.09 9.27
CA ALA A 194 -12.06 8.48 8.49
C ALA A 194 -12.06 7.90 7.07
N GLU A 195 -12.46 6.63 6.90
CA GLU A 195 -12.65 5.95 5.60
C GLU A 195 -13.66 6.68 4.70
N ARG A 196 -14.61 7.40 5.30
CA ARG A 196 -15.62 8.22 4.63
C ARG A 196 -15.22 9.69 4.48
N ASP A 197 -14.14 10.09 5.14
CA ASP A 197 -13.76 11.48 5.44
C ASP A 197 -14.92 12.36 5.98
N GLN A 198 -15.80 11.74 6.78
CA GLN A 198 -17.01 12.38 7.31
C GLN A 198 -17.17 12.06 8.80
N LEU A 199 -17.11 13.10 9.63
CA LEU A 199 -17.17 13.01 11.08
C LEU A 199 -18.03 14.15 11.62
N THR A 200 -19.01 13.82 12.48
CA THR A 200 -19.63 14.82 13.37
C THR A 200 -19.43 14.43 14.82
N ILE A 201 -18.97 15.36 15.64
CA ILE A 201 -18.90 15.24 17.11
C ILE A 201 -19.76 16.33 17.72
N THR A 202 -20.63 15.97 18.65
CA THR A 202 -21.64 16.89 19.22
C THR A 202 -21.81 16.63 20.71
N PHE A 203 -22.06 17.68 21.49
CA PHE A 203 -22.22 17.61 22.95
C PHE A 203 -22.77 18.92 23.51
N TRP A 204 -23.29 18.87 24.72
CA TRP A 204 -23.51 20.06 25.55
C TRP A 204 -22.30 20.28 26.48
N GLN A 205 -21.92 21.55 26.71
CA GLN A 205 -20.84 21.88 27.64
C GLN A 205 -21.15 23.14 28.44
N LYS A 206 -20.72 23.15 29.72
CA LYS A 206 -20.79 24.25 30.68
C LYS A 206 -19.49 24.31 31.48
N LEU A 207 -18.90 25.49 31.65
CA LEU A 207 -17.63 25.69 32.36
C LEU A 207 -17.81 26.45 33.68
N ARG A 208 -16.95 26.17 34.65
CA ARG A 208 -16.78 26.95 35.88
C ARG A 208 -16.00 28.23 35.62
N GLU A 209 -14.99 28.13 34.75
CA GLU A 209 -14.19 29.22 34.22
C GLU A 209 -13.60 28.84 32.86
N VAL A 210 -13.34 29.83 32.00
CA VAL A 210 -12.61 29.60 30.74
C VAL A 210 -11.13 29.42 31.06
N ALA A 211 -10.57 28.27 30.66
CA ALA A 211 -9.17 27.92 30.82
C ALA A 211 -8.62 27.31 29.52
N SER A 212 -7.31 27.21 29.40
CA SER A 212 -6.65 26.47 28.32
C SER A 212 -6.92 24.98 28.46
N SER A 213 -7.91 24.47 27.73
CA SER A 213 -8.43 23.11 27.86
C SER A 213 -8.80 22.48 26.51
N SER A 214 -8.96 21.15 26.48
CA SER A 214 -9.40 20.39 25.30
C SER A 214 -10.64 19.58 25.64
N THR A 215 -11.76 19.82 24.95
CA THR A 215 -13.04 19.17 25.25
C THR A 215 -13.09 17.73 24.74
N PHE A 216 -12.45 17.47 23.59
CA PHE A 216 -12.13 16.12 23.14
C PHE A 216 -10.81 16.09 22.38
N TRP A 217 -10.21 14.90 22.34
CA TRP A 217 -9.01 14.60 21.56
C TRP A 217 -9.11 13.19 20.98
N ILE A 218 -8.97 13.06 19.67
CA ILE A 218 -8.82 11.79 18.96
C ILE A 218 -7.38 11.67 18.49
N GLU A 219 -6.71 10.59 18.91
CA GLU A 219 -5.30 10.34 18.65
C GLU A 219 -5.09 9.53 17.37
N SER A 220 -4.18 10.01 16.52
CA SER A 220 -3.73 9.40 15.27
C SER A 220 -2.20 9.43 15.22
N PRO A 221 -1.49 8.29 15.19
CA PRO A 221 -0.03 8.26 15.08
C PRO A 221 0.53 9.08 13.90
N SER A 222 -0.10 9.00 12.72
CA SER A 222 0.32 9.67 11.47
C SER A 222 -0.16 11.13 11.32
N SER A 223 -0.92 11.68 12.27
CA SER A 223 -1.26 13.10 12.30
C SER A 223 -0.12 13.95 12.88
N SER A 224 0.28 14.99 12.16
CA SER A 224 1.32 15.93 12.61
C SER A 224 0.94 16.72 13.88
N GLY A 225 1.93 17.23 14.61
CA GLY A 225 1.69 18.12 15.75
C GLY A 225 0.94 17.45 16.90
N THR A 226 1.65 16.54 17.59
CA THR A 226 1.18 15.74 18.74
C THR A 226 0.03 14.78 18.40
N SER A 227 0.15 14.00 17.32
CA SER A 227 -0.73 12.86 16.98
C SER A 227 -2.23 13.21 16.93
N ARG A 228 -2.57 14.32 16.28
CA ARG A 228 -3.89 14.97 16.35
C ARG A 228 -4.82 14.56 15.21
N GLY A 229 -5.57 13.47 15.39
CA GLY A 229 -6.54 12.98 14.41
C GLY A 229 -7.73 13.95 14.25
N ALA A 230 -8.39 14.28 15.35
CA ALA A 230 -9.41 15.33 15.44
C ALA A 230 -9.52 15.86 16.88
N GLN A 231 -9.68 17.17 17.08
CA GLN A 231 -9.54 17.78 18.41
C GLN A 231 -10.27 19.12 18.50
N ALA A 232 -10.89 19.44 19.64
CA ALA A 232 -11.49 20.76 19.88
C ALA A 232 -11.12 21.40 21.23
N HIS A 233 -10.95 22.73 21.20
CA HIS A 233 -10.84 23.58 22.39
C HIS A 233 -12.11 24.44 22.48
N VAL A 234 -12.90 24.33 23.56
CA VAL A 234 -14.22 24.99 23.67
C VAL A 234 -14.37 25.80 24.96
N PRO A 235 -13.93 27.07 24.99
CA PRO A 235 -12.89 27.64 24.14
C PRO A 235 -11.50 27.37 24.77
N TRP A 236 -10.44 27.83 24.13
CA TRP A 236 -9.15 28.01 24.79
C TRP A 236 -9.17 29.22 25.73
N GLY A 237 -8.13 29.39 26.57
CA GLY A 237 -8.01 30.46 27.57
C GLY A 237 -7.96 31.92 27.06
N ASN A 238 -8.18 32.13 25.77
CA ASN A 238 -8.31 33.42 25.08
C ASN A 238 -9.72 33.66 24.49
N ASN A 239 -10.71 32.84 24.88
CA ASN A 239 -12.07 32.77 24.32
C ASN A 239 -12.15 32.34 22.84
N THR A 240 -11.07 31.82 22.23
CA THR A 240 -11.11 31.28 20.87
C THR A 240 -11.49 29.80 20.87
N ILE A 241 -12.52 29.43 20.11
CA ILE A 241 -12.84 28.04 19.80
C ILE A 241 -11.91 27.58 18.68
N TYR A 242 -11.38 26.37 18.80
CA TYR A 242 -10.52 25.72 17.80
C TYR A 242 -11.09 24.35 17.45
N PHE A 243 -10.99 23.96 16.18
CA PHE A 243 -11.27 22.62 15.67
C PHE A 243 -10.15 22.18 14.74
N ASP A 244 -9.33 21.24 15.20
CA ASP A 244 -8.20 20.67 14.47
C ASP A 244 -8.58 19.29 13.90
N THR A 245 -8.09 18.96 12.70
CA THR A 245 -8.24 17.64 12.04
C THR A 245 -6.96 17.31 11.27
N SER A 246 -6.56 16.04 11.25
CA SER A 246 -5.44 15.51 10.44
C SER A 246 -4.05 16.12 10.71
N GLY A 247 -3.92 16.91 11.77
CA GLY A 247 -2.68 17.53 12.21
C GLY A 247 -2.91 18.73 13.14
N CYS A 248 -1.82 19.39 13.53
CA CYS A 248 -1.88 20.73 14.11
C CYS A 248 -1.82 21.81 13.00
N CYS A 249 -1.13 22.89 13.30
CA CYS A 249 -1.71 24.21 13.22
C CYS A 249 -0.88 25.17 12.34
N THR A 250 0.17 24.64 11.72
CA THR A 250 1.03 25.26 10.71
C THR A 250 0.56 24.93 9.29
N VAL A 251 -0.11 23.79 9.09
CA VAL A 251 -0.71 23.39 7.81
C VAL A 251 -2.01 24.20 7.58
N PRO A 252 -2.22 24.79 6.38
CA PRO A 252 -3.45 25.51 6.06
C PRO A 252 -4.71 24.67 6.29
N ASN A 253 -5.80 25.33 6.68
CA ASN A 253 -7.17 24.80 6.87
C ASN A 253 -7.37 23.69 7.92
N GLN A 254 -6.33 22.95 8.32
CA GLN A 254 -6.42 21.88 9.31
C GLN A 254 -6.91 22.40 10.67
N ARG A 255 -6.56 23.64 11.03
CA ARG A 255 -7.07 24.36 12.20
C ARG A 255 -8.11 25.40 11.81
N LEU A 256 -9.39 25.11 12.06
CA LEU A 256 -10.47 26.10 11.99
C LEU A 256 -10.58 26.80 13.35
N ASN A 257 -10.55 28.13 13.42
CA ASN A 257 -10.56 28.86 14.69
C ASN A 257 -11.26 30.23 14.62
N GLN A 258 -12.03 30.58 15.67
CA GLN A 258 -12.76 31.85 15.76
C GLN A 258 -12.97 32.27 17.22
N ASN A 259 -12.94 33.57 17.50
CA ASN A 259 -13.16 34.08 18.86
C ASN A 259 -14.65 34.15 19.21
N ALA A 260 -14.98 33.65 20.41
CA ALA A 260 -16.33 33.49 20.94
C ALA A 260 -16.53 34.32 22.22
N SER A 261 -16.00 35.57 22.25
CA SER A 261 -16.09 36.48 23.40
C SER A 261 -17.51 36.76 23.90
N ASP A 262 -18.50 36.56 23.05
CA ASP A 262 -19.89 36.94 23.27
C ASP A 262 -20.76 35.76 23.75
N VAL A 263 -20.15 34.59 23.98
CA VAL A 263 -20.78 33.35 24.49
C VAL A 263 -20.58 33.24 26.01
N ASP A 264 -21.63 32.98 26.78
CA ASP A 264 -21.56 32.76 28.22
C ASP A 264 -21.33 31.29 28.56
N PHE A 265 -20.08 30.86 28.44
CA PHE A 265 -19.62 29.52 28.78
C PHE A 265 -19.90 29.10 30.25
N THR A 266 -20.41 29.97 31.13
CA THR A 266 -20.88 29.57 32.47
C THR A 266 -22.30 28.97 32.45
N THR A 267 -22.96 29.01 31.30
CA THR A 267 -24.21 28.31 31.00
C THR A 267 -23.98 27.13 30.04
N TYR A 268 -24.97 26.24 29.89
CA TYR A 268 -24.89 25.16 28.92
C TYR A 268 -25.13 25.69 27.50
N HIS A 269 -24.21 25.36 26.60
CA HIS A 269 -24.33 25.56 25.17
C HIS A 269 -24.16 24.23 24.43
N HIS A 270 -24.87 24.05 23.32
CA HIS A 270 -24.76 22.89 22.44
C HIS A 270 -23.73 23.16 21.35
N PHE A 271 -22.75 22.27 21.19
CA PHE A 271 -21.73 22.38 20.16
C PHE A 271 -21.81 21.21 19.19
N ALA A 272 -21.64 21.46 17.90
CA ALA A 272 -21.44 20.43 16.88
C ALA A 272 -20.25 20.79 15.97
N PHE A 273 -19.32 19.84 15.81
CA PHE A 273 -18.10 19.94 15.02
C PHE A 273 -18.22 18.96 13.84
N VAL A 274 -18.24 19.48 12.61
CA VAL A 274 -18.51 18.72 11.39
C VAL A 274 -17.29 18.77 10.45
N LYS A 275 -16.84 17.60 9.99
CA LYS A 275 -15.89 17.38 8.88
C LYS A 275 -16.65 16.66 7.77
N ASP A 276 -16.55 17.16 6.54
CA ASP A 276 -17.31 16.68 5.38
C ASP A 276 -16.44 16.78 4.12
N GLY A 277 -15.62 15.76 3.87
CA GLY A 277 -14.54 15.88 2.89
C GLY A 277 -13.63 17.07 3.23
N PRO A 278 -13.31 17.97 2.29
CA PRO A 278 -12.48 19.15 2.57
C PRO A 278 -13.16 20.19 3.48
N ASP A 279 -14.47 20.10 3.73
CA ASP A 279 -15.24 21.12 4.43
C ASP A 279 -15.26 20.90 5.95
N LYS A 280 -15.17 22.01 6.70
CA LYS A 280 -15.25 22.04 8.16
C LYS A 280 -16.21 23.10 8.64
N ARG A 281 -17.13 22.74 9.54
CA ARG A 281 -18.14 23.63 10.13
C ARG A 281 -18.20 23.43 11.64
N VAL A 282 -18.42 24.51 12.41
CA VAL A 282 -18.74 24.44 13.83
C VAL A 282 -20.02 25.24 14.11
N TYR A 283 -20.94 24.62 14.85
CA TYR A 283 -22.22 25.19 15.24
C TYR A 283 -22.27 25.40 16.76
N ILE A 284 -22.95 26.47 17.20
CA ILE A 284 -23.27 26.75 18.61
C ILE A 284 -24.79 26.94 18.69
N ASP A 285 -25.46 26.24 19.61
CA ASP A 285 -26.91 26.28 19.85
C ASP A 285 -27.75 26.09 18.56
N GLY A 286 -27.25 25.26 17.64
CA GLY A 286 -27.89 24.95 16.36
C GLY A 286 -27.62 25.97 15.25
N VAL A 287 -26.85 27.03 15.52
CA VAL A 287 -26.51 28.09 14.56
C VAL A 287 -25.07 27.95 14.08
N LEU A 288 -24.83 28.06 12.78
CA LEU A 288 -23.48 28.04 12.21
C LEU A 288 -22.65 29.20 12.77
N PHE A 289 -21.54 28.89 13.42
CA PHE A 289 -20.65 29.86 14.04
C PHE A 289 -19.44 30.16 13.17
N MET A 290 -18.82 29.14 12.58
CA MET A 290 -17.63 29.27 11.72
C MET A 290 -17.54 28.12 10.72
N GLU A 291 -17.03 28.40 9.52
CA GLU A 291 -16.79 27.40 8.46
C GLU A 291 -15.50 27.70 7.69
N ASN A 292 -14.92 26.67 7.07
CA ASN A 292 -13.84 26.78 6.07
C ASN A 292 -13.79 25.51 5.20
N THR A 293 -13.11 25.58 4.05
CA THR A 293 -12.89 24.46 3.13
C THR A 293 -11.40 24.19 2.90
N GLY A 294 -11.08 23.07 2.27
CA GLY A 294 -9.71 22.67 1.91
C GLY A 294 -8.88 22.08 3.04
N ALA A 295 -9.52 21.42 4.03
CA ALA A 295 -8.82 20.59 5.00
C ALA A 295 -8.46 19.20 4.42
N ASP A 296 -7.49 18.52 5.04
CA ASP A 296 -7.00 17.22 4.58
C ASP A 296 -7.97 16.09 4.97
N PRO A 297 -7.93 14.94 4.27
CA PRO A 297 -8.63 13.73 4.70
C PRO A 297 -8.22 13.31 6.12
N LEU A 298 -9.20 12.83 6.91
CA LEU A 298 -8.97 12.18 8.20
C LEU A 298 -8.02 10.99 8.05
N LYS A 299 -7.06 10.85 8.97
CA LYS A 299 -6.17 9.69 9.00
C LYS A 299 -6.95 8.44 9.42
N THR A 300 -6.67 7.30 8.81
CA THR A 300 -7.35 6.01 9.07
C THR A 300 -6.65 5.14 10.12
N ASP A 301 -5.85 5.76 10.99
CA ASP A 301 -5.13 5.14 12.12
C ASP A 301 -5.59 5.69 13.49
N LEU A 302 -6.83 6.19 13.56
CA LEU A 302 -7.44 6.70 14.79
C LEU A 302 -7.47 5.57 15.82
N LYS A 303 -6.85 5.77 17.00
CA LYS A 303 -6.62 4.70 17.98
C LYS A 303 -7.13 4.96 19.40
N GLN A 304 -7.39 6.21 19.78
CA GLN A 304 -7.83 6.59 21.14
C GLN A 304 -8.71 7.85 21.08
N LEU A 305 -9.72 7.92 21.96
CA LEU A 305 -10.52 9.12 22.22
C LEU A 305 -10.43 9.48 23.71
N THR A 306 -10.09 10.72 24.03
CA THR A 306 -10.31 11.30 25.36
C THR A 306 -11.36 12.40 25.31
N ILE A 307 -12.26 12.40 26.29
CA ILE A 307 -13.23 13.48 26.54
C ILE A 307 -12.78 14.22 27.80
N GLY A 308 -12.82 15.55 27.78
CA GLY A 308 -12.48 16.42 28.90
C GLY A 308 -11.01 16.80 29.07
N ALA A 309 -10.07 16.16 28.36
CA ALA A 309 -8.66 16.58 28.28
C ALA A 309 -7.98 16.12 26.97
N ALA A 310 -6.72 16.51 26.77
CA ALA A 310 -5.85 15.92 25.76
C ALA A 310 -5.44 14.47 26.12
N PHE A 311 -5.05 13.68 25.12
CA PHE A 311 -4.69 12.25 25.27
C PHE A 311 -3.59 11.97 26.30
N ASN A 312 -2.71 12.95 26.53
CA ASN A 312 -1.59 12.93 27.47
C ASN A 312 -1.91 13.64 28.81
N GLU A 313 -3.19 13.65 29.23
CA GLU A 313 -3.68 14.17 30.51
C GLU A 313 -3.44 15.67 30.75
N ASN A 314 -3.03 16.42 29.72
CA ASN A 314 -2.87 17.87 29.80
C ASN A 314 -4.13 18.62 29.34
N ASN A 315 -4.28 19.87 29.79
CA ASN A 315 -5.33 20.80 29.37
C ASN A 315 -6.74 20.21 29.61
N SER A 316 -7.04 19.84 30.85
CA SER A 316 -8.39 19.37 31.28
C SER A 316 -9.39 20.53 31.35
N ILE A 317 -10.65 20.26 31.01
CA ILE A 317 -11.74 21.25 31.12
C ILE A 317 -12.15 21.44 32.58
N ARG A 318 -12.47 22.69 32.96
CA ARG A 318 -12.91 23.04 34.31
C ARG A 318 -14.43 23.13 34.35
N GLY A 319 -15.12 22.02 34.13
CA GLY A 319 -16.57 22.04 33.91
C GLY A 319 -17.18 20.68 33.65
N TRP A 320 -18.32 20.72 32.95
CA TRP A 320 -19.17 19.59 32.64
C TRP A 320 -19.31 19.42 31.12
N VAL A 321 -19.22 18.17 30.64
CA VAL A 321 -19.68 17.76 29.30
C VAL A 321 -20.83 16.80 29.47
N ASP A 322 -21.79 16.90 28.56
CA ASP A 322 -23.04 16.18 28.60
C ASP A 322 -23.49 15.81 27.18
N ASP A 323 -24.31 14.77 27.04
CA ASP A 323 -24.87 14.30 25.77
C ASP A 323 -23.83 14.13 24.62
N PHE A 324 -22.66 13.53 24.92
CA PHE A 324 -21.56 13.43 23.97
C PHE A 324 -21.79 12.32 22.94
N ALA A 325 -21.95 12.69 21.66
CA ALA A 325 -22.18 11.75 20.56
C ALA A 325 -21.23 11.95 19.37
N VAL A 326 -21.01 10.85 18.63
CA VAL A 326 -20.09 10.76 17.49
C VAL A 326 -20.78 10.08 16.30
N PHE A 327 -20.61 10.61 15.09
CA PHE A 327 -21.25 10.11 13.87
C PHE A 327 -20.23 9.92 12.72
N ALA A 328 -20.35 8.81 11.98
CA ALA A 328 -19.63 8.52 10.73
C ALA A 328 -20.34 9.13 9.51
N GLY A 329 -20.57 10.44 9.58
CA GLY A 329 -21.34 11.22 8.62
C GLY A 329 -21.34 12.70 9.00
N ALA A 330 -21.44 13.57 8.01
CA ALA A 330 -21.64 15.00 8.21
C ALA A 330 -23.13 15.28 8.46
N LEU A 331 -23.48 15.82 9.64
CA LEU A 331 -24.86 16.21 9.93
C LEU A 331 -25.25 17.48 9.16
N ASP A 332 -26.52 17.57 8.78
CA ASP A 332 -27.12 18.78 8.20
C ASP A 332 -27.61 19.74 9.30
N GLU A 333 -27.95 20.97 8.90
CA GLU A 333 -28.41 22.00 9.83
C GLU A 333 -29.74 21.63 10.52
N THR A 334 -30.55 20.76 9.90
CA THR A 334 -31.81 20.27 10.46
C THR A 334 -31.55 19.35 11.64
N ALA A 335 -30.66 18.37 11.49
CA ALA A 335 -30.26 17.46 12.55
C ALA A 335 -29.53 18.21 13.68
N ILE A 336 -28.59 19.10 13.35
CA ILE A 336 -27.85 19.90 14.34
C ILE A 336 -28.79 20.83 15.12
N SER A 337 -29.79 21.44 14.47
CA SER A 337 -30.81 22.26 15.14
C SER A 337 -31.76 21.41 16.01
N GLN A 338 -32.03 20.15 15.65
CA GLN A 338 -32.82 19.23 16.47
C GLN A 338 -32.06 18.83 17.74
N LEU A 339 -30.78 18.45 17.64
CA LEU A 339 -29.92 18.16 18.80
C LEU A 339 -29.83 19.36 19.75
N ALA A 340 -29.58 20.56 19.20
CA ALA A 340 -29.56 21.81 19.98
C ALA A 340 -30.92 22.19 20.61
N SER A 341 -32.01 21.54 20.23
CA SER A 341 -33.33 21.71 20.87
C SER A 341 -33.58 20.74 22.04
N GLY A 342 -32.60 19.89 22.38
CA GLY A 342 -32.71 18.85 23.40
C GLY A 342 -33.33 17.54 22.88
N LEU A 343 -33.16 17.23 21.58
CA LEU A 343 -33.46 15.89 21.06
C LEU A 343 -32.24 14.99 21.30
N ALA A 344 -32.44 13.85 21.95
CA ALA A 344 -31.37 12.89 22.16
C ALA A 344 -30.79 12.40 20.82
N PRO A 345 -29.46 12.27 20.68
CA PRO A 345 -28.81 11.74 19.49
C PRO A 345 -29.47 10.50 18.86
N THR A 346 -29.90 9.52 19.65
CA THR A 346 -30.58 8.30 19.15
C THR A 346 -31.98 8.52 18.56
N ASP A 347 -32.64 9.65 18.83
CA ASP A 347 -33.99 9.95 18.33
C ASP A 347 -33.99 10.77 17.02
N LEU A 348 -32.81 11.05 16.44
CA LEU A 348 -32.71 11.77 15.17
C LEU A 348 -33.38 11.00 14.01
N PRO A 349 -34.18 11.68 13.16
CA PRO A 349 -34.77 11.07 11.97
C PRO A 349 -33.70 10.56 10.99
N GLY A 350 -33.82 9.31 10.53
CA GLY A 350 -32.91 8.73 9.54
C GLY A 350 -31.65 8.10 10.12
N ILE A 351 -31.61 7.83 11.42
CA ILE A 351 -30.55 7.03 12.04
C ILE A 351 -30.59 5.56 11.59
N GLU A 352 -29.42 5.03 11.24
CA GLU A 352 -29.14 3.60 11.11
C GLU A 352 -28.11 3.23 12.19
N ILE A 353 -28.53 2.37 13.15
CA ILE A 353 -27.65 1.76 14.14
C ILE A 353 -27.23 0.40 13.58
N ILE A 354 -25.93 0.21 13.35
CA ILE A 354 -25.37 -1.05 12.83
C ILE A 354 -25.44 -2.09 13.95
N PRO A 355 -26.17 -3.22 13.83
CA PRO A 355 -26.31 -4.17 14.93
C PRO A 355 -24.97 -4.69 15.42
N ALA A 356 -24.70 -4.55 16.73
CA ALA A 356 -23.48 -5.08 17.33
C ALA A 356 -23.45 -6.61 17.27
N VAL A 357 -22.33 -7.16 16.79
CA VAL A 357 -22.09 -8.60 16.63
C VAL A 357 -21.01 -9.01 17.62
N ALA A 358 -21.37 -9.86 18.58
CA ALA A 358 -20.44 -10.37 19.59
C ALA A 358 -19.25 -11.11 18.96
N PRO A 359 -18.04 -11.07 19.56
CA PRO A 359 -16.90 -11.81 19.07
C PRO A 359 -17.13 -13.33 19.17
N VAL A 360 -16.72 -14.05 18.13
CA VAL A 360 -16.69 -15.50 18.09
C VAL A 360 -15.26 -15.93 17.79
N ILE A 361 -14.61 -16.62 18.73
CA ILE A 361 -13.26 -17.17 18.51
C ILE A 361 -13.37 -18.32 17.51
N THR A 362 -12.81 -18.13 16.31
CA THR A 362 -12.81 -19.09 15.20
C THR A 362 -11.65 -20.08 15.29
N SER A 363 -10.53 -19.66 15.89
CA SER A 363 -9.36 -20.50 16.18
C SER A 363 -8.91 -20.30 17.63
N GLN A 364 -8.87 -21.41 18.39
CA GLN A 364 -8.50 -21.44 19.81
C GLN A 364 -6.97 -21.49 19.97
N PRO A 365 -6.42 -20.99 21.09
CA PRO A 365 -4.99 -21.09 21.35
C PRO A 365 -4.61 -22.57 21.58
N GLN A 366 -3.44 -22.98 21.10
CA GLN A 366 -2.97 -24.35 21.20
C GLN A 366 -1.92 -24.48 22.31
N ASP A 367 -1.82 -25.66 22.93
CA ASP A 367 -0.77 -26.00 23.88
C ASP A 367 0.61 -25.73 23.26
N ALA A 368 1.47 -24.98 23.97
CA ALA A 368 2.82 -24.67 23.54
C ALA A 368 3.85 -25.42 24.39
N THR A 369 4.98 -25.79 23.80
CA THR A 369 6.15 -26.29 24.54
C THR A 369 7.33 -25.39 24.24
N ALA A 370 7.91 -24.78 25.27
CA ALA A 370 9.13 -24.01 25.19
C ALA A 370 10.25 -24.68 26.00
N VAL A 371 11.49 -24.38 25.64
CA VAL A 371 12.66 -24.62 26.49
C VAL A 371 12.79 -23.42 27.44
N ALA A 372 13.20 -23.64 28.68
CA ALA A 372 13.40 -22.57 29.64
C ALA A 372 14.36 -21.49 29.10
N GLY A 373 13.99 -20.21 29.21
CA GLY A 373 14.74 -19.08 28.65
C GLY A 373 14.40 -18.72 27.20
N PHE A 374 13.71 -19.59 26.46
CA PHE A 374 13.23 -19.34 25.09
C PHE A 374 11.76 -18.91 25.06
N SER A 375 11.30 -18.41 23.92
CA SER A 375 9.95 -17.87 23.76
C SER A 375 8.87 -18.94 23.53
N ALA A 376 7.63 -18.57 23.87
CA ALA A 376 6.41 -19.31 23.53
C ALA A 376 5.39 -18.36 22.91
N THR A 377 4.67 -18.78 21.87
CA THR A 377 3.65 -17.95 21.21
C THR A 377 2.29 -18.64 21.22
N PHE A 378 1.25 -17.88 21.55
CA PHE A 378 -0.16 -18.28 21.55
C PHE A 378 -0.94 -17.28 20.70
N SER A 379 -1.92 -17.75 19.93
CA SER A 379 -2.77 -16.87 19.11
C SER A 379 -4.23 -17.29 19.19
N VAL A 380 -5.12 -16.33 18.89
CA VAL A 380 -6.54 -16.55 18.65
C VAL A 380 -6.95 -15.89 17.34
N GLU A 381 -7.84 -16.53 16.60
CA GLU A 381 -8.55 -15.92 15.49
C GLU A 381 -10.00 -15.63 15.92
N VAL A 382 -10.57 -14.54 15.41
CA VAL A 382 -11.93 -14.09 15.72
C VAL A 382 -12.67 -13.85 14.40
N ASP A 383 -13.96 -14.15 14.38
CA ASP A 383 -14.83 -13.91 13.24
C ASP A 383 -14.76 -12.42 12.80
N PRO A 384 -14.38 -12.11 11.55
CA PRO A 384 -14.29 -10.74 11.06
C PRO A 384 -15.66 -10.04 10.95
N ALA A 385 -16.78 -10.75 11.14
CA ALA A 385 -18.10 -10.15 11.32
C ALA A 385 -18.31 -9.50 12.70
N ALA A 386 -17.39 -9.67 13.67
CA ALA A 386 -17.49 -9.10 15.00
C ALA A 386 -17.45 -7.56 14.96
N PHE A 387 -18.51 -6.91 15.44
CA PHE A 387 -18.72 -5.46 15.34
C PHE A 387 -19.23 -4.85 16.66
N PRO A 388 -18.63 -3.75 17.18
CA PRO A 388 -17.38 -3.13 16.74
C PRO A 388 -16.16 -4.08 16.83
N ALA A 389 -15.01 -3.67 16.29
CA ALA A 389 -13.79 -4.49 16.33
C ALA A 389 -13.44 -4.95 17.77
N PRO A 390 -13.06 -6.22 17.98
CA PRO A 390 -12.90 -6.78 19.31
C PRO A 390 -11.55 -6.47 19.97
N TYR A 391 -11.57 -6.44 21.30
CA TYR A 391 -10.40 -6.23 22.15
C TYR A 391 -9.99 -7.55 22.80
N PHE A 392 -8.68 -7.73 22.95
CA PHE A 392 -8.07 -8.92 23.52
C PHE A 392 -7.47 -8.57 24.88
N GLN A 393 -7.49 -9.52 25.80
CA GLN A 393 -6.70 -9.48 27.03
C GLN A 393 -6.25 -10.90 27.34
N TRP A 394 -4.94 -11.16 27.29
CA TRP A 394 -4.41 -12.45 27.69
C TRP A 394 -4.26 -12.54 29.21
N GLU A 395 -4.49 -13.75 29.74
CA GLU A 395 -4.42 -14.06 31.16
C GLU A 395 -3.53 -15.30 31.36
N LYS A 396 -2.53 -15.21 32.25
CA LYS A 396 -1.74 -16.36 32.72
C LYS A 396 -2.29 -16.80 34.08
N ASN A 397 -2.73 -18.05 34.18
CA ASN A 397 -3.38 -18.63 35.36
C ASN A 397 -4.56 -17.78 35.89
N GLY A 398 -5.34 -17.17 34.99
CA GLY A 398 -6.46 -16.28 35.33
C GLY A 398 -6.06 -14.90 35.87
N THR A 399 -4.79 -14.51 35.72
CA THR A 399 -4.29 -13.16 36.03
C THR A 399 -3.95 -12.45 34.71
N PRO A 400 -4.49 -11.25 34.43
CA PRO A 400 -4.16 -10.50 33.23
C PRO A 400 -2.65 -10.26 33.06
N ILE A 401 -2.16 -10.44 31.83
CA ILE A 401 -0.81 -10.09 31.41
C ILE A 401 -0.84 -8.63 30.93
N GLU A 402 -0.07 -7.77 31.57
CA GLU A 402 -0.01 -6.34 31.24
C GLU A 402 0.49 -6.12 29.80
N GLY A 403 -0.14 -5.21 29.06
CA GLY A 403 0.16 -4.93 27.65
C GLY A 403 -0.25 -6.00 26.63
N ALA A 404 -0.67 -7.19 27.05
CA ALA A 404 -1.01 -8.29 26.15
C ALA A 404 -2.44 -8.17 25.58
N THR A 405 -2.62 -7.23 24.65
CA THR A 405 -3.92 -6.86 24.05
C THR A 405 -4.04 -7.13 22.53
N SER A 406 -3.10 -7.91 21.99
CA SER A 406 -3.08 -8.39 20.59
C SER A 406 -3.80 -9.75 20.45
N PRO A 407 -4.31 -10.12 19.26
CA PRO A 407 -4.73 -11.50 18.95
C PRO A 407 -3.61 -12.54 19.08
N THR A 408 -2.35 -12.11 19.22
CA THR A 408 -1.19 -12.98 19.50
C THR A 408 -0.49 -12.53 20.78
N LEU A 409 -0.23 -13.47 21.69
CA LEU A 409 0.68 -13.33 22.83
C LEU A 409 1.99 -14.03 22.50
N THR A 410 3.11 -13.31 22.60
CA THR A 410 4.43 -13.93 22.80
C THR A 410 4.82 -13.77 24.26
N ILE A 411 5.22 -14.87 24.89
CA ILE A 411 5.96 -14.89 26.14
C ILE A 411 7.42 -14.99 25.72
N ASP A 412 8.17 -13.89 25.77
CA ASP A 412 9.52 -13.82 25.18
C ASP A 412 10.51 -14.78 25.84
N ARG A 413 10.30 -15.10 27.12
CA ARG A 413 11.10 -16.06 27.91
C ARG A 413 10.20 -16.85 28.84
N ALA A 414 10.09 -18.15 28.61
CA ALA A 414 9.40 -19.07 29.50
C ALA A 414 10.33 -19.45 30.68
N ASP A 415 9.87 -19.26 31.92
CA ASP A 415 10.56 -19.74 33.14
C ASP A 415 10.14 -21.20 33.41
N LEU A 416 11.02 -22.02 34.00
CA LEU A 416 10.64 -23.34 34.55
C LEU A 416 9.53 -23.24 35.61
N ALA A 417 9.36 -22.09 36.25
CA ALA A 417 8.25 -21.78 37.14
C ALA A 417 6.89 -21.61 36.43
N ASP A 418 6.87 -21.44 35.11
CA ASP A 418 5.67 -21.37 34.28
C ASP A 418 5.24 -22.74 33.68
N ASP A 419 5.94 -23.84 34.00
CA ASP A 419 5.54 -25.17 33.53
C ASP A 419 4.13 -25.56 34.05
N GLY A 420 3.25 -25.91 33.11
CA GLY A 420 1.83 -26.19 33.35
C GLY A 420 0.94 -24.96 33.44
N ALA A 421 1.47 -23.73 33.22
CA ALA A 421 0.67 -22.51 33.27
C ALA A 421 -0.46 -22.53 32.22
N GLN A 422 -1.65 -22.08 32.63
CA GLN A 422 -2.82 -22.00 31.78
C GLN A 422 -2.90 -20.60 31.15
N ILE A 423 -2.93 -20.54 29.82
CA ILE A 423 -2.98 -19.32 29.03
C ILE A 423 -4.36 -19.22 28.37
N THR A 424 -5.06 -18.12 28.61
CA THR A 424 -6.39 -17.84 28.04
C THR A 424 -6.45 -16.43 27.48
N CYS A 425 -7.21 -16.23 26.40
CA CYS A 425 -7.50 -14.91 25.85
C CYS A 425 -8.98 -14.55 26.10
N ARG A 426 -9.23 -13.39 26.70
CA ARG A 426 -10.55 -12.78 26.83
C ARG A 426 -10.76 -11.83 25.65
N VAL A 427 -11.80 -12.07 24.86
CA VAL A 427 -12.12 -11.33 23.63
C VAL A 427 -13.47 -10.66 23.79
N PHE A 428 -13.55 -9.34 23.68
CA PHE A 428 -14.78 -8.58 23.96
C PHE A 428 -14.98 -7.37 23.05
N ASN A 429 -16.24 -7.07 22.75
CA ASN A 429 -16.66 -5.84 22.07
C ASN A 429 -18.03 -5.38 22.61
N GLY A 430 -18.66 -4.44 21.92
CA GLY A 430 -19.99 -3.94 22.27
C GLY A 430 -21.14 -4.95 22.20
N GLY A 431 -21.05 -5.93 21.31
CA GLY A 431 -22.04 -7.01 21.17
C GLY A 431 -21.90 -8.12 22.21
N GLY A 432 -20.72 -8.30 22.83
CA GLY A 432 -20.53 -9.29 23.88
C GLY A 432 -19.07 -9.63 24.21
N GLU A 433 -18.89 -10.67 25.02
CA GLU A 433 -17.60 -11.18 25.49
C GLU A 433 -17.55 -12.71 25.38
N VAL A 434 -16.40 -13.23 24.96
CA VAL A 434 -16.05 -14.65 24.92
C VAL A 434 -14.65 -14.85 25.51
N VAL A 435 -14.42 -15.96 26.20
CA VAL A 435 -13.09 -16.37 26.66
C VAL A 435 -12.69 -17.62 25.90
N SER A 436 -11.42 -17.72 25.50
CA SER A 436 -10.87 -18.88 24.81
C SER A 436 -10.92 -20.14 25.68
N GLU A 437 -10.74 -21.30 25.03
CA GLU A 437 -10.25 -22.48 25.75
C GLU A 437 -8.84 -22.21 26.30
N ALA A 438 -8.46 -22.92 27.37
CA ALA A 438 -7.16 -22.73 28.01
C ALA A 438 -6.08 -23.57 27.31
N ALA A 439 -5.05 -22.90 26.80
CA ALA A 439 -3.84 -23.55 26.32
C ALA A 439 -2.85 -23.75 27.47
N THR A 440 -2.14 -24.87 27.48
CA THR A 440 -1.10 -25.17 28.46
C THR A 440 0.27 -24.77 27.93
N LEU A 441 1.00 -23.95 28.68
CA LEU A 441 2.43 -23.78 28.49
C LEU A 441 3.16 -24.94 29.19
N THR A 442 3.89 -25.75 28.44
CA THR A 442 4.85 -26.72 28.96
C THR A 442 6.25 -26.12 28.86
N VAL A 443 7.02 -26.11 29.95
CA VAL A 443 8.40 -25.57 29.95
C VAL A 443 9.38 -26.67 30.32
N VAL A 444 10.19 -27.11 29.35
CA VAL A 444 11.19 -28.15 29.58
C VAL A 444 12.52 -27.55 30.06
N PRO A 445 13.28 -28.23 30.95
CA PRO A 445 14.62 -27.78 31.31
C PRO A 445 15.54 -27.73 30.09
N ASP A 446 16.40 -26.73 30.03
CA ASP A 446 17.40 -26.65 28.98
C ASP A 446 18.51 -27.70 29.16
N THR A 447 18.96 -28.22 28.03
CA THR A 447 20.05 -29.19 27.85
C THR A 447 20.80 -28.99 26.54
N VAL A 448 20.51 -27.92 25.79
CA VAL A 448 21.35 -27.39 24.72
C VAL A 448 22.59 -26.75 25.37
N ALA A 449 23.57 -26.32 24.59
CA ALA A 449 24.72 -25.58 25.09
C ALA A 449 25.03 -24.44 24.12
N PRO A 450 25.47 -23.28 24.63
CA PRO A 450 25.57 -22.05 23.84
C PRO A 450 26.53 -22.22 22.67
N THR A 451 26.08 -21.83 21.47
CA THR A 451 26.94 -21.65 20.30
C THR A 451 27.36 -20.18 20.16
N LEU A 452 28.51 -19.96 19.52
CA LEU A 452 29.04 -18.65 19.20
C LEU A 452 28.63 -18.30 17.76
N ASP A 453 27.58 -17.50 17.63
CA ASP A 453 26.86 -17.33 16.36
C ASP A 453 27.38 -16.16 15.54
N TYR A 454 27.91 -15.13 16.20
CA TYR A 454 28.48 -13.95 15.55
C TYR A 454 29.61 -13.31 16.38
N ALA A 455 30.57 -12.68 15.70
CA ALA A 455 31.49 -11.72 16.31
C ALA A 455 31.77 -10.54 15.36
N THR A 456 31.99 -9.34 15.92
CA THR A 456 32.58 -8.20 15.19
C THR A 456 33.48 -7.37 16.12
N GLY A 457 34.36 -6.55 15.53
CA GLY A 457 35.18 -5.58 16.26
C GLY A 457 34.40 -4.30 16.64
N SER A 458 35.11 -3.17 16.69
CA SER A 458 34.52 -1.86 16.95
C SER A 458 35.25 -0.75 16.17
N PHE A 459 34.61 0.43 16.05
CA PHE A 459 35.24 1.66 15.55
C PHE A 459 36.50 2.09 16.32
N SER A 460 36.59 1.75 17.61
CA SER A 460 37.78 2.02 18.42
C SER A 460 38.95 1.05 18.16
N PHE A 461 38.68 -0.07 17.47
CA PHE A 461 39.60 -1.20 17.31
C PHE A 461 40.09 -1.78 18.65
N THR A 462 39.33 -1.59 19.73
CA THR A 462 39.67 -2.04 21.10
C THR A 462 38.53 -2.81 21.77
N GLN A 463 37.49 -3.18 21.04
CA GLN A 463 36.43 -4.07 21.52
C GLN A 463 36.07 -5.13 20.48
N VAL A 464 35.45 -6.22 20.96
CA VAL A 464 34.76 -7.22 20.14
C VAL A 464 33.37 -7.49 20.76
N LYS A 465 32.29 -7.33 19.97
CA LYS A 465 30.93 -7.77 20.32
C LYS A 465 30.79 -9.23 19.87
N ALA A 466 30.68 -10.15 20.82
CA ALA A 466 30.43 -11.57 20.59
C ALA A 466 28.98 -11.90 20.95
N VAL A 467 28.28 -12.64 20.09
CA VAL A 467 26.86 -12.98 20.23
C VAL A 467 26.72 -14.49 20.28
N PHE A 468 25.96 -14.99 21.25
CA PHE A 468 25.69 -16.40 21.47
C PHE A 468 24.21 -16.74 21.22
N SER A 469 23.92 -18.03 21.04
CA SER A 469 22.57 -18.56 20.75
C SER A 469 21.53 -18.32 21.86
N GLU A 470 21.96 -18.09 23.10
CA GLU A 470 21.14 -18.16 24.30
C GLU A 470 21.72 -17.36 25.48
N PRO A 471 20.92 -17.02 26.50
CA PRO A 471 21.36 -16.26 27.68
C PRO A 471 22.48 -16.94 28.47
N LEU A 472 23.49 -16.18 28.88
CA LEU A 472 24.69 -16.70 29.53
C LEU A 472 24.72 -16.48 31.05
N ASP A 473 25.42 -17.37 31.78
CA ASP A 473 25.78 -17.13 33.18
C ASP A 473 26.86 -16.02 33.26
N PRO A 474 26.60 -14.88 33.94
CA PRO A 474 27.59 -13.83 34.12
C PRO A 474 28.91 -14.33 34.74
N ALA A 475 28.86 -15.34 35.62
CA ALA A 475 30.05 -15.83 36.31
C ALA A 475 31.05 -16.54 35.38
N THR A 476 30.61 -17.01 34.21
CA THR A 476 31.47 -17.61 33.18
C THR A 476 31.63 -16.70 31.96
N ALA A 477 30.60 -15.93 31.61
CA ALA A 477 30.62 -14.99 30.50
C ALA A 477 31.55 -13.78 30.75
N GLU A 478 31.60 -13.24 31.97
CA GLU A 478 32.42 -12.05 32.31
C GLU A 478 33.87 -12.39 32.70
N ASN A 479 34.31 -13.64 32.46
CA ASN A 479 35.69 -14.06 32.72
C ASN A 479 36.56 -13.89 31.45
N PRO A 480 37.45 -12.87 31.36
CA PRO A 480 38.27 -12.67 30.16
C PRO A 480 39.22 -13.83 29.83
N ALA A 481 39.54 -14.71 30.79
CA ALA A 481 40.37 -15.90 30.55
C ALA A 481 39.65 -17.00 29.74
N ASN A 482 38.34 -16.89 29.54
CA ASN A 482 37.54 -17.79 28.70
C ASN A 482 37.62 -17.44 27.20
N TYR A 483 38.26 -16.33 26.82
CA TYR A 483 38.30 -15.80 25.46
C TYR A 483 39.73 -15.62 24.96
N ALA A 484 39.99 -15.96 23.70
CA ALA A 484 41.26 -15.72 23.02
C ALA A 484 41.02 -15.17 21.60
N LEU A 485 41.92 -14.30 21.14
CA LEU A 485 41.90 -13.75 19.79
C LEU A 485 43.18 -14.10 19.04
N SER A 486 43.06 -14.34 17.73
CA SER A 486 44.22 -14.51 16.84
C SER A 486 44.92 -13.17 16.54
N GLY A 487 45.90 -13.16 15.63
CA GLY A 487 46.66 -11.95 15.29
C GLY A 487 47.60 -11.39 16.38
N GLY A 488 47.57 -11.95 17.60
CA GLY A 488 48.31 -11.43 18.76
C GLY A 488 47.53 -10.41 19.59
N VAL A 489 46.22 -10.26 19.34
CA VAL A 489 45.33 -9.39 20.13
C VAL A 489 45.03 -10.04 21.48
N THR A 490 45.15 -9.28 22.57
CA THR A 490 44.85 -9.76 23.93
C THR A 490 43.51 -9.23 24.41
N VAL A 491 42.65 -10.13 24.93
CA VAL A 491 41.46 -9.74 25.71
C VAL A 491 41.91 -9.33 27.12
N THR A 492 41.42 -8.18 27.60
CA THR A 492 41.74 -7.65 28.94
C THR A 492 40.54 -7.66 29.90
N GLU A 493 39.33 -7.70 29.36
CA GLU A 493 38.06 -7.66 30.09
C GLU A 493 37.00 -8.35 29.24
N ALA A 494 36.02 -8.98 29.88
CA ALA A 494 34.82 -9.51 29.26
C ALA A 494 33.64 -9.10 30.14
N LYS A 495 32.54 -8.65 29.54
CA LYS A 495 31.36 -8.16 30.25
C LYS A 495 30.10 -8.48 29.45
N LEU A 496 28.99 -8.82 30.09
CA LEU A 496 27.71 -8.91 29.39
C LEU A 496 27.23 -7.52 28.97
N ALA A 497 26.59 -7.44 27.80
CA ALA A 497 26.00 -6.19 27.31
C ALA A 497 24.83 -5.75 28.18
N ALA A 498 24.00 -6.69 28.63
CA ALA A 498 22.86 -6.47 29.52
C ALA A 498 22.85 -7.45 30.72
N PRO A 499 22.19 -7.11 31.85
CA PRO A 499 22.06 -8.02 32.99
C PRO A 499 21.34 -9.34 32.65
N ALA A 500 21.80 -10.47 33.19
CA ALA A 500 21.13 -11.76 33.03
C ALA A 500 19.64 -11.70 33.40
N GLY A 501 18.79 -12.26 32.53
CA GLY A 501 17.34 -12.13 32.56
C GLY A 501 16.78 -11.03 31.67
N THR A 502 17.61 -10.16 31.07
CA THR A 502 17.16 -9.05 30.20
C THR A 502 17.63 -9.22 28.74
N PRO A 503 16.95 -8.61 27.74
CA PRO A 503 17.41 -8.64 26.35
C PRO A 503 18.86 -8.17 26.20
N GLY A 504 19.70 -8.95 25.53
CA GLY A 504 21.14 -8.68 25.34
C GLY A 504 22.08 -9.46 26.29
N ASP A 505 21.56 -10.27 27.21
CA ASP A 505 22.35 -11.16 28.10
C ASP A 505 22.97 -12.41 27.42
N HIS A 506 22.79 -12.54 26.10
CA HIS A 506 23.48 -13.48 25.22
C HIS A 506 24.65 -12.80 24.47
N ILE A 507 24.94 -11.52 24.76
CA ILE A 507 25.96 -10.71 24.10
C ILE A 507 27.07 -10.38 25.09
N VAL A 508 28.32 -10.67 24.72
CA VAL A 508 29.53 -10.36 25.49
C VAL A 508 30.33 -9.28 24.77
N LEU A 509 30.64 -8.21 25.48
CA LEU A 509 31.57 -7.17 25.07
C LEU A 509 32.96 -7.49 25.65
N LEU A 510 33.92 -7.74 24.76
CA LEU A 510 35.30 -8.02 25.11
C LEU A 510 36.14 -6.75 24.90
N THR A 511 36.81 -6.25 25.95
CA THR A 511 37.81 -5.18 25.79
C THR A 511 39.14 -5.80 25.35
N THR A 512 39.79 -5.25 24.33
CA THR A 512 40.99 -5.79 23.70
C THR A 512 42.13 -4.78 23.60
N SER A 513 43.35 -5.27 23.41
CA SER A 513 44.43 -4.48 22.81
C SER A 513 44.05 -3.98 21.42
N GLN A 514 44.72 -2.92 20.95
CA GLN A 514 44.53 -2.35 19.61
C GLN A 514 44.58 -3.44 18.51
N GLN A 515 43.50 -3.53 17.74
CA GLN A 515 43.37 -4.39 16.57
C GLN A 515 43.92 -3.66 15.33
N THR A 516 44.38 -4.42 14.33
CA THR A 516 44.76 -3.84 13.03
C THR A 516 43.50 -3.63 12.18
N PRO A 517 43.26 -2.47 11.54
CA PRO A 517 42.10 -2.28 10.66
C PRO A 517 42.17 -3.15 9.39
N GLY A 518 41.02 -3.65 8.92
CA GLY A 518 40.90 -4.42 7.68
C GLY A 518 41.60 -5.79 7.69
N THR A 519 41.66 -6.48 8.82
CA THR A 519 42.27 -7.83 8.97
C THR A 519 41.29 -8.83 9.57
N THR A 520 41.32 -10.08 9.13
CA THR A 520 40.55 -11.16 9.78
C THR A 520 41.17 -11.54 11.13
N LEU A 521 40.34 -11.61 12.16
CA LEU A 521 40.64 -12.19 13.46
C LEU A 521 39.77 -13.44 13.68
N THR A 522 40.24 -14.32 14.56
CA THR A 522 39.52 -15.50 15.01
C THR A 522 39.28 -15.33 16.50
N LEU A 523 38.03 -15.32 16.94
CA LEU A 523 37.67 -15.45 18.35
C LEU A 523 37.58 -16.93 18.70
N THR A 524 38.11 -17.33 19.86
CA THR A 524 38.00 -18.67 20.42
C THR A 524 37.50 -18.57 21.85
N VAL A 525 36.53 -19.42 22.21
CA VAL A 525 35.80 -19.39 23.48
C VAL A 525 35.85 -20.77 24.14
N ASN A 526 36.06 -20.79 25.45
CA ASN A 526 36.09 -22.01 26.27
C ASN A 526 35.48 -21.73 27.67
N ASN A 527 34.75 -22.71 28.24
CA ASN A 527 34.18 -22.66 29.60
C ASN A 527 33.17 -21.52 29.88
N VAL A 528 32.62 -20.86 28.85
CA VAL A 528 31.39 -20.05 29.00
C VAL A 528 30.19 -21.01 29.10
N THR A 529 29.18 -20.65 29.89
CA THR A 529 27.97 -21.45 30.08
C THR A 529 26.72 -20.61 29.87
N ASP A 530 25.63 -21.27 29.46
CA ASP A 530 24.28 -20.70 29.56
C ASP A 530 23.82 -20.56 31.03
N VAL A 531 22.62 -19.99 31.21
CA VAL A 531 21.97 -19.82 32.52
C VAL A 531 21.48 -21.12 33.19
N ALA A 532 21.34 -22.23 32.45
CA ALA A 532 21.05 -23.56 32.99
C ALA A 532 22.32 -24.31 33.42
N GLY A 533 23.49 -23.86 32.96
CA GLY A 533 24.83 -24.33 33.32
C GLY A 533 25.47 -25.28 32.31
N ASN A 534 24.97 -25.40 31.08
CA ASN A 534 25.65 -26.22 30.05
C ASN A 534 26.82 -25.41 29.43
N PRO A 535 28.00 -26.03 29.23
CA PRO A 535 29.17 -25.31 28.72
C PRO A 535 29.23 -25.30 27.19
N VAL A 536 29.61 -24.14 26.63
CA VAL A 536 30.05 -23.97 25.24
C VAL A 536 31.00 -25.10 24.81
N ALA A 537 30.84 -25.59 23.59
CA ALA A 537 31.71 -26.66 23.08
C ALA A 537 33.20 -26.23 23.13
N PRO A 538 34.14 -27.08 23.59
CA PRO A 538 35.54 -26.72 23.70
C PRO A 538 36.14 -26.23 22.37
N ASP A 539 36.96 -25.18 22.46
CA ASP A 539 37.59 -24.49 21.33
C ASP A 539 36.59 -23.97 20.25
N SER A 540 35.34 -23.68 20.64
CA SER A 540 34.36 -22.97 19.81
C SER A 540 34.94 -21.68 19.27
N SER A 541 34.86 -21.46 17.95
CA SER A 541 35.52 -20.33 17.31
C SER A 541 34.80 -19.81 16.07
N ILE A 542 34.93 -18.51 15.85
CA ILE A 542 34.37 -17.80 14.68
C ILE A 542 35.42 -16.81 14.12
N GLU A 543 35.43 -16.64 12.79
CA GLU A 543 36.24 -15.63 12.12
C GLU A 543 35.42 -14.38 11.81
N PHE A 544 36.01 -13.21 12.03
CA PHE A 544 35.41 -11.91 11.72
C PHE A 544 36.48 -10.95 11.19
N GLY A 545 36.10 -10.03 10.31
CA GLY A 545 36.97 -8.93 9.87
C GLY A 545 36.94 -7.78 10.87
N THR A 546 38.10 -7.20 11.17
CA THR A 546 38.14 -5.89 11.83
C THR A 546 37.66 -4.81 10.85
N PHE A 547 37.15 -3.71 11.39
CA PHE A 547 36.60 -2.58 10.64
C PHE A 547 37.54 -2.15 9.48
N LYS A 548 37.00 -2.10 8.24
CA LYS A 548 37.76 -1.82 7.01
C LYS A 548 37.61 -0.36 6.60
N TRP A 549 38.65 0.25 6.02
CA TRP A 549 38.54 1.60 5.47
C TRP A 549 37.66 1.60 4.21
N GLN A 550 36.68 2.50 4.17
CA GLN A 550 35.84 2.77 3.01
C GLN A 550 35.97 4.25 2.62
N GLU A 551 36.38 4.49 1.38
CA GLU A 551 36.51 5.82 0.77
C GLU A 551 35.19 6.24 0.13
N GLY A 552 34.92 7.55 0.04
CA GLY A 552 33.70 8.07 -0.60
C GLY A 552 32.45 8.04 0.27
N VAL A 553 32.58 7.84 1.57
CA VAL A 553 31.45 7.76 2.52
C VAL A 553 31.71 8.50 3.83
N VAL A 554 30.61 8.95 4.43
CA VAL A 554 30.47 9.56 5.76
C VAL A 554 29.59 8.65 6.60
N LEU A 555 29.95 8.41 7.86
CA LEU A 555 29.08 7.71 8.81
C LEU A 555 27.99 8.66 9.31
N HIS A 556 26.74 8.22 9.25
CA HIS A 556 25.60 8.91 9.84
C HIS A 556 25.07 8.07 11.01
N GLU A 557 25.01 8.66 12.21
CA GLU A 557 24.40 8.08 13.41
C GLU A 557 23.21 8.96 13.85
N PHE A 558 22.07 8.36 14.15
CA PHE A 558 20.81 9.07 14.40
C PHE A 558 20.12 8.58 15.67
N TRP A 559 19.55 9.51 16.46
CA TRP A 559 18.85 9.25 17.72
C TRP A 559 17.46 9.89 17.68
N GLU A 560 16.42 9.06 17.66
CA GLU A 560 15.02 9.51 17.69
C GLU A 560 14.59 9.93 19.10
N ASN A 561 13.54 10.75 19.20
CA ASN A 561 12.91 11.19 20.46
C ASN A 561 13.88 11.96 21.39
N VAL A 562 14.85 12.67 20.81
CA VAL A 562 15.78 13.54 21.53
C VAL A 562 15.15 14.93 21.67
N SER A 563 15.23 15.54 22.85
CA SER A 563 14.67 16.88 23.11
C SER A 563 15.58 17.69 24.03
N GLY A 564 15.41 19.02 24.03
CA GLY A 564 16.25 19.96 24.78
C GLY A 564 17.48 20.49 24.01
N GLY A 565 17.52 20.34 22.69
CA GLY A 565 18.61 20.81 21.83
C GLY A 565 19.94 20.11 22.10
N LEU A 566 21.05 20.69 21.64
CA LEU A 566 22.40 20.12 21.76
C LEU A 566 22.77 19.68 23.18
N ASP A 567 22.39 20.43 24.21
CA ASP A 567 22.64 20.03 25.60
C ASP A 567 21.76 18.84 26.02
N GLY A 568 20.51 18.76 25.56
CA GLY A 568 19.68 17.59 25.73
C GLY A 568 20.27 16.34 25.07
N PHE A 569 20.69 16.46 23.81
CA PHE A 569 21.31 15.37 23.04
C PHE A 569 22.62 14.85 23.64
N LYS A 570 23.52 15.74 24.04
CA LYS A 570 24.79 15.37 24.71
C LYS A 570 24.58 14.70 26.08
N ASN A 571 23.41 14.86 26.70
CA ASN A 571 23.04 14.25 27.98
C ASN A 571 22.04 13.09 27.81
N ASP A 572 21.64 12.73 26.59
CA ASP A 572 20.82 11.54 26.35
C ASP A 572 21.64 10.29 26.76
N PRO A 573 21.09 9.38 27.59
CA PRO A 573 21.84 8.22 28.08
C PRO A 573 22.35 7.29 26.97
N ARG A 574 21.75 7.36 25.76
CA ARG A 574 22.18 6.61 24.57
C ARG A 574 23.38 7.24 23.86
N TYR A 575 23.58 8.55 23.98
CA TYR A 575 24.63 9.25 23.26
C TYR A 575 26.00 9.06 23.95
N PRO A 576 27.10 8.76 23.22
CA PRO A 576 27.23 8.63 21.76
C PRO A 576 27.22 7.18 21.24
N ASN A 577 26.83 6.18 22.03
CA ASN A 577 27.13 4.77 21.76
C ASN A 577 25.95 3.94 21.21
N GLU A 578 24.71 4.39 21.41
CA GLU A 578 23.47 3.64 21.14
C GLU A 578 22.51 4.45 20.23
N PRO A 579 22.90 4.76 18.97
CA PRO A 579 21.99 5.39 18.01
C PRO A 579 20.78 4.51 17.71
N SER A 580 19.62 5.14 17.45
CA SER A 580 18.42 4.47 16.93
C SER A 580 18.70 3.76 15.61
N TRP A 581 19.53 4.35 14.74
CA TRP A 581 20.04 3.71 13.53
C TRP A 581 21.36 4.34 13.04
N THR A 582 22.07 3.62 12.16
CA THR A 582 23.28 4.12 11.48
C THR A 582 23.21 3.90 9.97
N GLY A 583 23.58 4.93 9.20
CA GLY A 583 23.65 4.90 7.74
C GLY A 583 25.00 5.39 7.21
N LEU A 584 25.14 5.44 5.88
CA LEU A 584 26.29 6.02 5.19
C LEU A 584 25.83 7.06 4.16
N GLU A 585 26.39 8.26 4.20
CA GLU A 585 26.14 9.32 3.21
C GLU A 585 27.33 9.50 2.24
N PRO A 586 27.10 9.91 0.98
CA PRO A 586 28.16 10.09 -0.02
C PRO A 586 28.98 11.38 0.17
N ARG A 587 28.52 12.26 1.08
CA ARG A 587 29.06 13.57 1.40
C ARG A 587 28.73 13.91 2.86
N MET A 588 29.35 14.94 3.44
CA MET A 588 28.96 15.48 4.75
C MET A 588 27.65 16.31 4.63
N GLU A 589 26.55 15.67 4.30
CA GLU A 589 25.23 16.28 4.17
C GLU A 589 24.11 15.29 4.49
N TYR A 590 23.10 15.76 5.21
CA TYR A 590 21.81 15.11 5.42
C TYR A 590 20.70 16.18 5.39
N PRO A 591 19.56 15.95 4.73
CA PRO A 591 19.27 14.91 3.73
C PRO A 591 20.28 14.88 2.58
N ARG A 592 20.43 13.71 1.94
CA ARG A 592 21.52 13.35 1.02
C ARG A 592 21.72 14.28 -0.18
N ASP A 593 20.64 14.90 -0.62
CA ASP A 593 20.54 15.81 -1.78
C ASP A 593 20.46 17.29 -1.38
N GLY A 594 20.37 17.59 -0.08
CA GLY A 594 20.10 18.93 0.46
C GLY A 594 18.63 19.33 0.44
N ALA A 595 17.70 18.36 0.41
CA ALA A 595 16.30 18.57 0.74
C ALA A 595 16.10 18.92 2.22
N ASN A 596 14.83 19.00 2.64
CA ASN A 596 14.40 19.42 3.97
C ASN A 596 13.21 18.53 4.37
N ASP A 597 13.52 17.38 4.98
CA ASP A 597 12.69 16.17 4.90
C ASP A 597 12.26 15.65 6.29
N GLY A 598 10.94 15.63 6.52
CA GLY A 598 10.29 15.95 7.80
C GLY A 598 10.50 15.01 8.98
N GLY A 599 11.56 15.23 9.75
CA GLY A 599 11.75 14.71 11.10
C GLY A 599 11.02 15.55 12.15
N SER A 600 11.18 15.16 13.42
CA SER A 600 10.78 15.96 14.60
C SER A 600 11.39 15.36 15.87
N ASN A 601 12.08 16.18 16.67
CA ASN A 601 12.67 15.83 17.97
C ASN A 601 13.69 14.68 17.87
N TYR A 602 14.82 14.96 17.21
CA TYR A 602 15.93 14.02 17.05
C TYR A 602 17.30 14.67 17.25
N GLY A 603 18.33 13.85 17.44
CA GLY A 603 19.74 14.24 17.37
C GLY A 603 20.45 13.39 16.33
N ASN A 604 21.33 13.99 15.52
CA ASN A 604 22.14 13.23 14.57
C ASN A 604 23.60 13.69 14.53
N LYS A 605 24.45 12.79 14.03
CA LYS A 605 25.90 12.93 13.95
C LYS A 605 26.38 12.46 12.59
N LEU A 606 27.04 13.36 11.85
CA LEU A 606 27.77 13.03 10.62
C LEU A 606 29.26 13.00 10.94
N SER A 607 29.97 11.90 10.64
CA SER A 607 31.39 11.76 10.96
C SER A 607 32.21 11.06 9.87
N CYS A 608 33.45 11.52 9.66
CA CYS A 608 34.39 10.94 8.71
C CYS A 608 35.86 11.29 9.05
N TRP A 609 36.79 10.74 8.30
CA TRP A 609 38.16 11.24 8.22
C TRP A 609 38.35 12.00 6.91
N VAL A 610 38.67 13.29 7.02
CA VAL A 610 39.04 14.14 5.88
C VAL A 610 40.44 13.78 5.41
N VAL A 611 40.62 13.65 4.09
CA VAL A 611 41.90 13.36 3.43
C VAL A 611 42.25 14.49 2.44
N PRO A 612 42.91 15.57 2.90
CA PRO A 612 43.26 16.69 2.04
C PRO A 612 44.14 16.27 0.86
N LYS A 613 43.89 16.82 -0.33
CA LYS A 613 44.68 16.51 -1.54
C LYS A 613 45.92 17.40 -1.71
N GLN A 614 46.02 18.47 -0.93
CA GLN A 614 47.11 19.46 -1.00
C GLN A 614 47.52 19.91 0.41
N ASN A 615 48.78 20.34 0.56
CA ASN A 615 49.21 21.03 1.77
C ASN A 615 48.67 22.45 1.72
N GLY A 616 47.86 22.84 2.70
CA GLY A 616 47.18 24.13 2.68
C GLY A 616 46.46 24.43 3.98
N LYS A 617 46.04 25.67 4.12
CA LYS A 617 45.10 26.05 5.16
C LYS A 617 43.68 25.95 4.63
N TYR A 618 42.78 25.51 5.49
CA TYR A 618 41.38 25.29 5.16
C TYR A 618 40.47 26.06 6.11
N VAL A 619 39.28 26.41 5.61
CA VAL A 619 38.17 26.93 6.40
C VAL A 619 37.02 25.96 6.23
N PHE A 620 36.52 25.46 7.35
CA PHE A 620 35.35 24.60 7.41
C PHE A 620 34.11 25.43 7.74
N PHE A 621 32.97 24.98 7.26
CA PHE A 621 31.66 25.63 7.39
C PHE A 621 30.61 24.61 7.82
N VAL A 622 29.64 25.03 8.63
CA VAL A 622 28.47 24.23 9.01
C VAL A 622 27.17 25.02 8.74
N SER A 623 26.13 24.30 8.30
CA SER A 623 24.78 24.82 8.02
C SER A 623 23.77 23.78 8.53
N SER A 624 22.81 24.18 9.37
CA SER A 624 21.79 23.28 9.92
C SER A 624 20.47 23.97 10.29
N ASP A 625 19.34 23.26 10.26
CA ASP A 625 18.03 23.87 10.59
C ASP A 625 17.68 23.90 12.08
N ASP A 626 18.56 23.45 12.95
CA ASP A 626 18.57 23.86 14.36
C ASP A 626 20.04 23.89 14.86
N PRO A 627 20.33 24.17 16.15
CA PRO A 627 21.70 24.24 16.65
C PRO A 627 22.55 23.00 16.33
N SER A 628 23.77 23.25 15.82
CA SER A 628 24.76 22.23 15.52
C SER A 628 26.16 22.67 15.91
N GLU A 629 27.06 21.72 16.15
CA GLU A 629 28.46 21.98 16.49
C GLU A 629 29.38 21.14 15.60
N LEU A 630 30.41 21.78 15.04
CA LEU A 630 31.40 21.17 14.18
C LEU A 630 32.74 21.00 14.90
N TYR A 631 33.22 19.77 14.92
CA TYR A 631 34.43 19.34 15.60
C TYR A 631 35.46 18.78 14.61
N LEU A 632 36.74 19.10 14.84
CA LEU A 632 37.87 18.59 14.06
C LEU A 632 39.01 18.19 15.00
N SER A 633 39.64 17.05 14.70
CA SER A 633 40.86 16.58 15.35
C SER A 633 42.12 17.11 14.63
N PRO A 634 43.20 17.47 15.36
CA PRO A 634 44.49 17.78 14.78
C PRO A 634 45.19 16.56 14.14
N ASP A 635 44.65 15.35 14.32
CA ASP A 635 45.13 14.11 13.73
C ASP A 635 43.98 13.12 13.46
N ALA A 636 44.32 11.84 13.28
CA ALA A 636 43.36 10.79 12.97
C ALA A 636 42.64 10.21 14.21
N ASP A 637 42.96 10.64 15.42
CA ASP A 637 42.33 10.17 16.66
C ASP A 637 41.07 11.00 16.99
N PRO A 638 39.87 10.39 17.09
CA PRO A 638 38.67 11.08 17.53
C PRO A 638 38.77 11.74 18.91
N ALA A 639 39.61 11.20 19.82
CA ALA A 639 39.74 11.71 21.18
C ALA A 639 40.41 13.10 21.26
N ASN A 640 41.09 13.53 20.19
CA ASN A 640 41.73 14.84 20.09
C ASN A 640 40.84 15.91 19.43
N ALA A 641 39.58 15.59 19.09
CA ALA A 641 38.67 16.51 18.42
C ALA A 641 38.26 17.72 19.29
N VAL A 642 38.31 18.91 18.71
CA VAL A 642 37.97 20.18 19.37
C VAL A 642 36.93 20.96 18.55
N LEU A 643 36.12 21.80 19.23
CA LEU A 643 35.11 22.62 18.57
C LEU A 643 35.78 23.65 17.64
N ILE A 644 35.39 23.69 16.36
CA ILE A 644 35.95 24.64 15.39
C ILE A 644 34.93 25.65 14.81
N ALA A 645 33.65 25.30 14.73
CA ALA A 645 32.55 26.15 14.27
C ALA A 645 31.22 25.64 14.85
N ARG A 646 30.14 26.45 14.82
CA ARG A 646 28.79 26.02 15.24
C ARG A 646 27.68 26.85 14.61
N GLN A 647 26.48 26.29 14.57
CA GLN A 647 25.22 26.97 14.32
C GLN A 647 24.53 27.27 15.66
N GLN A 648 24.03 28.50 15.88
CA GLN A 648 23.28 28.85 17.10
C GLN A 648 21.75 28.69 17.00
N GLY A 649 21.21 28.56 15.79
CA GLY A 649 19.78 28.41 15.52
C GLY A 649 19.48 28.11 14.04
N TRP A 650 18.20 27.95 13.72
CA TRP A 650 17.78 27.42 12.42
C TRP A 650 18.26 28.19 11.18
N THR A 651 18.72 27.47 10.15
CA THR A 651 18.89 27.97 8.79
C THR A 651 18.61 26.88 7.74
N ASN A 652 17.87 27.26 6.69
CA ASN A 652 17.68 26.53 5.45
C ASN A 652 18.95 25.79 4.94
N PRO A 653 18.81 24.77 4.08
CA PRO A 653 19.95 24.04 3.53
C PRO A 653 21.00 24.94 2.86
N ARG A 654 22.28 24.65 3.11
CA ARG A 654 23.46 25.25 2.45
C ARG A 654 23.59 26.78 2.61
N ILE A 655 23.13 27.35 3.73
CA ILE A 655 23.46 28.74 4.10
C ILE A 655 24.82 28.74 4.80
N TRP A 656 25.82 29.37 4.19
CA TRP A 656 27.22 29.30 4.63
C TRP A 656 27.79 30.65 5.09
N ARG A 657 27.26 31.77 4.62
CA ARG A 657 27.83 33.11 4.81
C ARG A 657 26.81 34.16 5.25
N SER A 658 25.54 33.99 4.92
CA SER A 658 24.47 34.85 5.42
C SER A 658 24.06 34.42 6.84
N ALA A 659 23.66 35.38 7.67
CA ALA A 659 22.83 35.06 8.83
C ALA A 659 21.48 34.54 8.31
N GLY A 660 21.14 33.29 8.59
CA GLY A 660 19.85 32.71 8.20
C GLY A 660 18.74 33.04 9.20
N GLY A 661 17.95 32.04 9.56
CA GLY A 661 16.95 32.14 10.62
C GLY A 661 17.57 32.15 12.02
N GLY A 662 16.75 31.82 13.03
CA GLY A 662 17.18 31.51 14.40
C GLY A 662 17.93 32.57 15.22
N ALA A 663 18.31 33.71 14.62
CA ALA A 663 19.35 34.62 15.09
C ALA A 663 20.79 34.04 15.10
N SER A 664 21.09 33.15 14.15
CA SER A 664 22.45 32.59 13.96
C SER A 664 23.51 33.65 13.61
N ASP A 665 24.68 33.54 14.23
CA ASP A 665 25.84 34.40 13.95
C ASP A 665 26.72 33.79 12.83
N PRO A 666 26.80 34.41 11.63
CA PRO A 666 27.62 33.90 10.52
C PRO A 666 29.13 33.93 10.81
N PHE A 667 29.57 34.64 11.85
CA PHE A 667 30.95 34.60 12.35
C PHE A 667 31.24 33.38 13.24
N GLU A 668 30.24 32.57 13.61
CA GLU A 668 30.43 31.28 14.30
C GLU A 668 30.27 30.06 13.39
N MET A 669 29.52 30.20 12.29
CA MET A 669 29.24 29.15 11.29
C MET A 669 30.49 28.68 10.51
N ASN A 670 31.61 29.41 10.57
CA ASN A 670 32.84 29.08 9.86
C ASN A 670 34.09 29.12 10.75
N SER A 671 35.02 28.19 10.52
CA SER A 671 36.16 27.96 11.41
C SER A 671 37.25 29.03 11.40
N TYR A 672 37.16 30.03 10.51
CA TYR A 672 38.07 31.17 10.50
C TYR A 672 37.53 32.27 11.42
N ASP A 673 36.30 32.75 11.19
CA ASP A 673 35.70 33.78 12.04
C ASP A 673 35.42 33.28 13.47
N ALA A 674 35.09 32.00 13.63
CA ALA A 674 34.94 31.37 14.94
C ALA A 674 36.22 31.45 15.79
N LEU A 675 37.39 31.58 15.15
CA LEU A 675 38.70 31.73 15.81
C LEU A 675 39.09 33.21 16.02
N TYR A 676 38.93 34.06 15.00
CA TYR A 676 39.44 35.44 15.03
C TYR A 676 38.44 36.52 15.41
N THR A 677 37.14 36.28 15.18
CA THR A 677 36.08 37.27 15.30
C THR A 677 35.28 37.06 16.58
N THR A 678 34.86 35.82 16.87
CA THR A 678 34.10 35.49 18.10
C THR A 678 34.94 34.78 19.17
N GLY A 679 35.92 33.97 18.76
CA GLY A 679 36.84 33.28 19.67
C GLY A 679 36.24 32.05 20.36
N ILE A 680 35.19 31.44 19.77
CA ILE A 680 34.62 30.17 20.25
C ILE A 680 35.45 28.95 19.83
N SER A 681 36.24 29.08 18.76
CA SER A 681 37.04 27.98 18.21
C SER A 681 38.13 27.58 19.19
N GLN A 682 38.18 26.30 19.52
CA GLN A 682 39.13 25.68 20.43
C GLN A 682 40.42 25.26 19.69
N TRP A 683 40.54 25.56 18.40
CA TRP A 683 41.71 25.21 17.59
C TRP A 683 42.99 25.92 18.09
N PRO A 684 44.12 25.21 18.28
CA PRO A 684 45.29 25.76 18.95
C PRO A 684 46.09 26.78 18.11
N ASP A 685 45.99 26.74 16.78
CA ASP A 685 46.78 27.59 15.89
C ASP A 685 46.10 28.92 15.51
N ILE A 686 46.65 30.02 16.01
CA ILE A 686 46.26 31.41 15.67
C ILE A 686 46.60 31.83 14.23
N MET A 687 46.79 30.88 13.31
CA MET A 687 47.06 31.11 11.89
C MET A 687 46.17 30.28 10.95
N GLY A 688 45.04 29.74 11.43
CA GLY A 688 44.07 28.98 10.64
C GLY A 688 44.37 27.48 10.60
N ILE A 689 43.43 26.68 10.10
CA ILE A 689 43.49 25.22 10.16
C ILE A 689 44.43 24.70 9.05
N GLN A 690 45.70 24.50 9.41
CA GLN A 690 46.76 24.02 8.51
C GLN A 690 46.74 22.48 8.40
N LEU A 691 46.35 21.96 7.25
CA LEU A 691 46.29 20.52 6.98
C LEU A 691 47.40 20.07 5.99
N GLN A 692 47.66 18.77 5.96
CA GLN A 692 48.67 18.13 5.12
C GLN A 692 48.05 17.13 4.13
N ALA A 693 48.62 17.08 2.92
CA ALA A 693 48.16 16.20 1.85
C ALA A 693 48.30 14.71 2.22
N GLY A 694 47.21 13.95 2.10
CA GLY A 694 47.18 12.51 2.36
C GLY A 694 47.25 12.11 3.84
N GLN A 695 47.27 13.06 4.78
CA GLN A 695 47.02 12.76 6.19
C GLN A 695 45.51 12.67 6.45
N ARG A 696 45.11 11.90 7.46
CA ARG A 696 43.71 11.74 7.90
C ARG A 696 43.45 12.62 9.11
N TYR A 697 42.35 13.36 9.09
CA TYR A 697 41.89 14.20 10.20
C TYR A 697 40.45 13.82 10.54
N TYR A 698 40.16 13.43 11.79
CA TYR A 698 38.79 13.08 12.17
C TYR A 698 37.92 14.33 12.28
N LEU A 699 36.80 14.34 11.57
CA LEU A 699 35.83 15.43 11.50
C LEU A 699 34.45 14.87 11.87
N TYR A 700 33.71 15.56 12.73
CA TYR A 700 32.29 15.27 12.92
C TYR A 700 31.48 16.54 13.19
N ALA A 701 30.22 16.52 12.80
CA ALA A 701 29.23 17.49 13.24
C ALA A 701 28.13 16.77 14.02
N ILE A 702 27.63 17.39 15.08
CA ILE A 702 26.40 17.01 15.77
C ILE A 702 25.34 18.08 15.56
N HIS A 703 24.10 17.66 15.39
CA HIS A 703 22.92 18.51 15.22
C HIS A 703 21.77 17.93 16.03
N THR A 704 20.85 18.79 16.42
CA THR A 704 19.58 18.43 17.04
C THR A 704 18.47 19.20 16.36
N GLU A 705 17.31 18.61 16.20
CA GLU A 705 16.11 19.25 15.66
C GLU A 705 15.01 19.21 16.72
N GLY A 706 14.21 20.29 16.83
CA GLY A 706 13.07 20.35 17.76
C GLY A 706 11.67 20.46 17.13
N GLY A 707 11.58 20.79 15.84
CA GLY A 707 10.33 20.90 15.08
C GLY A 707 10.38 22.01 14.02
N GLY A 708 10.81 21.72 12.81
CA GLY A 708 10.91 22.71 11.73
C GLY A 708 11.20 22.12 10.36
N GLY A 709 12.41 22.39 9.86
CA GLY A 709 13.03 21.69 8.77
C GLY A 709 14.18 20.81 9.25
N ASP A 710 14.80 20.12 8.29
CA ASP A 710 15.71 19.02 8.56
C ASP A 710 16.91 19.18 7.64
N ASN A 711 17.99 19.80 8.12
CA ASN A 711 19.27 19.74 7.43
C ASN A 711 20.47 19.82 8.37
N LEU A 712 21.54 19.12 8.00
CA LEU A 712 22.91 19.31 8.50
C LEU A 712 23.88 19.12 7.32
N ALA A 713 24.63 20.17 7.00
CA ALA A 713 25.63 20.17 5.93
C ALA A 713 26.96 20.72 6.44
N VAL A 714 28.07 20.13 6.00
CA VAL A 714 29.44 20.59 6.32
C VAL A 714 30.27 20.66 5.05
N THR A 715 30.93 21.79 4.80
CA THR A 715 31.78 21.98 3.60
C THR A 715 33.15 22.56 3.97
N MET A 716 34.14 22.43 3.08
CA MET A 716 35.45 23.06 3.26
C MET A 716 35.96 23.76 2.00
N VAL A 717 36.72 24.83 2.21
CA VAL A 717 37.42 25.59 1.16
C VAL A 717 38.85 25.90 1.61
N THR A 718 39.74 26.25 0.67
CA THR A 718 41.06 26.78 1.04
C THR A 718 40.97 28.20 1.62
N GLU A 719 41.95 28.63 2.42
CA GLU A 719 42.00 30.00 2.98
C GLU A 719 41.99 31.08 1.87
N ASP A 720 42.66 30.83 0.73
CA ASP A 720 42.62 31.71 -0.44
C ASP A 720 41.21 31.79 -1.08
N GLU A 721 40.47 30.69 -1.10
CA GLU A 721 39.09 30.65 -1.60
C GLU A 721 38.09 31.28 -0.63
N PHE A 722 38.32 31.14 0.68
CA PHE A 722 37.57 31.83 1.71
C PHE A 722 37.66 33.36 1.52
N PHE A 723 38.87 33.89 1.29
CA PHE A 723 39.06 35.32 0.99
C PHE A 723 38.61 35.73 -0.42
N ALA A 724 38.49 34.78 -1.35
CA ALA A 724 37.83 34.99 -2.64
C ALA A 724 36.28 34.97 -2.56
N GLY A 725 35.70 34.66 -1.39
CA GLY A 725 34.26 34.68 -1.15
C GLY A 725 33.53 33.36 -1.38
N LYS A 726 34.22 32.21 -1.35
CA LYS A 726 33.62 30.86 -1.38
C LYS A 726 33.47 30.24 0.02
N PRO A 727 32.55 29.28 0.24
CA PRO A 727 31.42 28.95 -0.64
C PRO A 727 30.45 30.14 -0.74
N GLN A 728 29.52 30.09 -1.69
CA GLN A 728 28.34 30.95 -1.75
C GLN A 728 27.13 30.20 -1.20
N ASP A 729 26.18 30.91 -0.59
CA ASP A 729 24.95 30.30 -0.07
C ASP A 729 24.24 29.53 -1.21
N GLY A 730 23.93 28.25 -0.98
CA GLY A 730 23.42 27.30 -1.98
C GLY A 730 24.48 26.39 -2.63
N ASP A 731 25.78 26.67 -2.52
CA ASP A 731 26.84 25.76 -3.01
C ASP A 731 26.75 24.40 -2.28
N PRO A 732 26.83 23.25 -2.98
CA PRO A 732 26.81 21.94 -2.34
C PRO A 732 28.12 21.64 -1.58
N PRO A 733 28.07 20.77 -0.55
CA PRO A 733 29.24 20.32 0.21
C PRO A 733 30.35 19.70 -0.65
N THR A 734 31.57 20.21 -0.47
CA THR A 734 32.81 19.72 -1.10
C THR A 734 33.41 18.49 -0.42
N LEU A 735 32.91 18.13 0.77
CA LEU A 735 33.34 16.97 1.55
C LEU A 735 32.64 15.71 1.04
N GLU A 736 33.01 15.28 -0.17
CA GLU A 736 32.47 14.13 -0.90
C GLU A 736 33.60 13.28 -1.51
N GLY A 737 33.28 12.05 -1.93
CA GLY A 737 34.18 11.23 -2.74
C GLY A 737 35.55 11.00 -2.09
N ASP A 738 36.63 11.15 -2.86
CA ASP A 738 37.98 10.80 -2.40
C ASP A 738 38.52 11.73 -1.28
N LEU A 739 37.84 12.84 -0.95
CA LEU A 739 38.17 13.72 0.16
C LEU A 739 37.71 13.18 1.53
N VAL A 740 36.78 12.22 1.56
CA VAL A 740 36.21 11.65 2.79
C VAL A 740 36.30 10.12 2.79
N GLY A 741 36.28 9.56 3.99
CA GLY A 741 36.07 8.15 4.19
C GLY A 741 35.82 7.84 5.66
N THR A 742 35.28 6.67 5.94
CA THR A 742 35.11 6.17 7.30
C THR A 742 35.63 4.73 7.39
N TYR A 743 35.55 4.15 8.57
CA TYR A 743 35.69 2.69 8.71
C TYR A 743 34.29 2.07 8.75
N ILE A 744 34.12 0.90 8.13
CA ILE A 744 32.85 0.17 8.13
C ILE A 744 33.07 -1.26 8.61
N ASP A 745 32.05 -1.83 9.24
CA ASP A 745 32.04 -3.22 9.67
C ASP A 745 31.95 -4.14 8.42
N PRO A 746 32.92 -5.02 8.16
CA PRO A 746 32.86 -5.93 7.01
C PRO A 746 31.97 -7.16 7.25
N ASN A 747 31.39 -7.35 8.44
CA ASN A 747 30.83 -8.63 8.88
C ASN A 747 29.36 -8.86 8.54
N THR A 748 28.68 -7.92 7.86
CA THR A 748 27.26 -8.06 7.46
C THR A 748 27.00 -9.41 6.80
N GLN A 749 26.13 -10.21 7.38
CA GLN A 749 25.60 -11.43 6.77
C GLN A 749 24.45 -11.03 5.83
N LEU A 750 24.34 -11.67 4.66
CA LEU A 750 23.27 -11.43 3.67
C LEU A 750 22.80 -12.79 3.16
N ARG A 751 21.50 -13.08 3.24
CA ARG A 751 20.90 -14.35 2.77
C ARG A 751 19.51 -14.15 2.17
N MET A 752 19.12 -15.04 1.27
CA MET A 752 17.72 -15.18 0.86
C MET A 752 16.95 -15.88 1.97
N VAL A 753 15.81 -15.31 2.35
CA VAL A 753 14.81 -15.90 3.25
C VAL A 753 13.81 -16.70 2.43
N GLN A 754 13.37 -16.14 1.30
CA GLN A 754 12.52 -16.78 0.30
C GLN A 754 13.17 -16.67 -1.08
N GLN A 755 13.47 -17.82 -1.71
CA GLN A 755 13.78 -17.88 -3.14
C GLN A 755 12.50 -17.74 -3.98
N PRO A 756 12.57 -17.16 -5.19
CA PRO A 756 11.44 -17.12 -6.11
C PRO A 756 11.18 -18.50 -6.72
N THR A 757 10.00 -18.68 -7.29
CA THR A 757 9.59 -19.91 -7.98
C THR A 757 9.11 -19.64 -9.39
N ASP A 758 9.31 -20.60 -10.30
CA ASP A 758 8.72 -20.62 -11.64
C ASP A 758 7.20 -20.37 -11.56
N GLN A 759 6.71 -19.40 -12.34
CA GLN A 759 5.30 -18.99 -12.30
C GLN A 759 4.49 -19.55 -13.46
N VAL A 760 3.20 -19.76 -13.22
CA VAL A 760 2.29 -20.39 -14.17
C VAL A 760 1.41 -19.32 -14.84
N ALA A 761 1.51 -19.20 -16.16
CA ALA A 761 1.03 -18.03 -16.89
C ALA A 761 0.15 -18.37 -18.10
N VAL A 762 -0.88 -17.53 -18.32
CA VAL A 762 -1.83 -17.63 -19.44
C VAL A 762 -1.56 -16.48 -20.40
N LEU A 763 -1.22 -16.81 -21.66
CA LEU A 763 -1.26 -15.85 -22.76
C LEU A 763 -2.71 -15.46 -23.07
N ALA A 764 -2.94 -14.18 -23.33
CA ALA A 764 -4.16 -13.75 -24.00
C ALA A 764 -4.25 -14.33 -25.42
N SER A 765 -5.47 -14.52 -25.92
CA SER A 765 -5.70 -14.86 -27.33
C SER A 765 -5.32 -13.68 -28.22
N GLU A 766 -4.86 -13.98 -29.44
CA GLU A 766 -4.74 -12.95 -30.49
C GLU A 766 -6.15 -12.60 -30.99
N GLY A 767 -6.51 -11.32 -30.93
CA GLY A 767 -7.82 -10.85 -31.38
C GLY A 767 -7.86 -10.63 -32.89
N VAL A 768 -9.07 -10.56 -33.46
CA VAL A 768 -9.27 -10.28 -34.88
C VAL A 768 -8.78 -8.86 -35.18
N GLU A 769 -7.83 -8.70 -36.09
CA GLU A 769 -7.32 -7.39 -36.49
C GLU A 769 -8.44 -6.54 -37.13
N ILE A 770 -8.70 -5.35 -36.57
CA ILE A 770 -9.70 -4.39 -37.05
C ILE A 770 -9.07 -3.05 -37.51
N LEU A 771 -7.79 -2.83 -37.19
CA LEU A 771 -6.96 -1.76 -37.73
C LEU A 771 -5.50 -2.25 -37.76
N SER A 772 -4.75 -1.92 -38.80
CA SER A 772 -3.31 -2.12 -38.89
C SER A 772 -2.73 -1.08 -39.83
N GLU A 773 -2.08 -0.07 -39.28
CA GLU A 773 -1.47 1.04 -40.01
C GLU A 773 0.03 1.08 -39.68
N ASP A 774 0.86 0.83 -40.70
CA ASP A 774 2.32 0.96 -40.65
C ASP A 774 2.80 2.36 -41.09
N PHE A 775 1.87 3.21 -41.56
CA PHE A 775 2.08 4.56 -42.12
C PHE A 775 3.14 4.66 -43.24
N ASP A 776 3.67 3.53 -43.74
CA ASP A 776 4.78 3.44 -44.71
C ASP A 776 4.33 3.89 -46.12
N THR A 777 3.00 3.98 -46.33
CA THR A 777 2.38 4.30 -47.62
C THR A 777 1.32 5.41 -47.59
N SER A 778 0.82 5.81 -46.41
CA SER A 778 -0.20 6.86 -46.26
C SER A 778 -0.27 7.40 -44.84
N ASP A 779 -0.98 8.51 -44.63
CA ASP A 779 -1.28 9.09 -43.32
C ASP A 779 -2.30 8.29 -42.49
N GLY A 780 -2.76 7.13 -42.99
CA GLY A 780 -3.81 6.29 -42.41
C GLY A 780 -5.18 6.96 -42.38
N GLY A 781 -5.37 8.10 -43.05
CA GLY A 781 -6.57 8.94 -42.95
C GLY A 781 -6.80 9.57 -41.56
N TYR A 782 -5.77 9.62 -40.71
CA TYR A 782 -5.85 10.25 -39.39
C TYR A 782 -6.07 11.77 -39.52
N THR A 783 -6.68 12.37 -38.49
CA THR A 783 -7.03 13.80 -38.46
C THR A 783 -6.50 14.49 -37.22
N VAL A 784 -6.04 15.74 -37.38
CA VAL A 784 -5.44 16.53 -36.30
C VAL A 784 -6.40 17.60 -35.82
N VAL A 785 -6.64 17.65 -34.52
CA VAL A 785 -7.38 18.72 -33.82
C VAL A 785 -6.41 19.43 -32.88
N ASN A 786 -6.43 20.76 -32.89
CA ASN A 786 -5.50 21.62 -32.17
C ASN A 786 -6.28 22.62 -31.31
N THR A 787 -5.61 23.22 -30.32
CA THR A 787 -6.06 24.46 -29.67
C THR A 787 -6.19 25.63 -30.66
N ASP A 788 -6.85 26.71 -30.24
CA ASP A 788 -6.86 28.01 -30.93
C ASP A 788 -6.27 29.09 -29.99
N PRO A 789 -5.10 29.68 -30.30
CA PRO A 789 -4.27 29.45 -31.49
C PRO A 789 -3.72 28.02 -31.58
N ALA A 790 -3.45 27.60 -32.81
CA ALA A 790 -2.79 26.33 -33.08
C ALA A 790 -1.40 26.32 -32.42
N PRO A 791 -1.01 25.21 -31.76
CA PRO A 791 0.20 25.19 -30.98
C PRO A 791 1.45 25.13 -31.87
N PRO A 792 2.62 25.54 -31.36
CA PRO A 792 3.92 25.16 -31.93
C PRO A 792 4.03 23.63 -32.00
N GLY A 793 4.75 23.12 -33.01
CA GLY A 793 5.03 21.70 -33.21
C GLY A 793 3.84 20.72 -33.16
N PRO A 794 2.68 21.01 -33.80
CA PRO A 794 1.50 20.14 -33.78
C PRO A 794 1.78 18.83 -34.54
N TRP A 795 0.89 17.83 -34.36
CA TRP A 795 0.97 16.58 -35.13
C TRP A 795 1.01 16.84 -36.64
N ALA A 796 2.03 16.27 -37.29
CA ALA A 796 2.25 16.29 -38.73
C ALA A 796 2.69 14.91 -39.23
N TYR A 797 2.29 14.54 -40.44
CA TYR A 797 2.67 13.28 -41.06
C TYR A 797 3.96 13.44 -41.89
N ASP A 798 5.01 12.72 -41.51
CA ASP A 798 6.27 12.63 -42.24
C ASP A 798 6.27 11.45 -43.22
N ALA A 799 5.81 11.75 -44.44
CA ALA A 799 5.82 10.85 -45.59
C ALA A 799 7.23 10.43 -46.08
N ALA A 800 8.33 10.92 -45.48
CA ALA A 800 9.69 10.48 -45.80
C ALA A 800 10.17 9.32 -44.91
N ASN A 801 9.60 9.18 -43.70
CA ASN A 801 9.92 8.12 -42.74
C ASN A 801 8.72 7.20 -42.43
N GLY A 802 7.52 7.54 -42.88
CA GLY A 802 6.30 6.76 -42.61
C GLY A 802 5.81 6.92 -41.18
N GLN A 803 5.80 8.15 -40.65
CA GLN A 803 5.58 8.39 -39.21
C GLN A 803 4.71 9.62 -38.96
N TRP A 804 3.94 9.61 -37.87
CA TRP A 804 3.29 10.80 -37.33
C TRP A 804 4.17 11.41 -36.24
N VAL A 805 4.42 12.72 -36.31
CA VAL A 805 5.39 13.45 -35.50
C VAL A 805 4.73 14.66 -34.84
N ALA A 806 4.87 14.82 -33.53
CA ALA A 806 4.63 16.07 -32.82
C ALA A 806 5.97 16.58 -32.29
N GLU A 807 6.36 17.79 -32.72
CA GLU A 807 7.68 18.35 -32.38
C GLU A 807 7.73 18.88 -30.94
N GLY A 808 6.65 19.51 -30.44
CA GLY A 808 6.61 20.20 -29.15
C GLY A 808 6.68 21.73 -29.26
N SER A 809 6.95 22.43 -28.15
CA SER A 809 6.93 23.91 -28.10
C SER A 809 8.19 24.61 -28.65
N GLU A 810 8.12 25.94 -28.75
CA GLU A 810 9.26 26.83 -29.07
C GLU A 810 9.69 27.65 -27.84
N ASP A 811 10.86 28.30 -27.89
CA ASP A 811 11.58 29.03 -26.79
C ASP A 811 10.81 30.18 -26.06
N ALA A 812 9.49 30.36 -26.22
CA ALA A 812 8.77 31.57 -25.81
C ALA A 812 7.47 31.27 -25.04
N CYS A 813 7.39 31.70 -23.78
CA CYS A 813 6.37 31.22 -22.83
C CYS A 813 4.96 31.85 -22.98
N SER A 814 4.01 31.07 -23.51
CA SER A 814 2.56 31.19 -23.31
C SER A 814 1.93 29.84 -22.81
N GLY A 815 0.79 29.39 -23.32
CA GLY A 815 0.15 28.10 -22.98
C GLY A 815 -1.06 28.18 -22.03
N PRO A 816 -1.73 27.05 -21.74
CA PRO A 816 -1.39 25.68 -22.15
C PRO A 816 -1.92 25.27 -23.53
N TYR A 817 -1.31 24.24 -24.12
CA TYR A 817 -1.62 23.74 -25.45
C TYR A 817 -1.84 22.23 -25.53
N ASN A 818 -2.42 21.77 -26.63
CA ASN A 818 -2.43 20.37 -27.02
C ASN A 818 -2.66 20.19 -28.53
N SER A 819 -2.15 19.08 -29.05
CA SER A 819 -2.42 18.57 -30.38
C SER A 819 -2.94 17.13 -30.27
N GLN A 820 -4.06 16.85 -30.94
CA GLN A 820 -4.83 15.62 -30.83
C GLN A 820 -4.86 14.91 -32.19
N LEU A 821 -4.20 13.75 -32.28
CA LEU A 821 -4.17 12.91 -33.47
C LEU A 821 -5.24 11.82 -33.36
N ASN A 822 -6.32 11.96 -34.13
CA ASN A 822 -7.48 11.07 -34.12
C ASN A 822 -7.39 10.05 -35.27
N SER A 823 -7.64 8.78 -34.97
CA SER A 823 -7.86 7.75 -36.00
C SER A 823 -9.07 8.07 -36.88
N PRO A 824 -9.19 7.44 -38.06
CA PRO A 824 -10.48 7.25 -38.69
C PRO A 824 -11.50 6.63 -37.71
N PRO A 825 -12.81 6.88 -37.87
CA PRO A 825 -13.85 6.17 -37.13
C PRO A 825 -13.92 4.70 -37.56
N ILE A 826 -13.74 3.78 -36.61
CA ILE A 826 -13.65 2.34 -36.84
C ILE A 826 -14.94 1.68 -36.34
N THR A 827 -15.81 1.29 -37.27
CA THR A 827 -17.07 0.60 -36.95
C THR A 827 -16.82 -0.88 -36.71
N LEU A 828 -17.20 -1.38 -35.53
CA LEU A 828 -16.92 -2.74 -35.10
C LEU A 828 -17.85 -3.77 -35.77
N PRO A 829 -17.30 -4.85 -36.37
CA PRO A 829 -18.09 -5.83 -37.12
C PRO A 829 -18.96 -6.73 -36.22
N GLN A 830 -18.62 -6.82 -34.93
CA GLN A 830 -19.30 -7.58 -33.87
C GLN A 830 -18.94 -6.93 -32.52
N ALA A 831 -19.68 -7.26 -31.46
CA ALA A 831 -19.31 -6.82 -30.11
C ALA A 831 -18.00 -7.49 -29.67
N GLY A 832 -17.31 -6.89 -28.68
CA GLY A 832 -16.06 -7.44 -28.17
C GLY A 832 -15.21 -6.47 -27.37
N ALA A 833 -14.12 -7.00 -26.80
CA ALA A 833 -13.08 -6.21 -26.17
C ALA A 833 -12.05 -5.77 -27.22
N VAL A 834 -11.71 -4.48 -27.29
CA VAL A 834 -10.69 -3.98 -28.22
C VAL A 834 -9.38 -3.70 -27.47
N THR A 835 -8.30 -4.29 -27.95
CA THR A 835 -6.93 -3.97 -27.51
C THR A 835 -6.21 -3.13 -28.57
N LEU A 836 -5.46 -2.15 -28.08
CA LEU A 836 -4.58 -1.27 -28.84
C LEU A 836 -3.14 -1.75 -28.70
N SER A 837 -2.39 -1.69 -29.80
CA SER A 837 -0.92 -1.80 -29.83
C SER A 837 -0.38 -0.67 -30.69
N PHE A 838 0.62 0.08 -30.21
CA PHE A 838 1.25 1.15 -30.99
C PHE A 838 2.76 1.24 -30.75
N ARG A 839 3.51 1.49 -31.82
CA ARG A 839 4.96 1.67 -31.80
C ARG A 839 5.26 3.17 -31.77
N HIS A 840 6.02 3.61 -30.77
CA HIS A 840 6.28 5.04 -30.54
C HIS A 840 7.61 5.30 -29.83
N ARG A 841 8.02 6.57 -29.79
CA ARG A 841 9.07 7.10 -28.91
C ARG A 841 8.69 8.49 -28.44
N TYR A 842 9.10 8.89 -27.24
CA TYR A 842 8.77 10.20 -26.68
C TYR A 842 9.86 10.77 -25.77
N SER A 843 9.83 12.09 -25.58
CA SER A 843 10.67 12.86 -24.67
C SER A 843 9.90 14.12 -24.27
N PHE A 844 8.92 13.96 -23.36
CA PHE A 844 8.18 15.04 -22.70
C PHE A 844 8.98 15.61 -21.53
N GLU A 845 8.68 16.80 -21.03
CA GLU A 845 9.36 17.29 -19.83
C GLU A 845 9.15 16.38 -18.60
N GLY A 846 10.22 16.17 -17.84
CA GLY A 846 10.29 15.16 -16.76
C GLY A 846 9.68 15.60 -15.42
N ASP A 847 9.14 16.80 -15.33
CA ASP A 847 8.63 17.43 -14.10
C ASP A 847 7.10 17.33 -13.93
N LEU A 848 6.45 16.55 -14.80
CA LEU A 848 5.00 16.32 -14.87
C LEU A 848 4.17 17.49 -15.44
N TRP A 849 4.77 18.45 -16.16
CA TRP A 849 4.02 19.52 -16.84
C TRP A 849 3.60 19.17 -18.27
N ASP A 850 4.46 18.51 -19.05
CA ASP A 850 4.12 17.91 -20.34
C ASP A 850 3.55 16.48 -20.19
N ALA A 851 2.73 16.04 -21.15
CA ALA A 851 2.26 14.65 -21.20
C ALA A 851 1.82 14.16 -22.59
N GLY A 852 2.06 12.87 -22.86
CA GLY A 852 1.41 12.11 -23.92
C GLY A 852 0.25 11.27 -23.38
N MET A 853 -0.94 11.33 -23.97
CA MET A 853 -2.09 10.54 -23.54
C MET A 853 -2.76 9.78 -24.70
N VAL A 854 -3.31 8.60 -24.38
CA VAL A 854 -4.23 7.87 -25.26
C VAL A 854 -5.66 8.02 -24.73
N ARG A 855 -6.61 8.26 -25.63
CA ARG A 855 -8.05 8.37 -25.34
C ARG A 855 -8.89 7.59 -26.35
N VAL A 856 -10.13 7.27 -25.98
CA VAL A 856 -11.12 6.65 -26.87
C VAL A 856 -12.44 7.43 -26.85
N SER A 857 -13.08 7.60 -28.01
CA SER A 857 -14.47 8.05 -28.14
C SER A 857 -15.29 6.92 -28.75
N VAL A 858 -16.55 6.80 -28.35
CA VAL A 858 -17.51 5.80 -28.85
C VAL A 858 -18.73 6.51 -29.43
N ASN A 859 -19.11 6.17 -30.66
CA ASN A 859 -20.27 6.71 -31.37
C ASN A 859 -20.32 8.25 -31.48
N GLY A 860 -19.15 8.91 -31.40
CA GLY A 860 -19.02 10.37 -31.43
C GLY A 860 -19.32 11.06 -30.09
N GLY A 861 -19.31 10.34 -28.98
CA GLY A 861 -19.35 10.91 -27.63
C GLY A 861 -18.02 11.53 -27.18
N GLU A 862 -17.97 12.00 -25.93
CA GLU A 862 -16.76 12.55 -25.30
C GLU A 862 -15.59 11.55 -25.31
N PHE A 863 -14.36 12.07 -25.38
CA PHE A 863 -13.14 11.27 -25.34
C PHE A 863 -12.74 10.92 -23.90
N THR A 864 -12.82 9.65 -23.53
CA THR A 864 -12.36 9.14 -22.23
C THR A 864 -10.88 8.77 -22.27
N PRO A 865 -10.06 9.14 -21.25
CA PRO A 865 -8.70 8.64 -21.13
C PRO A 865 -8.66 7.12 -20.99
N VAL A 866 -7.68 6.48 -21.63
CA VAL A 866 -7.37 5.06 -21.35
C VAL A 866 -6.69 5.00 -19.98
N PRO A 867 -7.21 4.25 -18.99
CA PRO A 867 -6.60 4.14 -17.66
C PRO A 867 -5.20 3.51 -17.71
N ALA A 868 -4.35 3.82 -16.72
CA ALA A 868 -2.97 3.31 -16.69
C ALA A 868 -2.92 1.79 -16.48
N GLU A 869 -3.80 1.29 -15.62
CA GLU A 869 -4.03 -0.11 -15.30
C GLU A 869 -4.53 -0.94 -16.50
N ASN A 870 -5.04 -0.29 -17.56
CA ASN A 870 -5.40 -0.96 -18.80
C ASN A 870 -4.19 -1.21 -19.71
N PHE A 871 -3.02 -0.60 -19.46
CA PHE A 871 -1.81 -0.86 -20.25
C PHE A 871 -1.17 -2.19 -19.86
N THR A 872 -1.12 -3.12 -20.81
CA THR A 872 -0.50 -4.45 -20.65
C THR A 872 0.99 -4.47 -21.02
N ALA A 873 1.49 -3.42 -21.69
CA ALA A 873 2.92 -3.20 -21.91
C ALA A 873 3.21 -1.70 -22.07
N ASN A 874 4.31 -1.23 -21.46
CA ASN A 874 4.86 0.13 -21.59
C ASN A 874 3.79 1.23 -21.46
N GLY A 875 3.08 1.25 -20.33
CA GLY A 875 2.05 2.25 -20.01
C GLY A 875 2.57 3.46 -19.24
N TYR A 876 1.65 4.27 -18.72
CA TYR A 876 1.97 5.43 -17.89
C TYR A 876 2.58 5.02 -16.55
N ALA A 877 3.62 5.72 -16.10
CA ALA A 877 4.14 5.60 -14.73
C ALA A 877 3.13 6.11 -13.68
N GLU A 878 3.48 5.95 -12.40
CA GLU A 878 2.77 6.56 -11.29
C GLU A 878 3.00 8.08 -11.26
N GLY A 879 2.23 8.80 -10.44
CA GLY A 879 2.13 10.26 -10.48
C GLY A 879 1.03 10.74 -11.43
N ALA A 880 0.38 11.86 -11.07
CA ALA A 880 -0.57 12.56 -11.93
C ALA A 880 0.12 13.74 -12.61
N ILE A 881 -0.28 14.05 -13.84
CA ILE A 881 0.23 15.22 -14.58
C ILE A 881 -0.22 16.50 -13.87
N ILE A 882 0.74 17.33 -13.49
CA ILE A 882 0.56 18.58 -12.73
C ILE A 882 0.28 19.76 -13.68
N GLY A 883 0.79 19.65 -14.91
CA GLY A 883 0.69 20.68 -15.95
C GLY A 883 -0.72 21.15 -16.27
N HIS A 884 -0.82 22.39 -16.72
CA HIS A 884 -2.11 23.02 -17.02
C HIS A 884 -2.70 22.51 -18.34
N GLY A 885 -4.03 22.37 -18.39
CA GLY A 885 -4.75 21.97 -19.60
C GLY A 885 -5.41 20.60 -19.50
N ILE A 886 -5.53 19.91 -20.63
CA ILE A 886 -6.42 18.74 -20.79
C ILE A 886 -5.91 17.46 -20.09
N ALA A 887 -4.66 17.44 -19.63
CA ALA A 887 -4.03 16.31 -18.95
C ALA A 887 -3.99 16.44 -17.41
N ASN A 888 -4.28 17.62 -16.86
CA ASN A 888 -4.15 17.91 -15.41
C ASN A 888 -4.94 16.91 -14.54
N GLY A 889 -4.28 16.32 -13.55
CA GLY A 889 -4.86 15.37 -12.60
C GLY A 889 -5.08 13.96 -13.17
N LEU A 890 -4.65 13.69 -14.41
CA LEU A 890 -4.74 12.39 -15.07
C LEU A 890 -3.35 11.74 -15.14
N ARG A 891 -3.29 10.45 -15.53
CA ARG A 891 -2.03 9.76 -15.84
C ARG A 891 -1.74 9.82 -17.34
N GLY A 892 -0.46 9.89 -17.70
CA GLY A 892 0.02 9.97 -19.08
C GLY A 892 1.50 9.56 -19.19
N PHE A 893 2.01 9.48 -20.41
CA PHE A 893 3.44 9.32 -20.67
C PHE A 893 4.20 10.57 -20.20
N ASN A 894 5.12 10.35 -19.27
CA ASN A 894 5.91 11.35 -18.54
C ASN A 894 7.37 10.88 -18.40
N GLY A 895 8.20 11.63 -17.68
CA GLY A 895 9.62 11.31 -17.44
C GLY A 895 9.88 9.94 -16.79
N ASP A 896 8.97 9.45 -15.94
CA ASP A 896 9.12 8.15 -15.27
C ASP A 896 8.59 6.96 -16.10
N SER A 897 7.90 7.23 -17.22
CA SER A 897 7.26 6.18 -18.02
C SER A 897 8.28 5.35 -18.81
N PRO A 898 8.05 4.03 -19.04
CA PRO A 898 9.04 3.14 -19.66
C PRO A 898 9.40 3.56 -21.09
N GLY A 899 10.70 3.79 -21.33
CA GLY A 899 11.22 4.21 -22.63
C GLY A 899 11.38 5.72 -22.83
N TYR A 900 11.08 6.52 -21.80
CA TYR A 900 11.36 7.96 -21.80
C TYR A 900 12.81 8.27 -22.21
N ASP A 901 12.98 9.20 -23.15
CA ASP A 901 14.24 9.81 -23.58
C ASP A 901 15.33 8.86 -24.13
N ALA A 902 15.03 7.55 -24.23
CA ALA A 902 15.94 6.52 -24.75
C ALA A 902 16.26 6.69 -26.25
N GLY A 903 15.43 7.42 -27.00
CA GLY A 903 15.56 7.68 -28.43
C GLY A 903 15.22 6.50 -29.35
N GLU A 904 15.19 5.26 -28.83
CA GLU A 904 14.71 4.07 -29.52
C GLU A 904 13.17 3.96 -29.47
N PHE A 905 12.59 3.16 -30.37
CA PHE A 905 11.15 2.92 -30.44
C PHE A 905 10.72 1.77 -29.53
N ILE A 906 9.77 2.03 -28.65
CA ILE A 906 9.07 1.03 -27.83
C ILE A 906 7.73 0.64 -28.49
N THR A 907 7.11 -0.44 -28.00
CA THR A 907 5.74 -0.80 -28.35
C THR A 907 4.89 -0.85 -27.09
N SER A 908 3.83 -0.05 -27.05
CA SER A 908 2.90 0.05 -25.93
C SER A 908 1.58 -0.62 -26.27
N LYS A 909 0.96 -1.29 -25.29
CA LYS A 909 -0.28 -2.05 -25.47
C LYS A 909 -1.28 -1.73 -24.37
N ALA A 910 -2.56 -1.60 -24.72
CA ALA A 910 -3.63 -1.30 -23.76
C ALA A 910 -4.98 -1.93 -24.13
N LEU A 911 -5.81 -2.20 -23.12
CA LEU A 911 -7.23 -2.53 -23.30
C LEU A 911 -8.06 -1.23 -23.41
N LEU A 912 -8.73 -1.00 -24.53
CA LEU A 912 -9.58 0.20 -24.70
C LEU A 912 -10.95 0.05 -24.03
N GLY A 913 -11.42 -1.18 -23.82
CA GLY A 913 -12.71 -1.49 -23.22
C GLY A 913 -13.49 -2.55 -23.99
N THR A 914 -14.77 -2.72 -23.64
CA THR A 914 -15.74 -3.58 -24.33
C THR A 914 -16.80 -2.76 -25.03
N PHE A 915 -17.12 -3.12 -26.28
CA PHE A 915 -17.96 -2.35 -27.19
C PHE A 915 -18.99 -3.24 -27.89
N GLN A 916 -20.06 -2.66 -28.41
CA GLN A 916 -21.16 -3.36 -29.09
C GLN A 916 -20.93 -3.50 -30.61
N GLN A 917 -21.73 -4.34 -31.27
CA GLN A 917 -21.73 -4.45 -32.73
C GLN A 917 -22.22 -3.15 -33.37
N ASN A 918 -21.52 -2.67 -34.40
CA ASN A 918 -21.69 -1.37 -35.05
C ASN A 918 -21.32 -0.14 -34.19
N ASP A 919 -20.83 -0.31 -32.96
CA ASP A 919 -20.17 0.81 -32.27
C ASP A 919 -19.02 1.31 -33.13
N THR A 920 -18.90 2.63 -33.24
CA THR A 920 -17.85 3.28 -34.01
C THR A 920 -16.90 3.99 -33.07
N ILE A 921 -15.69 3.44 -32.93
CA ILE A 921 -14.66 3.94 -32.03
C ILE A 921 -13.68 4.87 -32.75
N VAL A 922 -13.15 5.85 -32.02
CA VAL A 922 -12.01 6.69 -32.46
C VAL A 922 -10.95 6.64 -31.38
N VAL A 923 -9.71 6.32 -31.74
CA VAL A 923 -8.54 6.40 -30.86
C VAL A 923 -7.87 7.75 -31.06
N GLN A 924 -7.52 8.41 -29.98
CA GLN A 924 -6.90 9.73 -29.98
C GLN A 924 -5.58 9.73 -29.21
N PHE A 925 -4.51 10.19 -29.84
CA PHE A 925 -3.22 10.46 -29.21
C PHE A 925 -3.08 11.97 -28.95
N VAL A 926 -3.11 12.38 -27.69
CA VAL A 926 -3.01 13.79 -27.26
C VAL A 926 -1.61 14.06 -26.76
N GLY A 927 -0.84 14.85 -27.50
CA GLY A 927 0.30 15.55 -26.91
C GLY A 927 -0.23 16.81 -26.23
N ALA A 928 0.03 16.97 -24.94
CA ALA A 928 -0.26 18.16 -24.16
C ALA A 928 1.05 18.75 -23.64
N TRP A 929 1.19 20.06 -23.76
CA TRP A 929 2.41 20.78 -23.39
C TRP A 929 2.11 22.22 -22.99
N ASP A 930 3.00 22.82 -22.19
CA ASP A 930 3.11 24.28 -22.08
C ASP A 930 4.19 24.82 -23.02
N GLU A 931 4.62 26.08 -22.84
CA GLU A 931 5.61 26.73 -23.71
C GLU A 931 6.97 26.95 -23.00
N CYS A 932 7.35 26.02 -22.13
CA CYS A 932 8.69 25.89 -21.54
C CYS A 932 9.42 24.58 -21.92
N ALA A 933 8.73 23.61 -22.54
CA ALA A 933 9.13 22.20 -22.64
C ALA A 933 10.62 21.94 -22.94
N THR A 934 11.36 21.42 -21.95
CA THR A 934 12.79 21.07 -22.07
C THR A 934 13.06 19.67 -22.64
N GLY A 935 12.01 18.95 -23.04
CA GLY A 935 12.07 17.64 -23.70
C GLY A 935 12.81 17.65 -25.05
N LYS A 936 13.22 16.47 -25.54
CA LYS A 936 13.97 16.37 -26.81
C LYS A 936 13.05 16.23 -28.02
N HIS A 937 13.04 17.27 -28.86
CA HIS A 937 12.32 17.25 -30.13
C HIS A 937 12.72 16.09 -31.06
N PRO A 938 11.75 15.49 -31.78
CA PRO A 938 10.32 15.64 -31.58
C PRO A 938 9.85 14.92 -30.32
N ASN A 939 9.05 15.63 -29.49
CA ASN A 939 8.60 15.17 -28.18
C ASN A 939 7.74 13.89 -28.25
N TRP A 940 7.01 13.62 -29.35
CA TRP A 940 6.33 12.34 -29.58
C TRP A 940 6.33 11.93 -31.06
N VAL A 941 6.63 10.66 -31.35
CA VAL A 941 6.51 10.07 -32.68
C VAL A 941 5.73 8.75 -32.60
N ILE A 942 4.69 8.60 -33.41
CA ILE A 942 3.98 7.32 -33.66
C ILE A 942 4.45 6.76 -35.02
N ASP A 943 4.79 5.48 -35.02
CA ASP A 943 5.40 4.77 -36.16
C ASP A 943 4.52 3.60 -36.65
N ALA A 944 3.70 2.99 -35.79
CA ALA A 944 2.65 2.05 -36.20
C ALA A 944 1.52 2.01 -35.18
N VAL A 945 0.29 1.72 -35.63
CA VAL A 945 -0.89 1.49 -34.76
C VAL A 945 -1.68 0.30 -35.27
N SER A 946 -2.00 -0.65 -34.40
CA SER A 946 -2.97 -1.71 -34.68
C SER A 946 -3.98 -1.91 -33.55
N LEU A 947 -5.19 -2.32 -33.93
CA LEU A 947 -6.28 -2.67 -33.02
C LEU A 947 -6.71 -4.11 -33.28
N GLN A 948 -6.87 -4.89 -32.20
CA GLN A 948 -7.43 -6.24 -32.22
C GLN A 948 -8.72 -6.31 -31.43
N LEU A 949 -9.71 -7.02 -31.96
CA LEU A 949 -11.01 -7.29 -31.35
C LEU A 949 -11.04 -8.74 -30.83
N LEU A 950 -11.07 -8.91 -29.51
CA LEU A 950 -11.45 -10.17 -28.86
C LEU A 950 -12.99 -10.27 -28.88
N PRO A 951 -13.59 -11.17 -29.70
CA PRO A 951 -15.01 -11.11 -29.95
C PRO A 951 -15.86 -11.46 -28.73
N MET A 952 -17.01 -10.81 -28.61
CA MET A 952 -18.04 -11.14 -27.64
C MET A 952 -19.41 -11.17 -28.33
N VAL A 953 -20.31 -12.01 -27.83
CA VAL A 953 -21.75 -11.85 -28.04
C VAL A 953 -22.35 -11.36 -26.74
N ILE A 954 -23.04 -10.23 -26.80
CA ILE A 954 -23.73 -9.63 -25.65
C ILE A 954 -25.22 -9.62 -25.94
N ALA A 955 -25.99 -10.31 -25.11
CA ALA A 955 -27.44 -10.18 -25.02
C ALA A 955 -27.75 -9.38 -23.75
N ASP A 956 -27.79 -8.06 -23.88
CA ASP A 956 -28.36 -7.18 -22.85
C ASP A 956 -29.87 -7.09 -23.11
N PHE A 957 -30.68 -7.51 -22.14
CA PHE A 957 -32.13 -7.58 -22.34
C PHE A 957 -32.82 -6.21 -22.18
N ALA A 958 -32.07 -5.13 -21.94
CA ALA A 958 -32.57 -3.76 -22.10
C ALA A 958 -32.94 -3.43 -23.56
N ASP A 959 -32.25 -4.01 -24.55
CA ASP A 959 -32.44 -3.72 -25.98
C ASP A 959 -33.50 -4.61 -26.65
N GLY A 960 -34.02 -5.64 -25.95
CA GLY A 960 -35.05 -6.55 -26.45
C GLY A 960 -34.98 -7.95 -25.85
N ASP A 961 -35.83 -8.86 -26.36
CA ASP A 961 -35.88 -10.26 -25.92
C ASP A 961 -34.65 -11.11 -26.31
N GLY A 962 -33.71 -10.52 -27.06
CA GLY A 962 -32.50 -11.15 -27.58
C GLY A 962 -32.74 -12.27 -28.59
N GLY A 963 -33.96 -12.42 -29.12
CA GLY A 963 -34.36 -13.55 -29.96
C GLY A 963 -34.41 -14.90 -29.23
N TYR A 964 -34.46 -14.90 -27.89
CA TYR A 964 -34.56 -16.12 -27.09
C TYR A 964 -35.93 -16.78 -27.23
N THR A 965 -35.98 -18.10 -27.05
CA THR A 965 -37.20 -18.91 -27.22
C THR A 965 -37.51 -19.74 -25.99
N VAL A 966 -38.80 -19.92 -25.67
CA VAL A 966 -39.25 -20.59 -24.45
C VAL A 966 -39.88 -21.95 -24.78
N VAL A 967 -39.42 -22.99 -24.09
CA VAL A 967 -39.99 -24.34 -24.11
C VAL A 967 -40.46 -24.71 -22.70
N ASN A 968 -41.66 -25.25 -22.60
CA ASN A 968 -42.37 -25.50 -21.34
C ASN A 968 -42.72 -26.99 -21.18
N SER A 969 -43.10 -27.39 -19.97
CA SER A 969 -43.89 -28.61 -19.74
C SER A 969 -45.26 -28.56 -20.45
N ASP A 970 -45.93 -29.72 -20.58
CA ASP A 970 -47.30 -29.83 -21.09
C ASP A 970 -48.18 -30.55 -20.03
N PRO A 971 -49.16 -29.88 -19.41
CA PRO A 971 -49.59 -28.49 -19.65
C PRO A 971 -48.51 -27.46 -19.28
N ALA A 972 -48.61 -26.28 -19.89
CA ALA A 972 -47.70 -25.16 -19.63
C ALA A 972 -47.69 -24.80 -18.13
N PRO A 973 -46.51 -24.60 -17.53
CA PRO A 973 -46.38 -24.39 -16.10
C PRO A 973 -46.92 -23.02 -15.70
N PRO A 974 -47.32 -22.81 -14.44
CA PRO A 974 -47.87 -21.54 -14.02
C PRO A 974 -46.72 -20.56 -13.74
N GLY A 975 -46.56 -19.56 -14.61
CA GLY A 975 -45.48 -18.57 -14.56
C GLY A 975 -44.18 -18.99 -15.30
N PRO A 976 -44.27 -19.37 -16.59
CA PRO A 976 -43.10 -19.72 -17.39
C PRO A 976 -42.20 -18.51 -17.63
N TRP A 977 -41.01 -18.72 -18.20
CA TRP A 977 -40.17 -17.63 -18.70
C TRP A 977 -40.96 -16.68 -19.60
N ALA A 978 -40.93 -15.40 -19.24
CA ALA A 978 -41.54 -14.30 -19.97
C ALA A 978 -40.55 -13.12 -20.04
N TYR A 979 -40.57 -12.40 -21.16
CA TYR A 979 -39.78 -11.18 -21.33
C TYR A 979 -40.53 -9.99 -20.72
N ASP A 980 -39.89 -9.34 -19.74
CA ASP A 980 -40.36 -8.14 -19.05
C ASP A 980 -39.71 -6.92 -19.72
N ALA A 981 -40.44 -6.36 -20.69
CA ALA A 981 -40.01 -5.22 -21.50
C ALA A 981 -39.94 -3.89 -20.73
N ASP A 982 -40.61 -3.77 -19.58
CA ASP A 982 -40.59 -2.53 -18.77
C ASP A 982 -39.31 -2.41 -17.94
N ASN A 983 -38.65 -3.55 -17.64
CA ASN A 983 -37.40 -3.60 -16.87
C ASN A 983 -36.18 -4.14 -17.67
N GLY A 984 -36.40 -4.62 -18.90
CA GLY A 984 -35.35 -5.11 -19.79
C GLY A 984 -34.72 -6.42 -19.30
N GLN A 985 -35.55 -7.43 -19.03
CA GLN A 985 -35.12 -8.68 -18.38
C GLN A 985 -36.01 -9.87 -18.75
N TRP A 986 -35.48 -11.08 -18.70
CA TRP A 986 -36.27 -12.31 -18.69
C TRP A 986 -36.59 -12.73 -17.25
N VAL A 987 -37.84 -13.15 -17.01
CA VAL A 987 -38.37 -13.50 -15.68
C VAL A 987 -39.08 -14.85 -15.72
N ALA A 988 -38.74 -15.76 -14.81
CA ALA A 988 -39.55 -16.91 -14.42
C ALA A 988 -39.98 -16.73 -12.95
N ALA A 989 -41.26 -16.93 -12.68
CA ALA A 989 -41.87 -16.71 -11.36
C ALA A 989 -42.84 -17.84 -11.05
N ASN A 990 -42.82 -18.42 -9.86
CA ASN A 990 -43.73 -19.53 -9.56
C ASN A 990 -45.21 -19.09 -9.51
N GLY A 991 -46.09 -20.07 -9.64
CA GLY A 991 -47.52 -19.92 -9.75
C GLY A 991 -48.31 -20.48 -8.57
N ASN A 992 -49.62 -20.21 -8.59
CA ASN A 992 -50.45 -20.27 -7.39
C ASN A 992 -50.96 -21.68 -7.03
N ILE A 993 -50.26 -22.33 -6.09
CA ILE A 993 -50.74 -23.19 -4.98
C ILE A 993 -51.55 -24.48 -5.26
N ASP A 994 -52.05 -24.74 -6.47
CA ASP A 994 -52.63 -26.04 -6.84
C ASP A 994 -51.52 -26.99 -7.33
N CYS A 995 -51.03 -27.83 -6.43
CA CYS A 995 -49.82 -28.63 -6.63
C CYS A 995 -50.12 -29.94 -7.36
N ALA A 996 -49.53 -30.11 -8.56
CA ALA A 996 -49.64 -31.33 -9.35
C ALA A 996 -48.49 -31.46 -10.37
N ASP A 997 -47.64 -32.48 -10.17
CA ASP A 997 -46.54 -32.92 -11.03
C ASP A 997 -45.41 -31.88 -11.28
N PRO A 998 -44.18 -32.31 -11.63
CA PRO A 998 -43.03 -31.40 -11.74
C PRO A 998 -43.11 -30.50 -12.97
N ASN A 999 -42.87 -29.21 -12.76
CA ASN A 999 -42.99 -28.14 -13.74
C ASN A 999 -41.60 -27.66 -14.20
N TYR A 1000 -41.49 -27.26 -15.47
CA TYR A 1000 -40.27 -26.64 -15.97
C TYR A 1000 -40.52 -25.62 -17.08
N SER A 1001 -39.66 -24.61 -17.14
CA SER A 1001 -39.57 -23.65 -18.24
C SER A 1001 -38.11 -23.47 -18.65
N ILE A 1002 -37.84 -23.57 -19.95
CA ILE A 1002 -36.50 -23.56 -20.54
C ILE A 1002 -36.40 -22.37 -21.50
N LEU A 1003 -35.56 -21.41 -21.14
CA LEU A 1003 -35.22 -20.27 -21.99
C LEU A 1003 -33.97 -20.62 -22.82
N THR A 1004 -34.12 -20.72 -24.14
CA THR A 1004 -33.08 -21.15 -25.10
C THR A 1004 -32.60 -19.96 -25.92
N SER A 1005 -31.29 -19.77 -26.02
CA SER A 1005 -30.69 -18.69 -26.81
C SER A 1005 -30.78 -18.93 -28.33
N PRO A 1006 -30.59 -17.88 -29.15
CA PRO A 1006 -30.09 -18.04 -30.51
C PRO A 1006 -28.81 -18.87 -30.57
N THR A 1007 -28.49 -19.40 -31.75
CA THR A 1007 -27.21 -20.07 -32.01
C THR A 1007 -26.14 -19.03 -32.36
N TYR A 1008 -25.02 -19.10 -31.67
CA TYR A 1008 -23.84 -18.23 -31.84
C TYR A 1008 -22.73 -19.01 -32.54
N VAL A 1009 -21.89 -18.33 -33.35
CA VAL A 1009 -20.77 -18.95 -34.06
C VAL A 1009 -19.47 -18.51 -33.38
N ALA A 1010 -18.57 -19.46 -33.10
CA ALA A 1010 -17.22 -19.17 -32.61
C ALA A 1010 -16.38 -18.52 -33.74
N PRO A 1011 -15.91 -17.26 -33.58
CA PRO A 1011 -15.21 -16.53 -34.63
C PRO A 1011 -13.68 -16.74 -34.59
N VAL A 1012 -13.16 -17.42 -33.57
CA VAL A 1012 -11.75 -17.80 -33.38
C VAL A 1012 -11.68 -19.16 -32.69
N SER A 1013 -10.56 -19.88 -32.85
CA SER A 1013 -10.35 -21.21 -32.25
C SER A 1013 -9.73 -21.11 -30.85
N ASP A 1014 -10.52 -20.78 -29.81
CA ASP A 1014 -10.02 -20.66 -28.43
C ASP A 1014 -11.09 -20.96 -27.35
N GLU A 1015 -10.75 -20.69 -26.08
CA GLU A 1015 -11.64 -20.79 -24.94
C GLU A 1015 -12.83 -19.82 -25.04
N VAL A 1016 -14.03 -20.31 -24.74
CA VAL A 1016 -15.24 -19.49 -24.61
C VAL A 1016 -15.65 -19.45 -23.15
N THR A 1017 -15.85 -18.24 -22.63
CA THR A 1017 -16.42 -18.01 -21.30
C THR A 1017 -17.81 -17.41 -21.42
N VAL A 1018 -18.70 -17.75 -20.49
CA VAL A 1018 -20.03 -17.16 -20.35
C VAL A 1018 -20.11 -16.34 -19.07
N THR A 1019 -20.66 -15.13 -19.16
CA THR A 1019 -20.97 -14.26 -18.02
C THR A 1019 -22.48 -14.02 -18.00
N ILE A 1020 -23.10 -14.10 -16.82
CA ILE A 1020 -24.56 -13.98 -16.66
C ILE A 1020 -24.83 -13.01 -15.50
N GLN A 1021 -25.58 -11.94 -15.76
CA GLN A 1021 -26.18 -11.11 -14.71
C GLN A 1021 -27.59 -11.62 -14.42
N HIS A 1022 -27.77 -12.22 -13.25
CA HIS A 1022 -29.03 -12.83 -12.82
C HIS A 1022 -29.24 -12.70 -11.32
N ARG A 1023 -30.46 -12.96 -10.86
CA ARG A 1023 -30.81 -13.16 -9.45
C ARG A 1023 -31.84 -14.27 -9.34
N TYR A 1024 -31.81 -15.03 -8.25
CA TYR A 1024 -32.68 -16.17 -8.08
C TYR A 1024 -33.04 -16.43 -6.61
N ALA A 1025 -34.25 -16.96 -6.43
CA ALA A 1025 -34.83 -17.37 -5.17
C ALA A 1025 -35.75 -18.57 -5.44
N PHE A 1026 -35.13 -19.72 -5.67
CA PHE A 1026 -35.78 -21.03 -5.67
C PHE A 1026 -36.27 -21.37 -4.25
N GLU A 1027 -36.70 -22.60 -3.99
CA GLU A 1027 -36.86 -23.03 -2.59
C GLU A 1027 -35.49 -23.21 -1.91
N GLY A 1028 -35.46 -22.99 -0.59
CA GLY A 1028 -34.22 -22.95 0.21
C GLY A 1028 -33.57 -24.32 0.46
N ASP A 1029 -34.19 -25.41 0.00
CA ASP A 1029 -33.68 -26.77 0.09
C ASP A 1029 -33.11 -27.25 -1.26
N LEU A 1030 -33.50 -28.43 -1.75
CA LEU A 1030 -32.90 -29.07 -2.93
C LEU A 1030 -33.95 -29.61 -3.92
N TRP A 1031 -35.22 -29.20 -3.83
CA TRP A 1031 -36.28 -29.70 -4.73
C TRP A 1031 -36.40 -28.78 -5.98
N ASP A 1032 -36.55 -27.47 -5.76
CA ASP A 1032 -36.51 -26.44 -6.82
C ASP A 1032 -35.08 -26.05 -7.24
N GLY A 1033 -34.90 -25.62 -8.49
CA GLY A 1033 -33.63 -25.02 -8.92
C GLY A 1033 -33.52 -24.59 -10.38
N GLY A 1034 -32.42 -23.88 -10.66
CA GLY A 1034 -32.07 -23.37 -11.99
C GLY A 1034 -30.81 -24.00 -12.55
N GLN A 1035 -30.75 -24.34 -13.83
CA GLN A 1035 -29.57 -24.95 -14.44
C GLN A 1035 -29.20 -24.30 -15.78
N LEU A 1036 -27.90 -24.09 -15.99
CA LEU A 1036 -27.30 -23.71 -17.25
C LEU A 1036 -26.90 -24.96 -18.05
N ARG A 1037 -27.34 -25.04 -19.30
CA ARG A 1037 -26.92 -26.04 -20.30
C ARG A 1037 -26.36 -25.38 -21.54
N MET A 1038 -25.55 -26.10 -22.30
CA MET A 1038 -25.05 -25.69 -23.62
C MET A 1038 -25.23 -26.81 -24.65
N SER A 1039 -25.47 -26.44 -25.91
CA SER A 1039 -25.44 -27.32 -27.08
C SER A 1039 -24.33 -26.84 -28.02
N VAL A 1040 -23.61 -27.81 -28.61
CA VAL A 1040 -22.52 -27.56 -29.56
C VAL A 1040 -22.87 -28.21 -30.90
N ASN A 1041 -22.74 -27.47 -32.00
CA ASN A 1041 -23.03 -27.93 -33.37
C ASN A 1041 -24.41 -28.57 -33.56
N GLY A 1042 -25.41 -28.08 -32.82
CA GLY A 1042 -26.78 -28.59 -32.84
C GLY A 1042 -26.96 -29.94 -32.15
N GLY A 1043 -25.99 -30.37 -31.34
CA GLY A 1043 -26.07 -31.56 -30.50
C GLY A 1043 -27.05 -31.43 -29.33
N GLU A 1044 -27.10 -32.46 -28.47
CA GLU A 1044 -27.91 -32.46 -27.26
C GLU A 1044 -27.42 -31.37 -26.26
N PHE A 1045 -28.35 -30.78 -25.49
CA PHE A 1045 -28.02 -29.78 -24.48
C PHE A 1045 -27.47 -30.45 -23.22
N VAL A 1046 -26.17 -30.28 -22.98
CA VAL A 1046 -25.43 -30.83 -21.84
C VAL A 1046 -25.32 -29.77 -20.74
N THR A 1047 -25.49 -30.17 -19.49
CA THR A 1047 -25.29 -29.32 -18.30
C THR A 1047 -23.87 -28.77 -18.25
N VAL A 1048 -23.72 -27.45 -18.10
CA VAL A 1048 -22.42 -26.83 -17.79
C VAL A 1048 -22.02 -27.30 -16.39
N PRO A 1049 -20.89 -28.00 -16.21
CA PRO A 1049 -20.59 -28.70 -14.97
C PRO A 1049 -20.12 -27.74 -13.87
N ARG A 1050 -20.14 -28.18 -12.60
CA ARG A 1050 -19.87 -27.29 -11.45
C ARG A 1050 -18.47 -26.68 -11.50
N GLU A 1051 -17.49 -27.48 -11.89
CA GLU A 1051 -16.07 -27.12 -12.02
C GLU A 1051 -15.78 -26.13 -13.17
N ALA A 1052 -16.74 -25.85 -14.05
CA ALA A 1052 -16.62 -24.83 -15.08
C ALA A 1052 -16.77 -23.40 -14.53
N PHE A 1053 -17.43 -23.24 -13.38
CA PHE A 1053 -17.77 -21.92 -12.84
C PHE A 1053 -16.58 -21.26 -12.13
N GLN A 1054 -16.12 -20.13 -12.68
CA GLN A 1054 -15.09 -19.27 -12.11
C GLN A 1054 -15.64 -18.41 -10.95
N ALA A 1055 -16.93 -18.05 -11.00
CA ALA A 1055 -17.59 -17.26 -9.97
C ALA A 1055 -19.09 -17.59 -9.88
N ASN A 1056 -19.62 -17.63 -8.65
CA ASN A 1056 -21.05 -17.73 -8.31
C ASN A 1056 -21.83 -18.91 -8.94
N GLY A 1057 -21.15 -20.03 -9.18
CA GLY A 1057 -21.75 -21.26 -9.71
C GLY A 1057 -22.55 -22.10 -8.70
N TYR A 1058 -22.84 -23.34 -9.09
CA TYR A 1058 -23.61 -24.29 -8.28
C TYR A 1058 -22.96 -24.64 -6.94
N ALA A 1059 -23.80 -24.82 -5.91
CA ALA A 1059 -23.42 -25.36 -4.61
C ALA A 1059 -22.97 -26.84 -4.65
N GLU A 1060 -22.54 -27.38 -3.51
CA GLU A 1060 -22.28 -28.82 -3.39
C GLU A 1060 -23.56 -29.65 -3.30
N GLY A 1061 -23.57 -30.73 -4.08
CA GLY A 1061 -24.69 -31.67 -4.18
C GLY A 1061 -25.37 -31.62 -5.55
N VAL A 1062 -26.57 -32.17 -5.57
CA VAL A 1062 -27.48 -32.22 -6.72
C VAL A 1062 -28.90 -32.00 -6.21
N LEU A 1063 -29.82 -31.60 -7.08
CA LEU A 1063 -31.23 -31.53 -6.72
C LEU A 1063 -31.79 -32.92 -6.40
N GLN A 1064 -32.67 -32.97 -5.41
CA GLN A 1064 -33.30 -34.16 -4.85
C GLN A 1064 -34.81 -33.91 -4.86
N GLY A 1065 -35.44 -34.12 -6.02
CA GLY A 1065 -36.87 -33.81 -6.20
C GLY A 1065 -37.44 -34.47 -7.46
N HIS A 1066 -38.53 -33.92 -7.99
CA HIS A 1066 -39.15 -34.39 -9.22
C HIS A 1066 -38.85 -33.45 -10.41
N GLY A 1067 -38.89 -34.00 -11.62
CA GLY A 1067 -38.67 -33.23 -12.86
C GLY A 1067 -37.32 -33.45 -13.53
N ILE A 1068 -36.95 -32.53 -14.42
CA ILE A 1068 -35.88 -32.70 -15.42
C ILE A 1068 -34.47 -32.33 -14.93
N LEU A 1069 -34.36 -31.87 -13.68
CA LEU A 1069 -33.08 -31.59 -13.00
C LEU A 1069 -32.76 -32.56 -11.84
N ASN A 1070 -33.64 -33.52 -11.53
CA ASN A 1070 -33.42 -34.47 -10.43
C ASN A 1070 -32.09 -35.24 -10.61
N GLY A 1071 -31.25 -35.27 -9.57
CA GLY A 1071 -29.94 -35.90 -9.60
C GLY A 1071 -28.87 -35.11 -10.35
N GLN A 1072 -29.14 -33.86 -10.76
CA GLN A 1072 -28.18 -32.99 -11.46
C GLN A 1072 -27.78 -31.77 -10.61
N PRO A 1073 -26.59 -31.18 -10.83
CA PRO A 1073 -26.19 -29.94 -10.16
C PRO A 1073 -26.95 -28.74 -10.75
N ALA A 1074 -27.26 -27.77 -9.89
CA ALA A 1074 -28.09 -26.59 -10.20
C ALA A 1074 -27.86 -25.46 -9.19
N PHE A 1075 -28.31 -24.25 -9.52
CA PHE A 1075 -28.57 -23.16 -8.58
C PHE A 1075 -29.75 -23.54 -7.68
N ASN A 1076 -29.59 -23.33 -6.37
CA ASN A 1076 -30.53 -23.73 -5.31
C ASN A 1076 -30.29 -22.89 -4.04
N GLY A 1077 -31.00 -23.20 -2.94
CA GLY A 1077 -30.89 -22.55 -1.63
C GLY A 1077 -29.50 -22.47 -0.96
N LYS A 1078 -28.47 -23.09 -1.55
CA LYS A 1078 -27.08 -23.08 -1.05
C LYS A 1078 -26.08 -22.43 -2.01
N SER A 1079 -26.55 -21.99 -3.17
CA SER A 1079 -25.72 -21.40 -4.22
C SER A 1079 -25.51 -19.91 -3.97
N ALA A 1080 -24.37 -19.36 -4.39
CA ALA A 1080 -24.00 -17.98 -4.06
C ALA A 1080 -24.97 -16.97 -4.68
N GLY A 1081 -25.47 -16.03 -3.87
CA GLY A 1081 -26.46 -15.02 -4.29
C GLY A 1081 -27.93 -15.44 -4.20
N TYR A 1082 -28.23 -16.64 -3.68
CA TYR A 1082 -29.59 -17.06 -3.36
C TYR A 1082 -30.31 -16.05 -2.43
N ASP A 1083 -31.53 -15.65 -2.81
CA ASP A 1083 -32.45 -14.74 -2.06
C ASP A 1083 -31.83 -13.38 -1.65
N ALA A 1084 -30.69 -12.99 -2.22
CA ALA A 1084 -30.01 -11.73 -1.95
C ALA A 1084 -30.75 -10.49 -2.48
N GLY A 1085 -31.78 -10.67 -3.32
CA GLY A 1085 -32.60 -9.61 -3.94
C GLY A 1085 -31.89 -8.80 -5.04
N GLU A 1086 -30.59 -8.56 -4.90
CA GLU A 1086 -29.73 -7.89 -5.88
C GLU A 1086 -29.27 -8.84 -7.01
N PHE A 1087 -28.77 -8.28 -8.12
CA PHE A 1087 -28.22 -9.06 -9.23
C PHE A 1087 -26.78 -9.49 -8.95
N ILE A 1088 -26.48 -10.77 -9.15
CA ILE A 1088 -25.12 -11.31 -9.13
C ILE A 1088 -24.58 -11.52 -10.54
N THR A 1089 -23.26 -11.46 -10.67
CA THR A 1089 -22.53 -11.86 -11.88
C THR A 1089 -22.00 -13.28 -11.69
N THR A 1090 -22.46 -14.22 -12.50
CA THR A 1090 -21.95 -15.61 -12.56
C THR A 1090 -21.09 -15.78 -13.80
N LYS A 1091 -19.96 -16.48 -13.68
CA LYS A 1091 -19.01 -16.67 -14.79
C LYS A 1091 -18.55 -18.12 -14.88
N ALA A 1092 -18.48 -18.68 -16.09
CA ALA A 1092 -17.99 -20.03 -16.34
C ALA A 1092 -17.18 -20.15 -17.64
N THR A 1093 -16.20 -21.06 -17.67
CA THR A 1093 -15.53 -21.51 -18.90
C THR A 1093 -16.34 -22.64 -19.53
N LEU A 1094 -16.88 -22.43 -20.73
CA LEU A 1094 -17.62 -23.46 -21.46
C LEU A 1094 -16.72 -24.52 -22.10
N GLY A 1095 -15.44 -24.19 -22.32
CA GLY A 1095 -14.45 -25.06 -22.95
C GLY A 1095 -13.70 -24.34 -24.07
N THR A 1096 -12.92 -25.08 -24.85
CA THR A 1096 -12.24 -24.59 -26.06
C THR A 1096 -12.99 -25.07 -27.29
N PHE A 1097 -13.28 -24.15 -28.21
CA PHE A 1097 -14.06 -24.37 -29.42
C PHE A 1097 -13.23 -23.99 -30.66
N ASN A 1098 -13.56 -24.55 -31.81
CA ASN A 1098 -12.90 -24.22 -33.08
C ASN A 1098 -13.63 -23.06 -33.76
N GLU A 1099 -12.92 -22.31 -34.61
CA GLU A 1099 -13.54 -21.34 -35.51
C GLU A 1099 -14.61 -22.03 -36.38
N GLY A 1100 -15.83 -21.47 -36.37
CA GLY A 1100 -16.99 -22.02 -37.05
C GLY A 1100 -17.84 -23.01 -36.21
N ASP A 1101 -17.38 -23.45 -35.03
CA ASP A 1101 -18.24 -24.21 -34.10
C ASP A 1101 -19.42 -23.34 -33.66
N THR A 1102 -20.58 -23.96 -33.48
CA THR A 1102 -21.81 -23.25 -33.09
C THR A 1102 -22.26 -23.62 -31.67
N ILE A 1103 -22.58 -22.61 -30.88
CA ILE A 1103 -22.90 -22.70 -29.45
C ILE A 1103 -24.32 -22.15 -29.21
N ALA A 1104 -25.14 -22.86 -28.45
CA ALA A 1104 -26.41 -22.35 -27.92
C ALA A 1104 -26.51 -22.62 -26.42
N LEU A 1105 -27.18 -21.74 -25.67
CA LEU A 1105 -27.35 -21.82 -24.23
C LEU A 1105 -28.81 -22.12 -23.85
N GLN A 1106 -29.01 -22.76 -22.70
CA GLN A 1106 -30.31 -23.01 -22.09
C GLN A 1106 -30.30 -22.69 -20.60
N PHE A 1107 -31.30 -21.92 -20.16
CA PHE A 1107 -31.57 -21.60 -18.77
C PHE A 1107 -32.84 -22.34 -18.34
N VAL A 1108 -32.65 -23.46 -17.64
CA VAL A 1108 -33.71 -24.38 -17.21
C VAL A 1108 -34.16 -24.02 -15.80
N CYS A 1109 -35.37 -23.49 -15.66
CA CYS A 1109 -36.04 -23.29 -14.37
C CYS A 1109 -36.93 -24.51 -14.12
N ASN A 1110 -36.75 -25.22 -13.00
CA ASN A 1110 -37.51 -26.44 -12.62
C ASN A 1110 -38.02 -26.30 -11.18
N TRP A 1111 -39.26 -26.70 -10.95
CA TRP A 1111 -39.89 -26.71 -9.64
C TRP A 1111 -40.91 -27.84 -9.48
N ASP A 1112 -41.21 -28.26 -8.24
CA ASP A 1112 -42.23 -29.29 -7.99
C ASP A 1112 -43.41 -28.86 -7.07
N GLU A 1113 -43.86 -29.72 -6.16
CA GLU A 1113 -45.23 -29.67 -5.62
C GLU A 1113 -45.37 -28.75 -4.39
N CYS A 1114 -45.74 -27.49 -4.66
CA CYS A 1114 -46.12 -26.41 -3.73
C CYS A 1114 -45.01 -25.39 -3.35
N ALA A 1115 -44.46 -24.66 -4.33
CA ALA A 1115 -43.42 -23.66 -4.05
C ALA A 1115 -43.83 -22.55 -3.05
N THR A 1116 -42.94 -22.29 -2.09
CA THR A 1116 -43.03 -21.32 -1.00
C THR A 1116 -41.96 -20.22 -1.04
N GLY A 1117 -40.98 -20.34 -1.96
CA GLY A 1117 -39.87 -19.39 -2.15
C GLY A 1117 -40.27 -18.02 -2.71
N THR A 1118 -39.31 -17.08 -2.69
CA THR A 1118 -39.53 -15.68 -3.08
C THR A 1118 -39.73 -15.53 -4.60
N VAL A 1119 -40.94 -15.17 -5.04
CA VAL A 1119 -41.17 -14.85 -6.46
C VAL A 1119 -40.62 -13.47 -6.84
N PRO A 1120 -39.98 -13.28 -8.01
CA PRO A 1120 -39.71 -14.28 -9.06
C PRO A 1120 -38.50 -15.19 -8.78
N ASN A 1121 -38.65 -16.49 -9.06
CA ASN A 1121 -37.67 -17.53 -8.80
C ASN A 1121 -36.35 -17.34 -9.56
N TRP A 1122 -36.38 -16.84 -10.79
CA TRP A 1122 -35.18 -16.52 -11.56
C TRP A 1122 -35.42 -15.32 -12.48
N VAL A 1123 -34.55 -14.32 -12.40
CA VAL A 1123 -34.50 -13.18 -13.33
C VAL A 1123 -33.12 -13.11 -13.97
N ILE A 1124 -33.05 -12.97 -15.29
CA ILE A 1124 -31.81 -12.79 -16.05
C ILE A 1124 -31.90 -11.46 -16.80
N LYS A 1125 -30.91 -10.58 -16.61
CA LYS A 1125 -30.87 -9.27 -17.25
C LYS A 1125 -29.86 -9.19 -18.41
N ARG A 1126 -28.75 -9.92 -18.32
CA ARG A 1126 -27.69 -9.90 -19.34
C ARG A 1126 -26.98 -11.24 -19.42
N VAL A 1127 -26.68 -11.67 -20.65
CA VAL A 1127 -25.86 -12.85 -20.95
C VAL A 1127 -24.77 -12.44 -21.93
N GLU A 1128 -23.51 -12.78 -21.61
CA GLU A 1128 -22.35 -12.50 -22.45
C GLU A 1128 -21.62 -13.82 -22.75
N LEU A 1129 -21.13 -13.96 -23.97
CA LEU A 1129 -20.19 -15.01 -24.38
C LEU A 1129 -18.94 -14.34 -24.91
N ALA A 1130 -17.81 -14.50 -24.24
CA ALA A 1130 -16.52 -13.97 -24.66
C ALA A 1130 -15.65 -15.07 -25.27
N PHE A 1131 -15.09 -14.78 -26.45
CA PHE A 1131 -14.27 -15.70 -27.24
C PHE A 1131 -12.80 -15.29 -27.12
N GLY A 1132 -12.01 -16.14 -26.47
CA GLY A 1132 -10.61 -15.90 -26.15
C GLY A 1132 -10.35 -15.73 -24.66
N LYS A 1133 -9.08 -15.93 -24.28
CA LYS A 1133 -8.56 -15.80 -22.92
C LYS A 1133 -8.10 -14.36 -22.68
N SER A 1134 -8.41 -13.82 -21.50
CA SER A 1134 -7.71 -12.64 -20.99
C SER A 1134 -6.39 -13.05 -20.33
N ALA A 1135 -5.33 -12.28 -20.58
CA ALA A 1135 -4.09 -12.43 -19.82
C ALA A 1135 -4.36 -12.16 -18.34
N GLN A 1136 -3.71 -12.93 -17.47
CA GLN A 1136 -3.73 -12.73 -16.03
C GLN A 1136 -2.38 -12.13 -15.59
N PRO A 1137 -2.35 -11.24 -14.58
CA PRO A 1137 -1.09 -10.75 -14.05
C PRO A 1137 -0.34 -11.89 -13.36
N VAL A 1138 0.99 -11.89 -13.49
CA VAL A 1138 1.88 -12.87 -12.91
C VAL A 1138 2.86 -12.16 -11.98
N THR A 1139 3.08 -12.71 -10.79
CA THR A 1139 3.97 -12.14 -9.77
C THR A 1139 5.11 -13.10 -9.45
N PHE A 1140 6.35 -12.66 -9.60
CA PHE A 1140 7.49 -13.28 -8.92
C PHE A 1140 7.70 -12.58 -7.57
N SER A 1141 7.99 -13.34 -6.50
CA SER A 1141 8.28 -12.80 -5.16
C SER A 1141 9.46 -13.53 -4.52
N ALA A 1142 10.39 -12.78 -3.95
CA ALA A 1142 11.53 -13.29 -3.18
C ALA A 1142 11.94 -12.29 -2.09
N GLU A 1143 12.50 -12.79 -1.00
CA GLU A 1143 12.85 -11.99 0.17
C GLU A 1143 14.27 -12.29 0.63
N ALA A 1144 14.97 -11.27 1.08
CA ALA A 1144 16.32 -11.37 1.61
C ALA A 1144 16.46 -10.52 2.87
N GLU A 1145 17.34 -10.97 3.77
CA GLU A 1145 17.68 -10.27 5.00
C GLU A 1145 19.18 -10.02 5.06
N ALA A 1146 19.56 -8.85 5.59
CA ALA A 1146 20.92 -8.57 6.02
C ALA A 1146 20.94 -8.36 7.54
N ILE A 1147 21.96 -8.91 8.20
CA ILE A 1147 22.14 -8.82 9.65
C ILE A 1147 23.57 -8.38 9.94
N LEU A 1148 23.73 -7.41 10.84
CA LEU A 1148 25.00 -6.95 11.36
C LEU A 1148 24.95 -7.00 12.89
N ALA A 1149 25.80 -7.83 13.50
CA ALA A 1149 25.90 -7.96 14.96
C ALA A 1149 24.62 -8.37 15.72
N GLY A 1150 23.68 -9.01 15.02
CA GLY A 1150 22.34 -9.37 15.53
C GLY A 1150 21.26 -8.37 15.12
N ASP A 1151 21.66 -7.19 14.66
CA ASP A 1151 20.80 -6.07 14.34
C ASP A 1151 20.44 -6.08 12.83
N PRO A 1152 19.15 -5.92 12.43
CA PRO A 1152 18.76 -5.94 11.01
C PRO A 1152 19.35 -4.77 10.22
N VAL A 1153 19.74 -5.03 8.97
CA VAL A 1153 20.24 -4.02 8.02
C VAL A 1153 19.33 -3.95 6.79
N PRO A 1154 18.92 -2.75 6.32
CA PRO A 1154 18.16 -2.61 5.08
C PRO A 1154 18.86 -3.24 3.86
N VAL A 1155 18.06 -3.68 2.89
CA VAL A 1155 18.54 -4.22 1.61
C VAL A 1155 17.83 -3.55 0.44
N ASN A 1156 18.57 -3.29 -0.64
CA ASN A 1156 18.01 -2.83 -1.90
C ASN A 1156 17.76 -4.02 -2.84
N TYR A 1157 16.59 -4.03 -3.46
CA TYR A 1157 16.13 -5.03 -4.42
C TYR A 1157 16.21 -4.50 -5.85
N GLN A 1158 16.54 -5.37 -6.81
CA GLN A 1158 16.48 -5.08 -8.25
C GLN A 1158 16.21 -6.36 -9.04
N TRP A 1159 15.04 -6.49 -9.67
CA TRP A 1159 14.76 -7.61 -10.57
C TRP A 1159 15.51 -7.47 -11.89
N GLN A 1160 15.93 -8.60 -12.45
CA GLN A 1160 16.69 -8.68 -13.70
C GLN A 1160 16.05 -9.68 -14.67
N ARG A 1161 16.08 -9.35 -15.96
CA ARG A 1161 15.54 -10.15 -17.08
C ARG A 1161 16.67 -10.56 -18.03
N ASN A 1162 16.56 -11.75 -18.61
CA ASN A 1162 17.52 -12.29 -19.58
C ASN A 1162 16.80 -12.99 -20.76
N ASP A 1163 16.69 -12.30 -21.88
CA ASP A 1163 16.16 -12.81 -23.16
C ASP A 1163 17.23 -13.52 -24.02
N GLY A 1164 18.27 -14.08 -23.38
CA GLY A 1164 19.39 -14.78 -24.03
C GLY A 1164 20.64 -13.91 -24.28
N ALA A 1165 20.59 -12.62 -23.98
CA ALA A 1165 21.73 -11.69 -24.07
C ALA A 1165 22.53 -11.56 -22.75
N GLY A 1166 22.08 -12.20 -21.67
CA GLY A 1166 22.53 -11.97 -20.30
C GLY A 1166 21.53 -11.13 -19.51
N PHE A 1167 21.66 -11.14 -18.18
CA PHE A 1167 20.75 -10.39 -17.30
C PHE A 1167 20.97 -8.88 -17.39
N GLN A 1168 19.86 -8.14 -17.56
CA GLN A 1168 19.76 -6.68 -17.50
C GLN A 1168 18.72 -6.30 -16.44
N ASP A 1169 18.86 -5.11 -15.84
CA ASP A 1169 17.93 -4.63 -14.82
C ASP A 1169 16.56 -4.27 -15.43
N ILE A 1170 15.48 -4.70 -14.76
CA ILE A 1170 14.12 -4.30 -15.10
C ILE A 1170 13.84 -2.95 -14.43
N VAL A 1171 13.72 -1.89 -15.21
CA VAL A 1171 13.50 -0.52 -14.73
C VAL A 1171 12.26 -0.47 -13.82
N GLY A 1172 12.39 0.16 -12.65
CA GLY A 1172 11.32 0.31 -11.65
C GLY A 1172 11.02 -0.95 -10.82
N ALA A 1173 11.56 -2.12 -11.15
CA ALA A 1173 11.30 -3.36 -10.42
C ALA A 1173 12.22 -3.52 -9.19
N THR A 1174 12.13 -2.56 -8.25
CA THR A 1174 13.00 -2.41 -7.07
C THR A 1174 12.34 -2.88 -5.75
N LYS A 1175 11.32 -3.73 -5.85
CA LYS A 1175 10.55 -4.30 -4.73
C LYS A 1175 10.82 -5.82 -4.62
N PRO A 1176 10.61 -6.46 -3.46
CA PRO A 1176 10.76 -7.91 -3.29
C PRO A 1176 9.81 -8.73 -4.19
N SER A 1177 8.74 -8.11 -4.69
CA SER A 1177 7.86 -8.67 -5.71
C SER A 1177 7.89 -7.87 -7.02
N TYR A 1178 7.70 -8.56 -8.14
CA TYR A 1178 7.57 -8.00 -9.48
C TYR A 1178 6.37 -8.62 -10.20
N THR A 1179 5.40 -7.77 -10.57
CA THR A 1179 4.12 -8.17 -11.18
C THR A 1179 4.01 -7.60 -12.59
N PHE A 1180 3.61 -8.43 -13.57
CA PHE A 1180 3.43 -8.02 -14.97
C PHE A 1180 2.38 -8.87 -15.70
N TYR A 1181 1.86 -8.39 -16.83
CA TYR A 1181 1.02 -9.19 -17.73
C TYR A 1181 1.91 -9.91 -18.76
N PRO A 1182 1.84 -11.25 -18.88
CA PRO A 1182 2.80 -12.03 -19.65
C PRO A 1182 2.52 -11.99 -21.16
N VAL A 1183 3.55 -11.67 -21.95
CA VAL A 1183 3.53 -11.76 -23.42
C VAL A 1183 4.38 -12.94 -23.93
N ALA A 1184 4.22 -13.31 -25.20
CA ALA A 1184 4.85 -14.50 -25.78
C ALA A 1184 6.40 -14.54 -25.69
N ALA A 1185 7.05 -13.37 -25.60
CA ALA A 1185 8.49 -13.28 -25.37
C ALA A 1185 8.90 -13.80 -23.98
N ASP A 1186 8.08 -13.56 -22.95
CA ASP A 1186 8.43 -13.76 -21.54
C ASP A 1186 8.55 -15.25 -21.15
N PHE A 1187 7.85 -16.12 -21.89
CA PHE A 1187 7.99 -17.58 -21.79
C PHE A 1187 9.33 -18.12 -22.31
N ASN A 1188 10.15 -17.26 -22.93
CA ASN A 1188 11.51 -17.56 -23.37
C ASN A 1188 12.57 -16.82 -22.53
N ALA A 1189 12.17 -15.97 -21.58
CA ALA A 1189 13.05 -15.19 -20.73
C ALA A 1189 13.30 -15.89 -19.38
N MET A 1190 14.48 -15.66 -18.81
CA MET A 1190 14.78 -15.96 -17.41
C MET A 1190 14.72 -14.67 -16.58
N PHE A 1191 14.25 -14.78 -15.34
CA PHE A 1191 14.12 -13.71 -14.36
C PHE A 1191 14.89 -14.08 -13.09
N ARG A 1192 15.42 -13.08 -12.38
CA ARG A 1192 16.02 -13.26 -11.04
C ARG A 1192 16.01 -11.95 -10.26
N LEU A 1193 16.26 -12.03 -8.96
CA LEU A 1193 16.40 -10.88 -8.07
C LEU A 1193 17.88 -10.67 -7.71
N LEU A 1194 18.38 -9.45 -7.90
CA LEU A 1194 19.63 -8.97 -7.31
C LEU A 1194 19.31 -8.22 -6.00
N VAL A 1195 20.09 -8.51 -4.96
CA VAL A 1195 20.00 -7.88 -3.65
C VAL A 1195 21.35 -7.27 -3.29
N THR A 1196 21.34 -6.07 -2.71
CA THR A 1196 22.56 -5.36 -2.26
C THR A 1196 22.35 -4.73 -0.89
N VAL A 1197 23.42 -4.63 -0.09
CA VAL A 1197 23.38 -3.91 1.20
C VAL A 1197 23.80 -2.46 0.97
N PRO A 1198 22.97 -1.44 1.30
CA PRO A 1198 23.31 -0.03 1.06
C PRO A 1198 24.53 0.45 1.84
N THR A 1199 24.75 -0.09 3.05
CA THR A 1199 25.86 0.26 3.96
C THR A 1199 27.16 -0.51 3.67
N ASP A 1200 27.13 -1.56 2.84
CA ASP A 1200 28.33 -2.14 2.25
C ASP A 1200 28.01 -2.65 0.83
N PRO A 1201 28.09 -1.79 -0.20
CA PRO A 1201 27.80 -2.19 -1.59
C PRO A 1201 28.72 -3.27 -2.16
N SER A 1202 29.76 -3.71 -1.43
CA SER A 1202 30.51 -4.93 -1.78
C SER A 1202 29.83 -6.23 -1.36
N LYS A 1203 28.73 -6.15 -0.59
CA LYS A 1203 27.82 -7.25 -0.22
C LYS A 1203 26.63 -7.27 -1.16
N SER A 1204 26.58 -8.29 -2.00
CA SER A 1204 25.45 -8.56 -2.90
C SER A 1204 25.16 -10.05 -3.02
N LEU A 1205 23.93 -10.38 -3.39
CA LEU A 1205 23.42 -11.74 -3.55
C LEU A 1205 22.43 -11.77 -4.71
N THR A 1206 22.46 -12.83 -5.51
CA THR A 1206 21.44 -13.11 -6.54
C THR A 1206 20.58 -14.28 -6.11
N SER A 1207 19.27 -14.22 -6.40
CA SER A 1207 18.37 -15.35 -6.21
C SER A 1207 18.66 -16.50 -7.19
N ASP A 1208 17.93 -17.60 -7.01
CA ASP A 1208 17.76 -18.59 -8.07
C ASP A 1208 17.09 -17.95 -9.31
N GLU A 1209 17.34 -18.52 -10.50
CA GLU A 1209 16.74 -18.07 -11.77
C GLU A 1209 15.40 -18.78 -12.02
N VAL A 1210 14.37 -18.00 -12.35
CA VAL A 1210 12.98 -18.46 -12.56
C VAL A 1210 12.43 -18.01 -13.91
N LYS A 1211 11.35 -18.62 -14.37
CA LYS A 1211 10.71 -18.30 -15.66
C LYS A 1211 9.18 -18.45 -15.62
N LEU A 1212 8.54 -18.11 -16.73
CA LEU A 1212 7.14 -18.46 -16.96
C LEU A 1212 7.00 -19.86 -17.54
N LEU A 1213 6.06 -20.62 -16.97
CA LEU A 1213 5.54 -21.88 -17.48
C LEU A 1213 4.19 -21.60 -18.13
N THR A 1214 3.92 -22.18 -19.29
CA THR A 1214 2.58 -22.15 -19.89
C THR A 1214 1.58 -22.85 -18.97
N ALA A 1215 0.41 -22.24 -18.80
CA ALA A 1215 -0.63 -22.76 -17.90
C ALA A 1215 -0.94 -24.24 -18.19
N PRO A 1216 -0.98 -25.10 -17.16
CA PRO A 1216 -1.30 -26.51 -17.33
C PRO A 1216 -2.75 -26.62 -17.78
N GLN A 1217 -2.92 -26.80 -19.09
CA GLN A 1217 -4.23 -27.07 -19.66
C GLN A 1217 -4.81 -28.32 -19.02
N GLY A 1218 -6.12 -28.28 -18.73
CA GLY A 1218 -6.81 -29.32 -17.97
C GLY A 1218 -6.52 -30.74 -18.47
N PRO A 1219 -6.55 -31.73 -17.54
CA PRO A 1219 -6.04 -33.08 -17.79
C PRO A 1219 -6.66 -33.70 -19.06
N PRO A 1220 -5.86 -34.44 -19.85
CA PRO A 1220 -6.30 -35.01 -21.13
C PRO A 1220 -7.62 -35.77 -21.01
N THR A 1221 -8.67 -35.19 -21.60
CA THR A 1221 -10.03 -35.76 -21.59
C THR A 1221 -10.16 -36.83 -22.67
N ILE A 1222 -10.89 -37.90 -22.35
CA ILE A 1222 -11.30 -38.93 -23.31
C ILE A 1222 -12.68 -39.47 -22.93
N ALA A 1223 -13.61 -39.44 -23.88
CA ALA A 1223 -14.96 -39.97 -23.77
C ALA A 1223 -15.19 -41.01 -24.88
N ILE A 1224 -15.98 -42.05 -24.60
CA ILE A 1224 -16.25 -43.14 -25.55
C ILE A 1224 -17.76 -43.35 -25.62
N SER A 1225 -18.33 -43.22 -26.82
CA SER A 1225 -19.73 -43.53 -27.11
C SER A 1225 -19.83 -44.70 -28.09
N ALA A 1226 -20.95 -45.43 -28.05
CA ALA A 1226 -21.19 -46.59 -28.90
C ALA A 1226 -22.63 -46.58 -29.43
N ALA A 1227 -22.78 -46.44 -30.76
CA ALA A 1227 -24.08 -46.30 -31.42
C ALA A 1227 -24.09 -47.06 -32.75
N GLY A 1228 -25.16 -47.83 -33.02
CA GLY A 1228 -25.34 -48.54 -34.30
C GLY A 1228 -24.32 -49.65 -34.62
N GLY A 1229 -23.42 -49.98 -33.69
CA GLY A 1229 -22.26 -50.87 -33.92
C GLY A 1229 -20.95 -50.13 -34.16
N THR A 1230 -20.98 -48.80 -34.24
CA THR A 1230 -19.81 -47.91 -34.30
C THR A 1230 -19.36 -47.53 -32.88
N ILE A 1231 -18.06 -47.43 -32.66
CA ILE A 1231 -17.45 -46.84 -31.45
C ILE A 1231 -16.81 -45.51 -31.83
N THR A 1232 -17.16 -44.46 -31.11
CA THR A 1232 -16.66 -43.10 -31.30
C THR A 1232 -15.91 -42.65 -30.06
N ILE A 1233 -14.74 -42.03 -30.25
CA ILE A 1233 -13.83 -41.60 -29.18
C ILE A 1233 -13.60 -40.10 -29.33
N GLU A 1234 -14.14 -39.33 -28.40
CA GLU A 1234 -13.90 -37.89 -28.28
C GLU A 1234 -12.74 -37.66 -27.32
N TYR A 1235 -11.80 -36.79 -27.67
CA TYR A 1235 -10.61 -36.54 -26.87
C TYR A 1235 -10.03 -35.14 -27.09
N THR A 1236 -9.22 -34.68 -26.13
CA THR A 1236 -8.31 -33.53 -26.30
C THR A 1236 -6.87 -34.00 -26.52
N GLY A 1237 -6.00 -33.16 -27.08
CA GLY A 1237 -4.60 -33.51 -27.33
C GLY A 1237 -4.39 -34.59 -28.40
N THR A 1238 -3.45 -35.50 -28.18
CA THR A 1238 -3.11 -36.61 -29.08
C THR A 1238 -3.76 -37.90 -28.60
N LEU A 1239 -4.48 -38.58 -29.50
CA LEU A 1239 -4.99 -39.92 -29.23
C LEU A 1239 -3.89 -40.97 -29.45
N GLN A 1240 -3.64 -41.77 -28.42
CA GLN A 1240 -2.76 -42.93 -28.48
C GLN A 1240 -3.54 -44.23 -28.28
N SER A 1241 -3.03 -45.33 -28.86
CA SER A 1241 -3.60 -46.67 -28.70
C SER A 1241 -2.54 -47.71 -28.32
N ALA A 1242 -2.98 -48.79 -27.67
CA ALA A 1242 -2.18 -49.95 -27.28
C ALA A 1242 -2.98 -51.26 -27.40
N ASP A 1243 -2.30 -52.40 -27.52
CA ASP A 1243 -2.92 -53.74 -27.46
C ASP A 1243 -3.18 -54.20 -26.01
N GLU A 1244 -2.47 -53.64 -25.03
CA GLU A 1244 -2.62 -53.93 -23.60
C GLU A 1244 -2.80 -52.63 -22.80
N VAL A 1245 -3.57 -52.67 -21.71
CA VAL A 1245 -3.90 -51.50 -20.87
C VAL A 1245 -2.65 -50.85 -20.24
N THR A 1246 -1.58 -51.62 -20.05
CA THR A 1246 -0.26 -51.19 -19.57
C THR A 1246 0.63 -50.55 -20.64
N GLY A 1247 0.19 -50.52 -21.90
CA GLY A 1247 1.00 -50.10 -23.04
C GLY A 1247 1.95 -51.20 -23.54
N PRO A 1248 2.92 -50.87 -24.41
CA PRO A 1248 3.27 -49.52 -24.86
C PRO A 1248 2.16 -48.87 -25.69
N TYR A 1249 1.97 -47.57 -25.51
CA TYR A 1249 1.03 -46.75 -26.27
C TYR A 1249 1.75 -46.02 -27.41
N THR A 1250 1.08 -45.92 -28.57
CA THR A 1250 1.57 -45.20 -29.76
C THR A 1250 0.47 -44.34 -30.36
N ASP A 1251 0.83 -43.18 -30.90
CA ASP A 1251 -0.08 -42.25 -31.57
C ASP A 1251 -0.91 -42.93 -32.66
N VAL A 1252 -2.20 -42.58 -32.74
CA VAL A 1252 -3.11 -43.04 -33.80
C VAL A 1252 -2.93 -42.11 -35.01
N PRO A 1253 -2.26 -42.54 -36.10
CA PRO A 1253 -1.82 -41.60 -37.12
C PRO A 1253 -2.99 -40.98 -37.89
N GLY A 1254 -3.07 -39.65 -37.88
CA GLY A 1254 -4.15 -38.91 -38.54
C GLY A 1254 -5.51 -38.98 -37.84
N ALA A 1255 -5.56 -39.36 -36.56
CA ALA A 1255 -6.78 -39.23 -35.77
C ALA A 1255 -7.13 -37.76 -35.50
N SER A 1256 -8.40 -37.42 -35.72
CA SER A 1256 -9.06 -36.19 -35.26
C SER A 1256 -10.17 -36.57 -34.28
N SER A 1257 -10.43 -35.75 -33.27
CA SER A 1257 -11.62 -35.88 -32.42
C SER A 1257 -12.85 -35.36 -33.17
N PRO A 1258 -14.00 -36.06 -33.20
CA PRO A 1258 -14.23 -37.42 -32.71
C PRO A 1258 -13.62 -38.50 -33.62
N TYR A 1259 -12.82 -39.40 -33.05
CA TYR A 1259 -12.22 -40.53 -33.77
C TYR A 1259 -13.16 -41.73 -33.79
N THR A 1260 -13.51 -42.21 -34.99
CA THR A 1260 -14.25 -43.46 -35.15
C THR A 1260 -13.31 -44.67 -35.13
N ALA A 1261 -13.44 -45.55 -34.15
CA ALA A 1261 -12.66 -46.78 -34.07
C ALA A 1261 -13.16 -47.81 -35.12
N PRO A 1262 -12.27 -48.54 -35.84
CA PRO A 1262 -12.71 -49.43 -36.91
C PRO A 1262 -13.45 -50.67 -36.36
N ALA A 1263 -14.67 -50.92 -36.86
CA ALA A 1263 -15.55 -51.98 -36.36
C ALA A 1263 -14.98 -53.42 -36.48
N ASP A 1264 -14.07 -53.65 -37.44
CA ASP A 1264 -13.42 -54.96 -37.69
C ASP A 1264 -12.01 -55.08 -37.06
N ALA A 1265 -11.58 -54.11 -36.24
CA ALA A 1265 -10.26 -54.13 -35.59
C ALA A 1265 -10.21 -55.06 -34.36
N PRO A 1266 -9.04 -55.63 -34.01
CA PRO A 1266 -8.84 -56.20 -32.68
C PRO A 1266 -9.00 -55.12 -31.60
N ALA A 1267 -9.47 -55.51 -30.41
CA ALA A 1267 -9.68 -54.58 -29.31
C ALA A 1267 -8.39 -53.82 -28.95
N LYS A 1268 -8.49 -52.50 -28.83
CA LYS A 1268 -7.41 -51.59 -28.44
C LYS A 1268 -7.79 -50.84 -27.17
N PHE A 1269 -6.81 -50.55 -26.34
CA PHE A 1269 -6.91 -49.56 -25.28
C PHE A 1269 -6.51 -48.20 -25.84
N TYR A 1270 -7.31 -47.18 -25.58
CA TYR A 1270 -7.06 -45.81 -26.03
C TYR A 1270 -6.80 -44.89 -24.84
N ARG A 1271 -5.94 -43.88 -25.04
CA ARG A 1271 -5.75 -42.79 -24.09
C ARG A 1271 -5.59 -41.47 -24.83
N SER A 1272 -6.11 -40.41 -24.24
CA SER A 1272 -5.68 -39.04 -24.55
C SER A 1272 -4.35 -38.76 -23.82
N VAL A 1273 -3.45 -38.04 -24.47
CA VAL A 1273 -2.25 -37.42 -23.88
C VAL A 1273 -2.06 -36.03 -24.47
N ARG A 1274 -1.25 -35.19 -23.82
CA ARG A 1274 -0.61 -34.02 -24.43
C ARG A 1274 0.90 -34.22 -24.36
#